data_AF-A0A7X0VXS1-F1
#
_entry.id   AF-A0A7X0VXS1-F1
#
_cell.length_a   1.000
_cell.length_b   1.000
_cell.length_c   1.000
_cell.angle_alpha   90.00
_cell.angle_beta   90.00
_cell.angle_gamma   90.00
#
_symmetry.space_group_name_H-M   'P 1'
#
loop_
_entity.id
_entity.type
_entity.pdbx_description
1 polymer ?
#
loop_
_entity_poly.entity_id
_entity_poly.type
_entity_poly.pdbx_seq_one_letter_code
_entity_poly.pdbx_strand_id
1 'polypeptide(L)'
;MNWKKVASAILLICAILIMSPLAAHADGSDPLIRNGGFEDAASADSGVPSGWLPDVYQSDPDASKLTLEHGDAHSGSAFVRIRNLQPNDARWTQTVAVEPNATYRISAWTRVQGAGADGIGANVSVLGLIAVSADLRDTAGQWQRLELIGTTASGQQELTVAVRLGGYGRLNTGIADFDDVAVEKIQPADGGIAGVPLGTAPGASAAPPSPAAPAGYTGWMWVGALLFAGLFAALLRWLRGSGGAAEPRAERPNPAARTKLPVLAQAQPSNPAAPIALPILVLGAAFLLRWFLAPLVEGHPIDFMDFAGWANRAYAGGLAHFYEGGVFADYPPGYIYVLYVVGWIQHAAGLEPNSAALVHLIKLPAMLADLAVGCLLYRAAGPRTNPRAALVLSALYAASPAVLINSAIWGQMDAVFTLFVVLAVSALARNRTSSAAVWLAVALLIKPQTIVFAPLALFALIDRRSWKLAARFVLSGLATFVLLLLPFSERFNPLWIVGHYKAMFAQYPYTSLNAFNLYALFGLNGKPDTGTFLGLAYKAWDIPVVLAIAAFSAYLYFKSKTSNKLIYIGMLTSLLVFMLKTGMHERYAYPAMALALLSYAQLKDRRILYLFAGLSLTQFANAAYVLRSSLGHAYYISNGDGFMVLVSLANLILTAYAVKLGIELLVRPKKMDASGALSLKRARAEAGAGAEASGKAQAAPPPADSVPPVKMKRLDWLLAGGLTLVYAVVSLIHLGSFSAPQTFWKAAAAGDSAVASFGEARSVGSILWYGGLGNGSFALDKSDDGVAWTPVATLAISDGTVFQWQKTLASFEARYVRVTAEQPAAALGEIGFEEAGSGARLPVQPQGEAPAFDEQGTVPHKPSYLNSAYFDEIYHARTAYENLHGIEAYETTHPPLGKLFMAAGVAVFGMNPFGWRIVGTLLGIGMIPLLYALGLRIFRRRLFAFSAAFLFAADFLHFTQTRVATVDVYGVFFILLMYLFMYRYTEMNFYRVPLSRTLVPLGLSGLFFGIGAACKWIGFYAGAGLALILALTLWERYKEFKAAGKTKLPFASKTGWTLLWCGAFFLLVPAGIYLAAYIPFLNLPGPGHDLAGVLNYQKFMYEYHSGLVATNPFSSSWWEWPLLHKPYWYYAGQSLPAGKISSIVAMGNPAVWWAGIAAVPLTCYYAWKRRDKAMGFVLIALAAEYVPWIGVSRLTFIYHFFATVPFMILCIVYVLRVWFEKRGAAGRGWIYLYLGIAGALFILFYPVLSGMVIDRSYAADLLRWSKGWYFYS
;
A
#
# COMPACT_ATOMS: atom_id res chain seq x y z
N MET A 1 -22.15 20.12 -11.85
CA MET A 1 -21.46 19.17 -10.94
C MET A 1 -22.43 18.06 -10.57
N ASN A 2 -22.27 16.85 -11.11
CA ASN A 2 -23.19 15.72 -10.88
C ASN A 2 -22.46 14.58 -10.16
N TRP A 3 -22.37 14.70 -8.84
CA TRP A 3 -21.56 13.86 -7.93
C TRP A 3 -21.82 12.35 -8.01
N LYS A 4 -22.96 11.94 -8.58
CA LYS A 4 -23.32 10.54 -8.82
C LYS A 4 -22.20 9.72 -9.45
N LYS A 5 -21.41 10.30 -10.36
CA LYS A 5 -20.32 9.59 -11.05
C LYS A 5 -19.01 9.49 -10.25
N VAL A 6 -18.74 10.43 -9.34
CA VAL A 6 -17.52 10.42 -8.53
C VAL A 6 -17.67 9.41 -7.40
N ALA A 7 -18.84 9.37 -6.75
CA ALA A 7 -19.17 8.32 -5.78
C ALA A 7 -19.10 6.93 -6.43
N SER A 8 -19.65 6.75 -7.64
CA SER A 8 -19.52 5.48 -8.39
C SER A 8 -18.08 5.14 -8.81
N ALA A 9 -17.23 6.13 -9.11
CA ALA A 9 -15.84 5.86 -9.48
C ALA A 9 -15.02 5.39 -8.26
N ILE A 10 -15.21 6.02 -7.10
CA ILE A 10 -14.57 5.59 -5.84
C ILE A 10 -15.05 4.17 -5.46
N LEU A 11 -16.37 3.92 -5.53
CA LEU A 11 -16.97 2.60 -5.34
C LEU A 11 -16.42 1.51 -6.28
N LEU A 12 -16.10 1.87 -7.53
CA LEU A 12 -15.62 0.93 -8.54
C LEU A 12 -14.11 0.67 -8.40
N ILE A 13 -13.32 1.70 -8.06
CA ILE A 13 -11.87 1.57 -7.84
C ILE A 13 -11.58 0.70 -6.61
N CYS A 14 -12.35 0.87 -5.52
CA CYS A 14 -12.23 0.00 -4.34
C CYS A 14 -12.70 -1.46 -4.59
N ALA A 15 -13.41 -1.74 -5.69
CA ALA A 15 -13.97 -3.07 -6.00
C ALA A 15 -13.14 -3.87 -7.04
N ILE A 16 -12.21 -3.23 -7.74
CA ILE A 16 -11.43 -3.87 -8.83
C ILE A 16 -10.09 -4.46 -8.35
N LEU A 17 -9.61 -4.07 -7.17
CA LEU A 17 -8.24 -4.34 -6.71
C LEU A 17 -8.05 -5.63 -5.88
N ILE A 18 -9.03 -6.53 -5.78
CA ILE A 18 -8.92 -7.74 -4.94
C ILE A 18 -9.36 -9.01 -5.67
N MET A 19 -8.42 -9.62 -6.41
CA MET A 19 -8.46 -10.99 -6.94
C MET A 19 -7.02 -11.51 -7.13
N SER A 20 -6.65 -12.61 -6.45
CA SER A 20 -5.70 -13.69 -6.85
C SER A 20 -5.21 -14.54 -5.64
N PRO A 21 -4.74 -15.81 -5.82
CA PRO A 21 -5.01 -16.86 -4.82
C PRO A 21 -3.82 -17.70 -4.26
N LEU A 22 -3.99 -18.13 -2.99
CA LEU A 22 -3.80 -19.46 -2.34
C LEU A 22 -2.91 -20.60 -2.91
N ALA A 23 -2.01 -21.14 -2.05
CA ALA A 23 -1.61 -22.57 -1.81
C ALA A 23 -0.43 -22.60 -0.78
N ALA A 24 -0.01 -23.65 -0.04
CA ALA A 24 -0.57 -24.93 0.47
C ALA A 24 0.16 -25.30 1.81
N HIS A 25 0.31 -26.58 2.23
CA HIS A 25 1.06 -27.06 3.44
C HIS A 25 1.68 -28.48 3.21
N ALA A 26 2.63 -28.92 4.05
CA ALA A 26 2.96 -30.34 4.32
C ALA A 26 3.75 -30.55 5.65
N ASP A 27 3.60 -31.71 6.30
CA ASP A 27 4.17 -32.10 7.62
C ASP A 27 5.41 -33.02 7.53
N GLY A 28 6.16 -33.17 8.63
CA GLY A 28 7.18 -34.20 8.84
C GLY A 28 7.82 -34.16 10.24
N SER A 29 7.93 -35.31 10.92
CA SER A 29 8.27 -35.41 12.35
C SER A 29 9.78 -35.32 12.67
N ASP A 30 10.15 -34.36 13.51
CA ASP A 30 11.47 -34.16 14.12
C ASP A 30 11.35 -34.03 15.65
N PRO A 31 12.45 -34.08 16.43
CA PRO A 31 12.44 -33.65 17.83
C PRO A 31 11.85 -32.24 17.96
N LEU A 32 10.95 -32.04 18.92
CA LEU A 32 10.12 -30.84 19.01
C LEU A 32 10.96 -29.56 19.15
N ILE A 33 11.97 -29.59 20.03
CA ILE A 33 13.06 -28.61 20.02
C ILE A 33 14.21 -29.16 19.17
N ARG A 34 14.61 -28.41 18.15
CA ARG A 34 15.84 -28.60 17.39
C ARG A 34 16.97 -27.80 18.06
N ASN A 35 18.18 -28.36 18.08
CA ASN A 35 19.38 -27.70 18.64
C ASN A 35 19.19 -27.19 20.09
N GLY A 36 18.68 -28.04 20.97
CA GLY A 36 18.38 -27.68 22.37
C GLY A 36 19.62 -27.47 23.27
N GLY A 37 20.73 -28.13 22.96
CA GLY A 37 22.06 -27.92 23.56
C GLY A 37 22.95 -26.96 22.75
N PHE A 38 22.38 -26.23 21.80
CA PHE A 38 23.03 -25.10 21.10
C PHE A 38 24.35 -25.35 20.32
N GLU A 39 24.79 -26.60 20.16
CA GLU A 39 26.03 -26.97 19.44
C GLU A 39 26.07 -26.51 17.96
N ASP A 40 24.91 -26.39 17.30
CA ASP A 40 24.85 -25.93 15.89
C ASP A 40 24.69 -24.40 15.80
N ALA A 41 25.59 -23.71 15.09
CA ALA A 41 25.48 -22.28 14.78
C ALA A 41 24.76 -22.02 13.43
N ALA A 42 23.99 -20.93 13.32
CA ALA A 42 23.29 -20.58 12.08
C ALA A 42 24.24 -20.17 10.94
N SER A 43 25.40 -19.61 11.30
CA SER A 43 26.61 -19.47 10.49
C SER A 43 27.79 -19.13 11.41
N ALA A 44 29.02 -19.42 10.98
CA ALA A 44 30.22 -19.33 11.82
C ALA A 44 30.46 -17.96 12.50
N ASP A 45 29.98 -16.86 11.91
CA ASP A 45 30.17 -15.49 12.42
C ASP A 45 28.90 -14.87 13.06
N SER A 46 27.79 -15.61 13.17
CA SER A 46 26.48 -15.02 13.49
C SER A 46 26.18 -14.81 14.98
N GLY A 47 26.81 -15.57 15.89
CA GLY A 47 26.50 -15.54 17.33
C GLY A 47 25.07 -15.99 17.69
N VAL A 48 24.35 -16.61 16.75
CA VAL A 48 22.97 -17.08 16.86
C VAL A 48 22.95 -18.60 16.68
N PRO A 49 22.32 -19.37 17.59
CA PRO A 49 22.19 -20.81 17.42
C PRO A 49 21.22 -21.14 16.27
N SER A 50 21.54 -22.19 15.52
CA SER A 50 20.67 -22.72 14.47
C SER A 50 19.30 -23.08 15.06
N GLY A 51 18.22 -22.65 14.39
CA GLY A 51 16.84 -22.91 14.82
C GLY A 51 16.28 -22.00 15.93
N TRP A 52 17.09 -21.11 16.53
CA TRP A 52 16.64 -20.21 17.61
C TRP A 52 16.56 -18.75 17.17
N LEU A 53 15.55 -18.02 17.64
CA LEU A 53 15.34 -16.61 17.34
C LEU A 53 15.50 -15.73 18.60
N PRO A 54 16.29 -14.64 18.54
CA PRO A 54 16.39 -13.68 19.63
C PRO A 54 15.20 -12.71 19.61
N ASP A 55 14.65 -12.41 20.79
CA ASP A 55 13.58 -11.42 20.99
C ASP A 55 13.86 -10.59 22.24
N VAL A 56 13.70 -9.27 22.15
CA VAL A 56 14.00 -8.30 23.21
C VAL A 56 12.93 -7.22 23.26
N TYR A 57 12.44 -6.91 24.46
CA TYR A 57 11.41 -5.89 24.67
C TYR A 57 11.92 -4.47 24.36
N GLN A 58 13.14 -4.15 24.79
CA GLN A 58 13.89 -2.96 24.34
C GLN A 58 14.94 -3.39 23.31
N SER A 59 14.88 -2.80 22.12
CA SER A 59 15.74 -3.10 20.97
C SER A 59 16.94 -2.16 20.80
N ASP A 60 17.31 -1.45 21.86
CA ASP A 60 18.55 -0.66 21.92
C ASP A 60 19.77 -1.62 22.00
N PRO A 61 20.77 -1.52 21.10
CA PRO A 61 21.98 -2.35 21.13
C PRO A 61 22.75 -2.33 22.46
N ASP A 62 22.59 -1.28 23.26
CA ASP A 62 23.24 -1.13 24.57
C ASP A 62 22.36 -1.57 25.76
N ALA A 63 21.11 -2.02 25.52
CA ALA A 63 20.22 -2.50 26.59
C ALA A 63 20.44 -3.99 26.95
N SER A 64 20.51 -4.87 25.94
CA SER A 64 20.69 -6.31 26.12
C SER A 64 21.56 -6.93 25.03
N LYS A 65 22.39 -7.90 25.41
CA LYS A 65 23.18 -8.72 24.48
C LYS A 65 22.81 -10.18 24.64
N LEU A 66 22.47 -10.83 23.54
CA LEU A 66 22.18 -12.26 23.46
C LEU A 66 23.29 -12.87 22.61
N THR A 67 23.95 -13.91 23.13
CA THR A 67 25.12 -14.54 22.49
C THR A 67 25.04 -16.05 22.59
N LEU A 68 25.54 -16.73 21.56
CA LEU A 68 26.02 -18.11 21.65
C LEU A 68 27.44 -18.07 22.23
N GLU A 69 27.69 -18.82 23.29
CA GLU A 69 28.96 -18.89 24.01
C GLU A 69 29.48 -20.34 23.95
N HIS A 70 30.80 -20.52 24.03
CA HIS A 70 31.44 -21.83 24.09
C HIS A 70 32.29 -21.98 25.36
N GLY A 71 32.32 -23.17 25.95
CA GLY A 71 33.12 -23.48 27.14
C GLY A 71 32.40 -24.35 28.16
N ASP A 72 32.25 -23.83 29.38
CA ASP A 72 31.64 -24.51 30.54
C ASP A 72 30.10 -24.57 30.42
N ALA A 73 29.63 -25.30 29.41
CA ALA A 73 28.23 -25.68 29.21
C ALA A 73 27.78 -26.74 30.25
N HIS A 74 26.48 -27.03 30.34
CA HIS A 74 25.97 -28.13 31.14
C HIS A 74 26.16 -29.48 30.41
N SER A 75 25.93 -29.50 29.10
CA SER A 75 26.34 -30.60 28.21
C SER A 75 27.00 -30.05 26.93
N GLY A 76 27.70 -30.90 26.18
CA GLY A 76 28.37 -30.47 24.96
C GLY A 76 29.51 -29.47 25.18
N SER A 77 29.51 -28.40 24.39
CA SER A 77 30.55 -27.35 24.31
C SER A 77 29.99 -25.94 24.17
N ALA A 78 28.68 -25.77 23.93
CA ALA A 78 28.02 -24.50 23.65
C ALA A 78 26.84 -24.25 24.60
N PHE A 79 26.51 -22.97 24.83
CA PHE A 79 25.30 -22.58 25.56
C PHE A 79 24.87 -21.16 25.14
N VAL A 80 23.61 -20.78 25.37
CA VAL A 80 23.16 -19.40 25.10
C VAL A 80 23.20 -18.53 26.34
N ARG A 81 23.65 -17.30 26.16
CA ARG A 81 23.71 -16.27 27.19
C ARG A 81 22.77 -15.11 26.87
N ILE A 82 22.15 -14.57 27.92
CA ILE A 82 21.37 -13.34 27.92
C ILE A 82 21.97 -12.39 28.96
N ARG A 83 22.48 -11.24 28.51
CA ARG A 83 23.07 -10.20 29.36
C ARG A 83 22.29 -8.89 29.24
N ASN A 84 21.50 -8.58 30.26
CA ASN A 84 20.73 -7.33 30.36
C ASN A 84 21.57 -6.28 31.10
N LEU A 85 22.08 -5.30 30.35
CA LEU A 85 22.84 -4.15 30.85
C LEU A 85 21.92 -3.07 31.43
N GLN A 86 20.69 -2.99 30.91
CA GLN A 86 19.59 -2.19 31.44
C GLN A 86 18.40 -3.12 31.73
N PRO A 87 17.42 -2.73 32.57
CA PRO A 87 16.24 -3.56 32.84
C PRO A 87 15.47 -3.88 31.55
N ASN A 88 15.50 -5.15 31.12
CA ASN A 88 14.84 -5.61 29.90
C ASN A 88 14.08 -6.94 30.12
N ASP A 89 13.30 -7.34 29.12
CA ASP A 89 12.72 -8.69 28.97
C ASP A 89 13.30 -9.24 27.67
N ALA A 90 14.27 -10.14 27.81
CA ALA A 90 15.14 -10.61 26.73
C ALA A 90 15.15 -12.14 26.72
N ARG A 91 15.03 -12.74 25.53
CA ARG A 91 14.74 -14.18 25.38
C ARG A 91 15.25 -14.79 24.08
N TRP A 92 15.59 -16.07 24.14
CA TRP A 92 15.71 -16.94 22.97
C TRP A 92 14.43 -17.74 22.80
N THR A 93 13.95 -17.88 21.57
CA THR A 93 12.65 -18.48 21.25
C THR A 93 12.74 -19.54 20.14
N GLN A 94 11.90 -20.56 20.23
CA GLN A 94 11.68 -21.55 19.18
C GLN A 94 10.23 -22.05 19.19
N THR A 95 9.60 -22.14 18.02
CA THR A 95 8.23 -22.66 17.86
C THR A 95 8.25 -24.15 17.53
N VAL A 96 7.48 -24.93 18.28
CA VAL A 96 7.43 -26.39 18.22
C VAL A 96 5.99 -26.86 17.99
N ALA A 97 5.83 -27.94 17.22
CA ALA A 97 4.52 -28.57 17.03
C ALA A 97 4.09 -29.33 18.30
N VAL A 98 2.80 -29.31 18.63
CA VAL A 98 2.23 -30.01 19.79
C VAL A 98 0.87 -30.62 19.46
N GLU A 99 0.47 -31.64 20.20
CA GLU A 99 -0.86 -32.22 20.09
C GLU A 99 -1.87 -31.46 20.98
N PRO A 100 -3.13 -31.26 20.52
CA PRO A 100 -4.21 -30.72 21.34
C PRO A 100 -4.54 -31.58 22.57
N ASN A 101 -4.89 -30.94 23.68
CA ASN A 101 -5.27 -31.58 24.96
C ASN A 101 -4.19 -32.54 25.54
N ALA A 102 -2.92 -32.34 25.20
CA ALA A 102 -1.80 -33.17 25.67
C ALA A 102 -0.93 -32.39 26.67
N THR A 103 -0.36 -33.12 27.63
CA THR A 103 0.54 -32.54 28.65
C THR A 103 1.98 -32.57 28.16
N TYR A 104 2.68 -31.45 28.32
CA TYR A 104 4.08 -31.27 27.97
C TYR A 104 4.89 -30.80 29.18
N ARG A 105 6.11 -31.30 29.28
CA ARG A 105 7.18 -30.74 30.12
C ARG A 105 8.10 -29.92 29.23
N ILE A 106 8.34 -28.68 29.62
CA ILE A 106 9.39 -27.83 29.05
C ILE A 106 10.48 -27.70 30.12
N SER A 107 11.73 -27.97 29.80
CA SER A 107 12.83 -27.77 30.75
C SER A 107 14.09 -27.22 30.09
N ALA A 108 14.91 -26.53 30.87
CA ALA A 108 16.26 -26.10 30.50
C ALA A 108 17.17 -26.19 31.73
N TRP A 109 18.46 -26.37 31.52
CA TRP A 109 19.46 -26.07 32.54
C TRP A 109 19.80 -24.59 32.49
N THR A 110 19.96 -23.97 33.66
CA THR A 110 20.10 -22.51 33.77
C THR A 110 21.03 -22.13 34.91
N ARG A 111 21.92 -21.17 34.67
CA ARG A 111 22.67 -20.47 35.73
C ARG A 111 22.50 -18.97 35.59
N VAL A 112 22.51 -18.26 36.72
CA VAL A 112 22.17 -16.82 36.77
C VAL A 112 23.14 -16.10 37.68
N GLN A 113 23.53 -14.88 37.29
CA GLN A 113 24.37 -14.00 38.08
C GLN A 113 23.84 -12.57 38.04
N GLY A 114 23.64 -11.97 39.21
CA GLY A 114 23.36 -10.53 39.35
C GLY A 114 22.00 -10.07 38.79
N ALA A 115 20.97 -10.91 38.81
CA ALA A 115 19.62 -10.47 38.47
C ALA A 115 19.01 -9.60 39.60
N GLY A 116 18.35 -8.51 39.23
CA GLY A 116 17.75 -7.56 40.17
C GLY A 116 16.54 -8.11 40.92
N ALA A 117 16.32 -7.62 42.15
CA ALA A 117 15.27 -8.10 43.04
C ALA A 117 13.84 -7.73 42.61
N ASP A 118 13.67 -6.59 41.94
CA ASP A 118 12.34 -6.04 41.61
C ASP A 118 11.71 -6.65 40.33
N GLY A 119 12.53 -7.27 39.47
CA GLY A 119 12.12 -7.93 38.23
C GLY A 119 11.75 -9.41 38.39
N ILE A 120 11.57 -10.09 37.25
CA ILE A 120 11.53 -11.56 37.14
C ILE A 120 12.94 -12.04 36.76
N GLY A 121 13.43 -13.09 37.40
CA GLY A 121 14.72 -13.72 37.08
C GLY A 121 14.73 -14.51 35.77
N ALA A 122 15.74 -15.38 35.61
CA ALA A 122 15.80 -16.31 34.51
C ALA A 122 14.70 -17.37 34.62
N ASN A 123 13.95 -17.61 33.55
CA ASN A 123 12.83 -18.55 33.54
C ASN A 123 12.64 -19.23 32.17
N VAL A 124 12.04 -20.42 32.20
CA VAL A 124 11.52 -21.15 31.04
C VAL A 124 10.03 -20.89 30.93
N SER A 125 9.52 -20.61 29.73
CA SER A 125 8.14 -20.16 29.56
C SER A 125 7.63 -20.35 28.14
N VAL A 126 6.33 -20.13 27.96
CA VAL A 126 5.69 -20.09 26.65
C VAL A 126 5.45 -18.63 26.27
N LEU A 127 5.81 -18.28 25.04
CA LEU A 127 5.55 -16.95 24.50
C LEU A 127 4.02 -16.79 24.33
N GLY A 128 3.46 -15.75 24.97
CA GLY A 128 2.03 -15.51 25.02
C GLY A 128 1.34 -15.91 26.32
N LEU A 129 2.05 -16.53 27.27
CA LEU A 129 1.52 -16.78 28.61
C LEU A 129 2.16 -15.87 29.65
N ILE A 130 1.35 -15.50 30.65
CA ILE A 130 1.83 -14.92 31.92
C ILE A 130 2.53 -16.00 32.77
N ALA A 131 2.21 -17.28 32.49
CA ALA A 131 2.82 -18.43 33.13
C ALA A 131 4.29 -18.60 32.70
N VAL A 132 5.15 -18.73 33.71
CA VAL A 132 6.59 -18.96 33.62
C VAL A 132 6.96 -20.06 34.62
N SER A 133 8.12 -20.70 34.47
CA SER A 133 8.71 -21.53 35.53
C SER A 133 8.98 -20.71 36.80
N ALA A 134 9.39 -21.36 37.89
CA ALA A 134 10.09 -20.64 38.96
C ALA A 134 11.26 -19.83 38.37
N ASP A 135 11.56 -18.64 38.92
CA ASP A 135 12.61 -17.76 38.41
C ASP A 135 13.90 -17.84 39.24
N LEU A 136 15.03 -18.07 38.57
CA LEU A 136 16.36 -18.06 39.18
C LEU A 136 16.96 -16.64 39.11
N ARG A 137 17.60 -16.18 40.19
CA ARG A 137 18.09 -14.79 40.30
C ARG A 137 19.60 -14.70 40.55
N ASP A 138 20.11 -15.63 41.33
CA ASP A 138 21.51 -15.94 41.47
C ASP A 138 21.63 -17.45 41.75
N THR A 139 22.58 -18.12 41.09
CA THR A 139 22.85 -19.55 41.28
C THR A 139 24.27 -19.83 41.78
N ALA A 140 25.02 -18.78 42.16
CA ALA A 140 26.44 -18.86 42.51
C ALA A 140 27.30 -19.57 41.44
N GLY A 141 26.92 -19.41 40.17
CA GLY A 141 27.59 -20.03 39.00
C GLY A 141 27.23 -21.49 38.73
N GLN A 142 26.44 -22.14 39.58
CA GLN A 142 26.01 -23.52 39.39
C GLN A 142 24.84 -23.62 38.41
N TRP A 143 24.85 -24.65 37.55
CA TRP A 143 23.72 -25.00 36.69
C TRP A 143 22.58 -25.63 37.53
N GLN A 144 21.36 -25.13 37.33
CA GLN A 144 20.15 -25.64 37.99
C GLN A 144 19.05 -25.86 36.95
N ARG A 145 18.28 -26.95 37.09
CA ARG A 145 17.22 -27.29 36.14
C ARG A 145 15.96 -26.49 36.42
N LEU A 146 15.49 -25.76 35.42
CA LEU A 146 14.17 -25.15 35.37
C LEU A 146 13.19 -26.06 34.62
N GLU A 147 11.96 -26.15 35.11
CA GLU A 147 10.87 -26.83 34.40
C GLU A 147 9.54 -26.06 34.47
N LEU A 148 8.72 -26.26 33.45
CA LEU A 148 7.33 -25.83 33.34
C LEU A 148 6.51 -26.99 32.78
N ILE A 149 5.56 -27.48 33.55
CA ILE A 149 4.63 -28.55 33.14
C ILE A 149 3.25 -27.95 32.87
N GLY A 150 2.63 -28.34 31.76
CA GLY A 150 1.28 -27.87 31.46
C GLY A 150 0.61 -28.59 30.30
N THR A 151 -0.65 -28.23 30.04
CA THR A 151 -1.52 -28.93 29.07
C THR A 151 -1.98 -27.99 27.96
N THR A 152 -1.90 -28.45 26.70
CA THR A 152 -2.32 -27.69 25.52
C THR A 152 -3.84 -27.56 25.42
N ALA A 153 -4.33 -26.51 24.79
CA ALA A 153 -5.77 -26.27 24.62
C ALA A 153 -6.42 -27.17 23.55
N SER A 154 -7.76 -27.20 23.55
CA SER A 154 -8.61 -27.94 22.60
C SER A 154 -8.56 -27.35 21.18
N GLY A 155 -7.48 -27.67 20.46
CA GLY A 155 -7.19 -27.22 19.10
C GLY A 155 -5.81 -26.58 18.94
N GLN A 156 -5.01 -26.50 20.00
CA GLN A 156 -3.64 -25.98 19.92
C GLN A 156 -2.72 -27.01 19.27
N GLN A 157 -2.09 -26.61 18.14
CA GLN A 157 -1.17 -27.45 17.36
C GLN A 157 0.29 -26.97 17.40
N GLU A 158 0.55 -25.81 18.01
CA GLU A 158 1.89 -25.22 18.13
C GLU A 158 2.10 -24.53 19.50
N LEU A 159 3.37 -24.38 19.87
CA LEU A 159 3.83 -23.78 21.11
C LEU A 159 5.15 -23.04 20.87
N THR A 160 5.24 -21.75 21.18
CA THR A 160 6.52 -21.03 21.14
C THR A 160 7.17 -21.06 22.51
N VAL A 161 8.24 -21.83 22.65
CA VAL A 161 9.04 -21.92 23.87
C VAL A 161 10.02 -20.76 23.94
N ALA A 162 10.23 -20.24 25.15
CA ALA A 162 11.15 -19.16 25.44
C ALA A 162 12.00 -19.46 26.67
N VAL A 163 13.33 -19.29 26.55
CA VAL A 163 14.25 -19.17 27.68
C VAL A 163 14.62 -17.69 27.83
N ARG A 164 14.38 -17.09 29.00
CA ARG A 164 14.37 -15.62 29.14
C ARG A 164 14.89 -15.10 30.47
N LEU A 165 15.40 -13.87 30.46
CA LEU A 165 15.69 -13.06 31.64
C LEU A 165 14.78 -11.81 31.65
N GLY A 166 13.94 -11.71 32.67
CA GLY A 166 12.85 -10.74 32.74
C GLY A 166 11.49 -11.31 32.30
N GLY A 167 10.49 -10.44 32.21
CA GLY A 167 9.16 -10.80 31.70
C GLY A 167 8.23 -9.60 31.49
N TYR A 168 7.04 -9.87 30.93
CA TYR A 168 6.08 -8.83 30.53
C TYR A 168 5.70 -7.90 31.69
N GLY A 169 5.98 -6.61 31.55
CA GLY A 169 5.74 -5.59 32.58
C GLY A 169 6.67 -5.64 33.79
N ARG A 170 7.62 -6.58 33.86
CA ARG A 170 8.57 -6.80 34.96
C ARG A 170 9.98 -7.11 34.44
N LEU A 171 10.59 -6.08 33.87
CA LEU A 171 11.93 -6.10 33.26
C LEU A 171 13.01 -6.35 34.33
N ASN A 172 14.17 -6.91 33.94
CA ASN A 172 15.28 -7.18 34.84
C ASN A 172 16.67 -6.99 34.20
N THR A 173 17.69 -6.72 35.02
CA THR A 173 19.11 -6.72 34.65
C THR A 173 19.75 -8.10 34.94
N GLY A 174 21.02 -8.28 34.58
CA GLY A 174 21.83 -9.43 35.00
C GLY A 174 22.32 -10.30 33.85
N ILE A 175 22.87 -11.47 34.18
CA ILE A 175 23.32 -12.49 33.22
C ILE A 175 22.59 -13.79 33.50
N ALA A 176 22.04 -14.43 32.47
CA ALA A 176 21.47 -15.77 32.53
C ALA A 176 22.01 -16.61 31.37
N ASP A 177 22.53 -17.79 31.68
CA ASP A 177 22.98 -18.78 30.70
C ASP A 177 21.98 -19.94 30.69
N PHE A 178 21.66 -20.48 29.50
CA PHE A 178 20.75 -21.59 29.30
C PHE A 178 21.36 -22.66 28.40
N ASP A 179 21.07 -23.92 28.72
CA ASP A 179 21.55 -25.11 28.02
C ASP A 179 20.52 -26.26 28.12
N ASP A 180 20.67 -27.30 27.29
CA ASP A 180 19.86 -28.53 27.28
C ASP A 180 18.33 -28.27 27.30
N VAL A 181 17.85 -27.40 26.40
CA VAL A 181 16.42 -27.07 26.32
C VAL A 181 15.63 -28.19 25.65
N ALA A 182 14.64 -28.72 26.36
CA ALA A 182 13.82 -29.85 25.92
C ALA A 182 12.32 -29.58 26.06
N VAL A 183 11.54 -30.12 25.12
CA VAL A 183 10.07 -30.21 25.18
C VAL A 183 9.67 -31.67 25.01
N GLU A 184 9.08 -32.24 26.06
CA GLU A 184 8.71 -33.65 26.13
C GLU A 184 7.19 -33.77 26.29
N LYS A 185 6.53 -34.56 25.43
CA LYS A 185 5.15 -34.98 25.66
C LYS A 185 5.14 -36.01 26.79
N ILE A 186 4.36 -35.77 27.83
CA ILE A 186 4.27 -36.66 29.00
C ILE A 186 2.84 -37.17 29.19
N GLN A 187 2.70 -38.38 29.71
CA GLN A 187 1.41 -38.83 30.23
C GLN A 187 1.13 -38.16 31.58
N PRO A 188 -0.12 -37.74 31.88
CA PRO A 188 -0.49 -37.30 33.22
C PRO A 188 -0.27 -38.45 34.20
N ALA A 189 0.62 -38.26 35.17
CA ALA A 189 0.84 -39.26 36.22
C ALA A 189 -0.33 -39.27 37.21
N ASP A 190 -0.65 -40.45 37.76
CA ASP A 190 -1.68 -40.65 38.78
C ASP A 190 -1.31 -39.99 40.12
N GLY A 191 -1.44 -38.66 40.18
CA GLY A 191 -1.32 -37.88 41.41
C GLY A 191 -0.63 -36.52 41.28
N GLY A 192 -1.42 -35.45 41.33
CA GLY A 192 -1.08 -34.33 42.21
C GLY A 192 -0.45 -33.05 41.62
N ILE A 193 -0.16 -32.95 40.33
CA ILE A 193 0.30 -31.67 39.72
C ILE A 193 -0.71 -31.18 38.68
N ALA A 194 -1.45 -30.14 39.03
CA ALA A 194 -2.30 -29.41 38.10
C ALA A 194 -1.41 -28.56 37.17
N GLY A 195 -1.06 -29.13 36.00
CA GLY A 195 -0.27 -28.43 34.99
C GLY A 195 -0.94 -27.14 34.53
N VAL A 196 -0.14 -26.10 34.28
CA VAL A 196 -0.66 -24.80 33.83
C VAL A 196 -1.20 -24.93 32.41
N PRO A 197 -2.29 -24.22 32.00
CA PRO A 197 -2.69 -24.21 30.60
C PRO A 197 -1.55 -23.66 29.72
N LEU A 198 -0.97 -24.50 28.85
CA LEU A 198 0.01 -24.09 27.83
C LEU A 198 -0.68 -23.52 26.58
N GLY A 199 -2.00 -23.65 26.53
CA GLY A 199 -2.85 -22.89 25.62
C GLY A 199 -2.88 -21.43 26.00
N THR A 200 -2.34 -20.60 25.13
CA THR A 200 -2.80 -19.22 25.04
C THR A 200 -4.29 -19.25 24.73
N ALA A 201 -5.10 -18.53 25.52
CA ALA A 201 -6.31 -17.96 24.91
C ALA A 201 -5.81 -17.10 23.73
N PRO A 202 -6.35 -17.26 22.51
CA PRO A 202 -5.69 -16.79 21.29
C PRO A 202 -5.58 -15.26 21.28
N GLY A 203 -4.45 -14.72 21.74
CA GLY A 203 -4.41 -13.30 22.11
C GLY A 203 -3.18 -12.82 22.87
N ALA A 204 -2.03 -13.47 22.71
CA ALA A 204 -0.72 -13.03 23.21
C ALA A 204 0.38 -13.91 22.56
N SER A 205 1.63 -13.48 22.36
CA SER A 205 2.23 -12.13 22.40
C SER A 205 3.60 -12.17 21.70
N ALA A 206 4.07 -11.08 21.10
CA ALA A 206 5.34 -10.98 20.34
C ALA A 206 5.41 -11.86 19.07
N ALA A 207 6.10 -11.36 18.04
CA ALA A 207 5.84 -11.75 16.65
C ALA A 207 6.93 -12.66 16.05
N PRO A 208 6.58 -13.87 15.57
CA PRO A 208 7.30 -14.58 14.52
C PRO A 208 7.00 -13.94 13.13
N PRO A 209 7.68 -14.37 12.05
CA PRO A 209 7.34 -13.95 10.69
C PRO A 209 5.90 -14.32 10.36
N SER A 210 5.14 -13.43 9.72
CA SER A 210 3.72 -13.63 9.45
C SER A 210 3.42 -14.96 8.72
N PRO A 211 2.76 -15.94 9.37
CA PRO A 211 2.11 -17.01 8.63
C PRO A 211 0.99 -16.39 7.79
N ALA A 212 0.81 -16.87 6.56
CA ALA A 212 -0.22 -16.34 5.68
C ALA A 212 -1.61 -16.53 6.30
N ALA A 213 -2.31 -15.43 6.57
CA ALA A 213 -3.62 -15.46 7.24
C ALA A 213 -4.58 -16.45 6.54
N PRO A 214 -5.28 -17.34 7.28
CA PRO A 214 -6.07 -18.42 6.71
C PRO A 214 -7.07 -17.90 5.69
N ALA A 215 -6.99 -18.43 4.48
CA ALA A 215 -7.49 -17.76 3.28
C ALA A 215 -9.02 -17.77 3.09
N GLY A 216 -9.79 -18.24 4.08
CA GLY A 216 -11.26 -18.20 4.07
C GLY A 216 -11.85 -16.82 4.38
N TYR A 217 -11.14 -15.95 5.10
CA TYR A 217 -11.72 -14.72 5.67
C TYR A 217 -11.84 -13.53 4.70
N THR A 218 -11.26 -13.59 3.49
CA THR A 218 -11.30 -12.44 2.56
C THR A 218 -12.61 -12.37 1.76
N GLY A 219 -13.18 -13.50 1.34
CA GLY A 219 -14.30 -13.54 0.40
C GLY A 219 -15.57 -12.82 0.88
N TRP A 220 -15.95 -13.01 2.16
CA TRP A 220 -17.18 -12.44 2.70
C TRP A 220 -17.15 -10.92 2.82
N MET A 221 -15.97 -10.31 3.05
CA MET A 221 -15.83 -8.86 3.17
C MET A 221 -16.20 -8.13 1.88
N TRP A 222 -15.78 -8.68 0.74
CA TRP A 222 -16.07 -8.13 -0.59
C TRP A 222 -17.53 -8.31 -0.98
N VAL A 223 -18.10 -9.48 -0.68
CA VAL A 223 -19.54 -9.74 -0.84
C VAL A 223 -20.35 -8.74 -0.03
N GLY A 224 -20.01 -8.50 1.25
CA GLY A 224 -20.68 -7.51 2.09
C GLY A 224 -20.64 -6.08 1.53
N ALA A 225 -19.47 -5.61 1.08
CA ALA A 225 -19.32 -4.28 0.50
C ALA A 225 -20.09 -4.11 -0.83
N LEU A 226 -20.05 -5.12 -1.71
CA LEU A 226 -20.77 -5.11 -2.99
C LEU A 226 -22.29 -5.21 -2.80
N LEU A 227 -22.75 -6.06 -1.90
CA LEU A 227 -24.16 -6.15 -1.52
C LEU A 227 -24.66 -4.82 -0.94
N PHE A 228 -23.90 -4.17 -0.07
CA PHE A 228 -24.25 -2.85 0.43
C PHE A 228 -24.27 -1.79 -0.68
N ALA A 229 -23.32 -1.79 -1.61
CA ALA A 229 -23.33 -0.85 -2.74
C ALA A 229 -24.58 -1.05 -3.64
N GLY A 230 -24.97 -2.31 -3.88
CA GLY A 230 -26.20 -2.69 -4.58
C GLY A 230 -27.46 -2.25 -3.83
N LEU A 231 -27.55 -2.58 -2.53
CA LEU A 231 -28.66 -2.22 -1.65
C LEU A 231 -28.80 -0.69 -1.52
N PHE A 232 -27.70 0.04 -1.32
CA PHE A 232 -27.66 1.50 -1.29
C PHE A 232 -28.18 2.07 -2.60
N ALA A 233 -27.75 1.54 -3.75
CA ALA A 233 -28.23 1.98 -5.06
C ALA A 233 -29.73 1.68 -5.25
N ALA A 234 -30.23 0.53 -4.79
CA ALA A 234 -31.64 0.15 -4.84
C ALA A 234 -32.51 1.04 -3.93
N LEU A 235 -32.15 1.18 -2.65
CA LEU A 235 -32.84 2.06 -1.69
C LEU A 235 -32.81 3.54 -2.14
N LEU A 236 -31.71 4.00 -2.74
CA LEU A 236 -31.62 5.34 -3.31
C LEU A 236 -32.45 5.52 -4.60
N ARG A 237 -32.74 4.45 -5.35
CA ARG A 237 -33.74 4.46 -6.44
C ARG A 237 -35.16 4.48 -5.88
N TRP A 238 -35.46 3.68 -4.87
CA TRP A 238 -36.77 3.66 -4.19
C TRP A 238 -37.12 5.03 -3.60
N LEU A 239 -36.15 5.68 -2.94
CA LEU A 239 -36.23 7.06 -2.44
C LEU A 239 -36.44 8.12 -3.55
N ARG A 240 -36.17 7.79 -4.82
CA ARG A 240 -36.44 8.66 -5.98
C ARG A 240 -37.80 8.39 -6.63
N GLY A 241 -38.29 7.15 -6.63
CA GLY A 241 -39.59 6.79 -7.19
C GLY A 241 -40.77 7.29 -6.36
N SER A 242 -40.58 7.49 -5.05
CA SER A 242 -41.62 7.95 -4.14
C SER A 242 -41.78 9.49 -4.11
N GLY A 243 -42.21 10.11 -5.22
CA GLY A 243 -42.92 11.40 -5.31
C GLY A 243 -42.43 12.62 -4.51
N GLY A 244 -41.19 12.62 -4.00
CA GLY A 244 -40.73 13.53 -2.95
C GLY A 244 -40.21 14.89 -3.44
N ALA A 245 -41.07 15.65 -4.13
CA ALA A 245 -40.82 17.04 -4.52
C ALA A 245 -42.01 17.94 -4.19
N ALA A 246 -42.46 17.92 -2.93
CA ALA A 246 -43.30 19.00 -2.41
C ALA A 246 -42.45 20.28 -2.40
N GLU A 247 -42.87 21.29 -3.16
CA GLU A 247 -42.23 22.60 -3.18
C GLU A 247 -42.25 23.22 -1.77
N PRO A 248 -41.19 23.94 -1.36
CA PRO A 248 -41.28 24.76 -0.17
C PRO A 248 -42.24 25.91 -0.46
N ARG A 249 -43.43 25.89 0.16
CA ARG A 249 -44.37 27.03 0.16
C ARG A 249 -43.61 28.24 0.70
N ALA A 250 -43.41 29.24 -0.16
CA ALA A 250 -42.76 30.49 0.23
C ALA A 250 -43.76 31.36 0.98
N GLU A 251 -43.67 31.39 2.31
CA GLU A 251 -44.30 32.45 3.10
C GLU A 251 -43.65 33.79 2.73
N ARG A 252 -44.46 34.74 2.28
CA ARG A 252 -44.01 36.12 2.05
C ARG A 252 -43.78 36.79 3.41
N PRO A 253 -42.65 37.49 3.64
CA PRO A 253 -42.47 38.25 4.86
C PRO A 253 -43.40 39.47 4.84
N ASN A 254 -44.37 39.50 5.75
CA ASN A 254 -45.20 40.68 6.01
C ASN A 254 -44.39 41.68 6.87
N PRO A 255 -44.13 42.93 6.43
CA PRO A 255 -43.29 43.86 7.18
C PRO A 255 -43.89 44.40 8.49
N ALA A 256 -45.17 44.16 8.78
CA ALA A 256 -45.95 44.92 9.76
C ALA A 256 -46.17 44.25 11.14
N ALA A 257 -45.39 43.23 11.53
CA ALA A 257 -45.60 42.47 12.77
C ALA A 257 -44.39 42.43 13.71
N ARG A 258 -43.96 43.59 14.23
CA ARG A 258 -43.11 43.67 15.43
C ARG A 258 -43.99 43.67 16.70
N THR A 259 -44.44 42.50 17.15
CA THR A 259 -44.68 42.12 18.57
C THR A 259 -45.38 40.77 18.66
N LYS A 260 -45.20 40.09 19.81
CA LYS A 260 -45.73 38.75 20.17
C LYS A 260 -45.09 37.57 19.42
N LEU A 261 -44.56 36.62 20.19
CA LEU A 261 -44.07 35.34 19.67
C LEU A 261 -45.27 34.53 19.14
N PRO A 262 -45.18 33.89 17.96
CA PRO A 262 -46.06 32.79 17.63
C PRO A 262 -45.67 31.58 18.48
N VAL A 263 -46.54 31.24 19.44
CA VAL A 263 -46.60 29.90 20.03
C VAL A 263 -46.73 28.91 18.87
N LEU A 264 -45.88 27.88 18.85
CA LEU A 264 -45.94 26.83 17.84
C LEU A 264 -47.35 26.21 17.84
N ALA A 265 -48.10 26.45 16.77
CA ALA A 265 -49.38 25.82 16.55
C ALA A 265 -49.19 24.30 16.63
N GLN A 266 -49.96 23.66 17.50
CA GLN A 266 -50.00 22.21 17.60
C GLN A 266 -50.49 21.68 16.25
N ALA A 267 -49.61 21.01 15.50
CA ALA A 267 -50.03 20.25 14.34
C ALA A 267 -50.94 19.12 14.86
N GLN A 268 -52.24 19.20 14.55
CA GLN A 268 -53.17 18.12 14.82
C GLN A 268 -52.62 16.81 14.24
N PRO A 269 -52.67 15.70 14.98
CA PRO A 269 -52.24 14.41 14.46
C PRO A 269 -53.25 13.95 13.41
N SER A 270 -52.89 14.07 12.12
CA SER A 270 -53.56 13.31 11.07
C SER A 270 -53.48 11.82 11.41
N ASN A 271 -54.61 11.11 11.29
CA ASN A 271 -54.87 9.76 11.82
C ASN A 271 -53.71 8.75 11.64
N PRO A 272 -53.50 7.82 12.59
CA PRO A 272 -52.24 7.09 12.76
C PRO A 272 -52.14 5.83 11.88
N ALA A 273 -51.07 5.05 12.12
CA ALA A 273 -50.76 3.77 11.47
C ALA A 273 -50.29 3.84 10.00
N ALA A 274 -49.21 4.60 9.75
CA ALA A 274 -48.18 4.04 8.88
C ALA A 274 -47.72 2.71 9.53
N PRO A 275 -47.76 1.56 8.83
CA PRO A 275 -47.67 0.25 9.47
C PRO A 275 -46.32 0.07 10.19
N ILE A 276 -46.36 0.06 11.52
CA ILE A 276 -45.19 -0.09 12.41
C ILE A 276 -44.51 -1.45 12.15
N ALA A 277 -45.26 -2.43 11.65
CA ALA A 277 -44.77 -3.70 11.16
C ALA A 277 -43.59 -3.58 10.18
N LEU A 278 -43.59 -2.64 9.23
CA LEU A 278 -42.54 -2.62 8.20
C LEU A 278 -41.16 -2.13 8.74
N PRO A 279 -41.07 -1.07 9.56
CA PRO A 279 -39.86 -0.76 10.33
C PRO A 279 -39.42 -1.89 11.27
N ILE A 280 -40.36 -2.59 11.94
CA ILE A 280 -40.06 -3.73 12.80
C ILE A 280 -39.46 -4.89 11.99
N LEU A 281 -40.03 -5.23 10.83
CA LEU A 281 -39.51 -6.28 9.94
C LEU A 281 -38.10 -5.94 9.42
N VAL A 282 -37.84 -4.69 9.05
CA VAL A 282 -36.50 -4.26 8.60
C VAL A 282 -35.47 -4.31 9.72
N LEU A 283 -35.80 -3.83 10.92
CA LEU A 283 -34.89 -3.89 12.07
C LEU A 283 -34.73 -5.31 12.62
N GLY A 284 -35.79 -6.13 12.58
CA GLY A 284 -35.76 -7.55 12.93
C GLY A 284 -34.90 -8.37 11.97
N ALA A 285 -35.03 -8.17 10.66
CA ALA A 285 -34.12 -8.78 9.69
C ALA A 285 -32.67 -8.33 9.89
N ALA A 286 -32.45 -7.06 10.23
CA ALA A 286 -31.12 -6.53 10.55
C ALA A 286 -30.56 -7.04 11.89
N PHE A 287 -31.43 -7.44 12.84
CA PHE A 287 -31.05 -8.14 14.06
C PHE A 287 -30.68 -9.60 13.75
N LEU A 288 -31.54 -10.34 13.05
CA LEU A 288 -31.29 -11.74 12.67
C LEU A 288 -29.99 -11.89 11.85
N LEU A 289 -29.73 -10.96 10.93
CA LEU A 289 -28.45 -10.92 10.21
C LEU A 289 -27.26 -10.72 11.15
N ARG A 290 -27.33 -9.78 12.09
CA ARG A 290 -26.26 -9.56 13.08
C ARG A 290 -26.07 -10.78 13.98
N TRP A 291 -27.17 -11.38 14.42
CA TRP A 291 -27.17 -12.59 15.24
C TRP A 291 -26.46 -13.73 14.49
N PHE A 292 -26.83 -13.99 13.23
CA PHE A 292 -26.17 -15.00 12.41
C PHE A 292 -24.68 -14.71 12.15
N LEU A 293 -24.29 -13.44 12.01
CA LEU A 293 -22.89 -13.05 11.80
C LEU A 293 -22.05 -13.09 13.09
N ALA A 294 -22.68 -12.97 14.27
CA ALA A 294 -21.99 -12.80 15.55
C ALA A 294 -21.02 -13.93 15.96
N PRO A 295 -21.33 -15.23 15.75
CA PRO A 295 -20.43 -16.33 16.10
C PRO A 295 -19.47 -16.73 14.97
N LEU A 296 -19.55 -16.12 13.78
CA LEU A 296 -18.66 -16.45 12.64
C LEU A 296 -17.21 -15.96 12.85
N VAL A 297 -17.02 -15.02 13.77
CA VAL A 297 -15.74 -14.48 14.23
C VAL A 297 -15.93 -14.18 15.71
N GLU A 298 -15.07 -14.68 16.60
CA GLU A 298 -15.22 -14.47 18.04
C GLU A 298 -15.22 -12.99 18.42
N GLY A 299 -14.28 -12.21 17.88
CA GLY A 299 -14.22 -10.76 18.00
C GLY A 299 -12.87 -10.23 17.52
N HIS A 300 -12.52 -9.00 17.90
CA HIS A 300 -11.10 -8.63 17.95
C HIS A 300 -10.50 -9.27 19.21
N PRO A 301 -9.39 -10.03 19.12
CA PRO A 301 -8.90 -10.87 20.23
C PRO A 301 -8.81 -10.14 21.58
N ILE A 302 -8.16 -8.98 21.59
CA ILE A 302 -7.95 -8.16 22.79
C ILE A 302 -9.28 -7.59 23.33
N ASP A 303 -10.05 -6.87 22.50
CA ASP A 303 -11.27 -6.18 22.93
C ASP A 303 -12.34 -7.17 23.46
N PHE A 304 -12.41 -8.38 22.88
CA PHE A 304 -13.35 -9.40 23.31
C PHE A 304 -12.98 -9.99 24.68
N MET A 305 -11.71 -10.35 24.86
CA MET A 305 -11.20 -10.86 26.14
C MET A 305 -11.33 -9.82 27.25
N ASP A 306 -11.01 -8.56 26.96
CA ASP A 306 -11.18 -7.44 27.90
C ASP A 306 -12.65 -7.27 28.31
N PHE A 307 -13.60 -7.21 27.36
CA PHE A 307 -15.02 -7.08 27.69
C PHE A 307 -15.57 -8.29 28.47
N ALA A 308 -15.15 -9.51 28.16
CA ALA A 308 -15.55 -10.71 28.90
C ALA A 308 -14.98 -10.71 30.33
N GLY A 309 -13.68 -10.41 30.48
CA GLY A 309 -13.01 -10.29 31.77
C GLY A 309 -13.60 -9.17 32.64
N TRP A 310 -13.87 -8.01 32.06
CA TRP A 310 -14.50 -6.89 32.75
C TRP A 310 -15.96 -7.15 33.11
N ALA A 311 -16.75 -7.84 32.27
CA ALA A 311 -18.12 -8.24 32.60
C ALA A 311 -18.14 -9.17 33.83
N ASN A 312 -17.29 -10.21 33.82
CA ASN A 312 -17.13 -11.11 34.95
C ASN A 312 -16.66 -10.36 36.20
N ARG A 313 -15.62 -9.51 36.10
CA ARG A 313 -15.10 -8.73 37.23
C ARG A 313 -16.13 -7.77 37.81
N ALA A 314 -16.84 -7.02 36.97
CA ALA A 314 -17.83 -6.05 37.41
C ALA A 314 -18.96 -6.72 38.20
N TYR A 315 -19.42 -7.89 37.74
CA TYR A 315 -20.48 -8.64 38.41
C TYR A 315 -19.97 -9.38 39.66
N ALA A 316 -18.99 -10.27 39.52
CA ALA A 316 -18.53 -11.14 40.60
C ALA A 316 -17.73 -10.40 41.69
N GLY A 317 -17.00 -9.34 41.34
CA GLY A 317 -16.28 -8.47 42.29
C GLY A 317 -17.09 -7.27 42.77
N GLY A 318 -18.19 -6.93 42.09
CA GLY A 318 -18.98 -5.73 42.37
C GLY A 318 -18.36 -4.43 41.82
N LEU A 319 -19.21 -3.43 41.59
CA LEU A 319 -18.81 -2.17 40.93
C LEU A 319 -17.77 -1.36 41.73
N ALA A 320 -17.87 -1.34 43.06
CA ALA A 320 -16.96 -0.59 43.93
C ALA A 320 -15.50 -1.08 43.83
N HIS A 321 -15.29 -2.37 43.55
CA HIS A 321 -13.99 -3.02 43.45
C HIS A 321 -13.41 -3.05 42.02
N PHE A 322 -14.19 -2.61 41.02
CA PHE A 322 -13.83 -2.81 39.61
C PHE A 322 -12.45 -2.21 39.25
N TYR A 323 -12.17 -0.98 39.67
CA TYR A 323 -10.90 -0.28 39.39
C TYR A 323 -9.79 -0.52 40.44
N GLU A 324 -10.00 -1.39 41.43
CA GLU A 324 -8.97 -1.73 42.42
C GLU A 324 -7.88 -2.65 41.85
N GLY A 325 -6.71 -2.68 42.48
CA GLY A 325 -5.65 -3.66 42.20
C GLY A 325 -4.86 -3.46 40.90
N GLY A 326 -4.95 -2.28 40.27
CA GLY A 326 -4.18 -1.96 39.05
C GLY A 326 -4.67 -2.64 37.77
N VAL A 327 -5.93 -3.09 37.75
CA VAL A 327 -6.54 -3.73 36.57
C VAL A 327 -6.54 -2.79 35.37
N PHE A 328 -6.12 -3.33 34.21
CA PHE A 328 -6.24 -2.67 32.92
C PHE A 328 -7.73 -2.50 32.58
N ALA A 329 -8.20 -1.25 32.58
CA ALA A 329 -9.52 -0.84 32.13
C ALA A 329 -9.42 0.57 31.53
N ASP A 330 -9.49 0.68 30.20
CA ASP A 330 -9.34 1.95 29.46
C ASP A 330 -10.69 2.60 29.08
N TYR A 331 -11.77 2.20 29.76
CA TYR A 331 -13.11 2.74 29.63
C TYR A 331 -13.59 3.34 30.96
N PRO A 332 -14.29 4.51 30.94
CA PRO A 332 -14.92 5.05 32.13
C PRO A 332 -16.18 4.27 32.57
N PRO A 333 -16.70 4.52 33.79
CA PRO A 333 -17.72 3.69 34.46
C PRO A 333 -19.03 3.44 33.70
N GLY A 334 -19.40 4.30 32.76
CA GLY A 334 -20.67 4.26 32.06
C GLY A 334 -20.86 3.01 31.19
N TYR A 335 -19.79 2.45 30.63
CA TYR A 335 -19.87 1.17 29.92
C TYR A 335 -19.78 -0.03 30.86
N ILE A 336 -19.15 0.11 32.02
CA ILE A 336 -19.02 -0.98 33.00
C ILE A 336 -20.40 -1.38 33.56
N TYR A 337 -21.37 -0.47 33.64
CA TYR A 337 -22.78 -0.85 33.90
C TYR A 337 -23.39 -1.79 32.86
N VAL A 338 -23.01 -1.65 31.58
CA VAL A 338 -23.48 -2.55 30.51
C VAL A 338 -22.83 -3.93 30.68
N LEU A 339 -21.52 -3.94 30.95
CA LEU A 339 -20.77 -5.17 31.21
C LEU A 339 -21.20 -5.87 32.51
N TYR A 340 -21.62 -5.15 33.54
CA TYR A 340 -22.23 -5.70 34.76
C TYR A 340 -23.51 -6.49 34.46
N VAL A 341 -24.39 -5.96 33.61
CA VAL A 341 -25.61 -6.66 33.19
C VAL A 341 -25.27 -7.88 32.33
N VAL A 342 -24.25 -7.80 31.48
CA VAL A 342 -23.74 -8.96 30.73
C VAL A 342 -23.18 -10.04 31.66
N GLY A 343 -22.35 -9.67 32.65
CA GLY A 343 -21.82 -10.59 33.66
C GLY A 343 -22.93 -11.24 34.49
N TRP A 344 -23.94 -10.47 34.90
CA TRP A 344 -25.12 -11.01 35.58
C TRP A 344 -25.84 -12.08 34.74
N ILE A 345 -26.07 -11.82 33.45
CA ILE A 345 -26.71 -12.80 32.55
C ILE A 345 -25.80 -14.02 32.33
N GLN A 346 -24.49 -13.82 32.15
CA GLN A 346 -23.51 -14.91 32.01
C GLN A 346 -23.58 -15.88 33.20
N HIS A 347 -23.52 -15.34 34.42
CA HIS A 347 -23.59 -16.12 35.66
C HIS A 347 -24.98 -16.75 35.85
N ALA A 348 -26.07 -16.01 35.63
CA ALA A 348 -27.43 -16.51 35.80
C ALA A 348 -27.80 -17.62 34.80
N ALA A 349 -27.20 -17.63 33.61
CA ALA A 349 -27.38 -18.66 32.58
C ALA A 349 -26.28 -19.74 32.58
N GLY A 350 -25.31 -19.69 33.50
CA GLY A 350 -24.23 -20.69 33.60
C GLY A 350 -23.36 -20.80 32.35
N LEU A 351 -23.13 -19.70 31.62
CA LEU A 351 -22.42 -19.75 30.34
C LEU A 351 -20.92 -19.95 30.52
N GLU A 352 -20.39 -21.02 29.92
CA GLU A 352 -18.96 -21.32 29.91
C GLU A 352 -18.14 -20.20 29.23
N PRO A 353 -16.91 -19.95 29.70
CA PRO A 353 -15.94 -19.11 28.99
C PRO A 353 -15.77 -19.56 27.53
N ASN A 354 -15.65 -18.61 26.61
CA ASN A 354 -15.48 -18.82 25.17
C ASN A 354 -16.64 -19.57 24.47
N SER A 355 -17.77 -19.82 25.15
CA SER A 355 -18.96 -20.39 24.52
C SER A 355 -19.56 -19.44 23.47
N ALA A 356 -20.11 -19.97 22.38
CA ALA A 356 -20.78 -19.16 21.35
C ALA A 356 -21.94 -18.31 21.93
N ALA A 357 -22.60 -18.80 22.98
CA ALA A 357 -23.62 -18.06 23.74
C ALA A 357 -23.03 -16.81 24.43
N LEU A 358 -21.83 -16.91 25.02
CA LEU A 358 -21.12 -15.77 25.59
C LEU A 358 -20.68 -14.77 24.50
N VAL A 359 -20.22 -15.27 23.33
CA VAL A 359 -19.91 -14.42 22.16
C VAL A 359 -21.12 -13.60 21.73
N HIS A 360 -22.30 -14.22 21.61
CA HIS A 360 -23.54 -13.49 21.35
C HIS A 360 -23.84 -12.44 22.43
N LEU A 361 -23.71 -12.82 23.70
CA LEU A 361 -24.08 -11.98 24.85
C LEU A 361 -23.20 -10.73 24.99
N ILE A 362 -21.88 -10.86 24.82
CA ILE A 362 -20.92 -9.74 24.86
C ILE A 362 -21.19 -8.73 23.74
N LYS A 363 -21.55 -9.21 22.54
CA LYS A 363 -21.82 -8.36 21.37
C LYS A 363 -23.22 -7.74 21.39
N LEU A 364 -24.16 -8.33 22.12
CA LEU A 364 -25.58 -7.96 22.12
C LEU A 364 -25.84 -6.47 22.42
N PRO A 365 -25.19 -5.81 23.41
CA PRO A 365 -25.42 -4.40 23.70
C PRO A 365 -25.11 -3.48 22.50
N ALA A 366 -24.03 -3.74 21.77
CA ALA A 366 -23.67 -2.99 20.56
C ALA A 366 -24.69 -3.23 19.43
N MET A 367 -25.07 -4.48 19.21
CA MET A 367 -26.08 -4.86 18.20
C MET A 367 -27.43 -4.18 18.47
N LEU A 368 -27.88 -4.12 19.73
CA LEU A 368 -29.12 -3.45 20.13
C LEU A 368 -29.00 -1.92 20.03
N ALA A 369 -27.86 -1.34 20.37
CA ALA A 369 -27.64 0.10 20.26
C ALA A 369 -27.74 0.60 18.81
N ASP A 370 -27.23 -0.16 17.84
CA ASP A 370 -27.38 0.16 16.42
C ASP A 370 -28.83 0.12 15.94
N LEU A 371 -29.60 -0.86 16.39
CA LEU A 371 -31.03 -0.95 16.08
C LEU A 371 -31.83 0.18 16.75
N ALA A 372 -31.42 0.59 17.95
CA ALA A 372 -31.96 1.79 18.61
C ALA A 372 -31.63 3.06 17.81
N VAL A 373 -30.42 3.22 17.28
CA VAL A 373 -30.06 4.33 16.36
C VAL A 373 -30.89 4.28 15.07
N GLY A 374 -31.11 3.08 14.49
CA GLY A 374 -32.01 2.89 13.34
C GLY A 374 -33.46 3.30 13.64
N CYS A 375 -33.98 2.93 14.81
CA CYS A 375 -35.30 3.35 15.29
C CYS A 375 -35.37 4.89 15.51
N LEU A 376 -34.34 5.49 16.11
CA LEU A 376 -34.24 6.94 16.28
C LEU A 376 -34.17 7.68 14.94
N LEU A 377 -33.45 7.14 13.95
CA LEU A 377 -33.42 7.64 12.58
C LEU A 377 -34.83 7.64 11.96
N TYR A 378 -35.55 6.51 12.04
CA TYR A 378 -36.95 6.42 11.58
C TYR A 378 -37.84 7.47 12.25
N ARG A 379 -37.83 7.54 13.59
CA ARG A 379 -38.66 8.47 14.38
C ARG A 379 -38.28 9.93 14.20
N ALA A 380 -37.01 10.25 13.99
CA ALA A 380 -36.54 11.63 13.76
C ALA A 380 -36.79 12.13 12.34
N ALA A 381 -36.73 11.23 11.35
CA ALA A 381 -36.98 11.53 9.95
C ALA A 381 -38.47 11.52 9.57
N GLY A 382 -39.30 10.68 10.20
CA GLY A 382 -40.72 10.53 9.90
C GLY A 382 -41.47 11.87 9.79
N PRO A 383 -41.51 12.71 10.84
CA PRO A 383 -42.20 14.01 10.81
C PRO A 383 -41.58 15.06 9.87
N ARG A 384 -40.38 14.81 9.33
CA ARG A 384 -39.66 15.75 8.44
C ARG A 384 -39.65 15.30 6.99
N THR A 385 -39.95 14.04 6.71
CA THR A 385 -39.86 13.40 5.40
C THR A 385 -41.17 12.66 5.12
N ASN A 386 -41.14 11.52 4.42
CA ASN A 386 -42.29 10.62 4.33
C ASN A 386 -41.92 9.26 4.95
N PRO A 387 -42.89 8.41 5.36
CA PRO A 387 -42.58 7.15 6.05
C PRO A 387 -41.62 6.23 5.26
N ARG A 388 -41.73 6.21 3.93
CA ARG A 388 -40.81 5.45 3.05
C ARG A 388 -39.37 5.98 3.13
N ALA A 389 -39.19 7.30 3.14
CA ALA A 389 -37.88 7.93 3.28
C ALA A 389 -37.28 7.71 4.67
N ALA A 390 -38.08 7.80 5.73
CA ALA A 390 -37.65 7.49 7.09
C ALA A 390 -37.22 6.01 7.22
N LEU A 391 -37.96 5.09 6.61
CA LEU A 391 -37.62 3.66 6.55
C LEU A 391 -36.32 3.41 5.79
N VAL A 392 -36.13 4.07 4.63
CA VAL A 392 -34.86 4.01 3.87
C VAL A 392 -33.67 4.46 4.73
N LEU A 393 -33.79 5.54 5.50
CA LEU A 393 -32.68 5.99 6.35
C LEU A 393 -32.38 5.03 7.49
N SER A 394 -33.40 4.42 8.09
CA SER A 394 -33.24 3.36 9.09
C SER A 394 -32.52 2.13 8.49
N ALA A 395 -33.01 1.64 7.34
CA ALA A 395 -32.42 0.52 6.61
C ALA A 395 -30.97 0.78 6.18
N LEU A 396 -30.67 1.99 5.70
CA LEU A 396 -29.31 2.38 5.28
C LEU A 396 -28.31 2.35 6.43
N TYR A 397 -28.71 2.72 7.65
CA TYR A 397 -27.87 2.59 8.84
C TYR A 397 -27.75 1.12 9.25
N ALA A 398 -28.88 0.43 9.42
CA ALA A 398 -28.92 -0.93 9.94
C ALA A 398 -28.20 -1.95 9.03
N ALA A 399 -28.15 -1.71 7.72
CA ALA A 399 -27.44 -2.55 6.74
C ALA A 399 -26.05 -2.01 6.32
N SER A 400 -25.54 -0.96 6.99
CA SER A 400 -24.20 -0.41 6.69
C SER A 400 -23.11 -1.42 7.07
N PRO A 401 -22.15 -1.75 6.17
CA PRO A 401 -21.11 -2.74 6.46
C PRO A 401 -20.18 -2.29 7.59
N ALA A 402 -19.86 -1.00 7.72
CA ALA A 402 -19.12 -0.47 8.86
C ALA A 402 -19.86 -0.63 10.20
N VAL A 403 -21.20 -0.57 10.16
CA VAL A 403 -22.06 -0.72 11.33
C VAL A 403 -22.14 -2.21 11.71
N LEU A 404 -22.38 -3.08 10.72
CA LEU A 404 -22.40 -4.54 10.89
C LEU A 404 -21.06 -5.09 11.43
N ILE A 405 -19.92 -4.67 10.85
CA ILE A 405 -18.62 -5.19 11.28
C ILE A 405 -18.27 -4.75 12.70
N ASN A 406 -18.55 -3.50 13.09
CA ASN A 406 -18.23 -3.02 14.44
C ASN A 406 -19.06 -3.73 15.51
N SER A 407 -20.39 -3.81 15.36
CA SER A 407 -21.26 -4.37 16.40
C SER A 407 -21.28 -5.90 16.43
N ALA A 408 -21.37 -6.56 15.27
CA ALA A 408 -21.63 -8.00 15.21
C ALA A 408 -20.37 -8.83 14.98
N ILE A 409 -19.39 -8.35 14.21
CA ILE A 409 -18.22 -9.17 13.86
C ILE A 409 -17.08 -8.89 14.84
N TRP A 410 -16.66 -7.63 14.96
CA TRP A 410 -15.63 -7.16 15.90
C TRP A 410 -16.10 -7.27 17.36
N GLY A 411 -17.35 -6.87 17.64
CA GLY A 411 -17.92 -6.88 19.00
C GLY A 411 -17.66 -5.60 19.81
N GLN A 412 -17.48 -4.47 19.14
CA GLN A 412 -17.03 -3.22 19.74
C GLN A 412 -18.18 -2.27 20.12
N MET A 413 -17.95 -1.44 21.13
CA MET A 413 -18.97 -0.64 21.82
C MET A 413 -19.34 0.70 21.16
N ASP A 414 -18.75 1.06 20.01
CA ASP A 414 -18.92 2.40 19.40
C ASP A 414 -20.39 2.71 19.04
N ALA A 415 -21.20 1.68 18.79
CA ALA A 415 -22.65 1.78 18.63
C ALA A 415 -23.35 2.33 19.90
N VAL A 416 -22.94 1.87 21.09
CA VAL A 416 -23.48 2.31 22.38
C VAL A 416 -23.13 3.78 22.63
N PHE A 417 -21.86 4.15 22.46
CA PHE A 417 -21.41 5.55 22.50
C PHE A 417 -22.19 6.43 21.50
N THR A 418 -22.35 5.95 20.26
CA THR A 418 -23.03 6.68 19.18
C THR A 418 -24.51 6.91 19.47
N LEU A 419 -25.20 5.96 20.11
CA LEU A 419 -26.59 6.12 20.55
C LEU A 419 -26.75 7.34 21.46
N PHE A 420 -25.89 7.49 22.47
CA PHE A 420 -25.98 8.62 23.40
C PHE A 420 -25.53 9.95 22.77
N VAL A 421 -24.53 9.95 21.88
CA VAL A 421 -24.19 11.13 21.05
C VAL A 421 -25.38 11.57 20.18
N VAL A 422 -26.06 10.62 19.52
CA VAL A 422 -27.24 10.88 18.70
C VAL A 422 -28.39 11.47 19.54
N LEU A 423 -28.62 10.92 20.74
CA LEU A 423 -29.61 11.44 21.69
C LEU A 423 -29.26 12.86 22.17
N ALA A 424 -28.01 13.11 22.56
CA ALA A 424 -27.49 14.39 23.00
C ALA A 424 -27.62 15.48 21.93
N VAL A 425 -27.06 15.26 20.75
CA VAL A 425 -27.08 16.25 19.65
C VAL A 425 -28.51 16.47 19.14
N SER A 426 -29.35 15.42 19.12
CA SER A 426 -30.79 15.56 18.81
C SER A 426 -31.56 16.35 19.87
N ALA A 427 -31.22 16.21 21.16
CA ALA A 427 -31.83 16.97 22.24
C ALA A 427 -31.42 18.45 22.18
N LEU A 428 -30.14 18.75 21.94
CA LEU A 428 -29.66 20.11 21.67
C LEU A 428 -30.42 20.76 20.51
N ALA A 429 -30.53 20.05 19.38
CA ALA A 429 -31.23 20.51 18.17
C ALA A 429 -32.76 20.67 18.35
N ARG A 430 -33.35 20.03 19.37
CA ARG A 430 -34.77 20.19 19.75
C ARG A 430 -34.97 21.14 20.94
N ASN A 431 -33.95 21.93 21.27
CA ASN A 431 -33.92 22.85 22.41
C ASN A 431 -34.07 22.23 23.82
N ARG A 432 -34.03 20.89 23.96
CA ARG A 432 -34.11 20.19 25.26
C ARG A 432 -32.75 20.13 25.95
N THR A 433 -32.29 21.24 26.53
CA THR A 433 -30.96 21.37 27.14
C THR A 433 -30.70 20.43 28.31
N SER A 434 -31.61 20.30 29.28
CA SER A 434 -31.39 19.37 30.40
C SER A 434 -31.26 17.93 29.92
N SER A 435 -32.11 17.47 29.00
CA SER A 435 -31.95 16.14 28.38
C SER A 435 -30.64 16.00 27.60
N ALA A 436 -30.19 17.06 26.93
CA ALA A 436 -28.89 17.03 26.25
C ALA A 436 -27.72 16.94 27.23
N ALA A 437 -27.79 17.61 28.39
CA ALA A 437 -26.77 17.52 29.43
C ALA A 437 -26.68 16.11 30.02
N VAL A 438 -27.83 15.49 30.33
CA VAL A 438 -27.94 14.09 30.78
C VAL A 438 -27.26 13.16 29.77
N TRP A 439 -27.65 13.24 28.49
CA TRP A 439 -27.08 12.35 27.47
C TRP A 439 -25.61 12.62 27.15
N LEU A 440 -25.11 13.86 27.30
CA LEU A 440 -23.68 14.16 27.20
C LEU A 440 -22.90 13.62 28.41
N ALA A 441 -23.45 13.69 29.62
CA ALA A 441 -22.82 13.10 30.80
C ALA A 441 -22.72 11.58 30.70
N VAL A 442 -23.81 10.91 30.26
CA VAL A 442 -23.83 9.47 30.00
C VAL A 442 -22.84 9.10 28.88
N ALA A 443 -22.85 9.81 27.75
CA ALA A 443 -21.90 9.56 26.66
C ALA A 443 -20.44 9.75 27.11
N LEU A 444 -20.15 10.76 27.94
CA LEU A 444 -18.81 11.03 28.47
C LEU A 444 -18.33 9.88 29.37
N LEU A 445 -19.18 9.42 30.28
CA LEU A 445 -18.91 8.25 31.13
C LEU A 445 -18.78 6.92 30.34
N ILE A 446 -19.29 6.86 29.11
CA ILE A 446 -19.12 5.70 28.22
C ILE A 446 -17.82 5.83 27.40
N LYS A 447 -17.51 7.02 26.88
CA LYS A 447 -16.28 7.24 26.09
C LYS A 447 -15.78 8.69 26.23
N PRO A 448 -14.49 8.92 26.59
CA PRO A 448 -13.90 10.26 26.72
C PRO A 448 -14.02 11.12 25.45
N GLN A 449 -14.11 10.47 24.29
CA GLN A 449 -14.29 11.10 22.98
C GLN A 449 -15.50 12.05 22.92
N THR A 450 -16.49 11.93 23.82
CA THR A 450 -17.64 12.84 23.94
C THR A 450 -17.25 14.32 24.06
N ILE A 451 -16.09 14.64 24.63
CA ILE A 451 -15.62 16.02 24.86
C ILE A 451 -15.62 16.84 23.55
N VAL A 452 -15.42 16.21 22.38
CA VAL A 452 -15.44 16.90 21.07
C VAL A 452 -16.78 17.58 20.75
N PHE A 453 -17.87 17.15 21.39
CA PHE A 453 -19.21 17.74 21.21
C PHE A 453 -19.53 18.86 22.21
N ALA A 454 -18.69 19.09 23.23
CA ALA A 454 -18.90 20.15 24.22
C ALA A 454 -19.00 21.58 23.59
N PRO A 455 -18.21 21.95 22.56
CA PRO A 455 -18.36 23.24 21.88
C PRO A 455 -19.76 23.45 21.30
N LEU A 456 -20.41 22.40 20.79
CA LEU A 456 -21.77 22.51 20.23
C LEU A 456 -22.81 22.82 21.31
N ALA A 457 -22.65 22.25 22.50
CA ALA A 457 -23.49 22.60 23.65
C ALA A 457 -23.25 24.05 24.08
N LEU A 458 -21.99 24.48 24.15
CA LEU A 458 -21.62 25.87 24.47
C LEU A 458 -22.22 26.87 23.47
N PHE A 459 -22.07 26.65 22.16
CA PHE A 459 -22.67 27.53 21.15
C PHE A 459 -24.20 27.57 21.29
N ALA A 460 -24.83 26.42 21.54
CA ALA A 460 -26.27 26.33 21.75
C ALA A 460 -26.76 27.01 23.04
N LEU A 461 -25.93 27.16 24.06
CA LEU A 461 -26.26 27.93 25.28
C LEU A 461 -26.06 29.44 25.07
N ILE A 462 -24.97 29.83 24.39
CA ILE A 462 -24.68 31.23 24.03
C ILE A 462 -25.79 31.83 23.16
N ASP A 463 -26.23 31.10 22.11
CA ASP A 463 -27.31 31.54 21.19
C ASP A 463 -28.63 31.84 21.94
N ARG A 464 -28.86 31.16 23.06
CA ARG A 464 -30.09 31.27 23.88
C ARG A 464 -30.03 32.36 24.95
N ARG A 465 -28.86 32.94 25.22
CA ARG A 465 -28.65 34.08 26.14
C ARG A 465 -29.34 33.94 27.52
N SER A 466 -29.42 32.72 28.06
CA SER A 466 -30.15 32.45 29.30
C SER A 466 -29.27 31.73 30.32
N TRP A 467 -28.79 32.48 31.32
CA TRP A 467 -27.97 31.93 32.40
C TRP A 467 -28.71 30.87 33.21
N LYS A 468 -30.03 31.01 33.44
CA LYS A 468 -30.87 30.01 34.11
C LYS A 468 -30.89 28.68 33.34
N LEU A 469 -30.87 28.74 32.01
CA LEU A 469 -30.83 27.55 31.16
C LEU A 469 -29.44 26.90 31.14
N ALA A 470 -28.37 27.71 31.18
CA ALA A 470 -26.99 27.23 31.33
C ALA A 470 -26.77 26.58 32.70
N ALA A 471 -27.23 27.19 33.79
CA ALA A 471 -27.19 26.62 35.14
C ALA A 471 -27.94 25.28 35.20
N ARG A 472 -29.17 25.21 34.65
CA ARG A 472 -29.91 23.94 34.54
C ARG A 472 -29.18 22.89 33.70
N PHE A 473 -28.52 23.29 32.62
CA PHE A 473 -27.70 22.37 31.81
C PHE A 473 -26.53 21.82 32.62
N VAL A 474 -25.74 22.68 33.28
CA VAL A 474 -24.60 22.28 34.11
C VAL A 474 -25.05 21.39 35.27
N LEU A 475 -26.08 21.79 36.01
CA LEU A 475 -26.62 21.01 37.14
C LEU A 475 -27.16 19.65 36.70
N SER A 476 -27.94 19.57 35.62
CA SER A 476 -28.43 18.27 35.11
C SER A 476 -27.29 17.37 34.64
N GLY A 477 -26.26 17.92 33.98
CA GLY A 477 -25.09 17.16 33.53
C GLY A 477 -24.26 16.66 34.72
N LEU A 478 -23.92 17.56 35.66
CA LEU A 478 -23.12 17.24 36.84
C LEU A 478 -23.84 16.24 37.76
N ALA A 479 -25.12 16.42 38.03
CA ALA A 479 -25.90 15.48 38.84
C ALA A 479 -25.95 14.08 38.21
N THR A 480 -26.11 14.00 36.88
CA THR A 480 -26.05 12.72 36.15
C THR A 480 -24.66 12.09 36.25
N PHE A 481 -23.61 12.89 36.04
CA PHE A 481 -22.23 12.41 36.08
C PHE A 481 -21.84 11.88 37.46
N VAL A 482 -22.16 12.63 38.53
CA VAL A 482 -21.89 12.22 39.91
C VAL A 482 -22.70 10.96 40.27
N LEU A 483 -24.01 10.94 40.00
CA LEU A 483 -24.88 9.82 40.37
C LEU A 483 -24.45 8.48 39.74
N LEU A 484 -23.97 8.51 38.48
CA LEU A 484 -23.44 7.34 37.78
C LEU A 484 -21.96 7.03 38.11
N LEU A 485 -21.30 7.88 38.90
CA LEU A 485 -19.92 7.69 39.36
C LEU A 485 -19.86 7.15 40.80
N LEU A 486 -20.90 7.40 41.61
CA LEU A 486 -20.95 7.02 43.04
C LEU A 486 -20.63 5.53 43.30
N PRO A 487 -21.24 4.54 42.61
CA PRO A 487 -21.00 3.11 42.91
C PRO A 487 -19.59 2.60 42.61
N PHE A 488 -18.74 3.42 41.99
CA PHE A 488 -17.32 3.14 41.71
C PHE A 488 -16.38 3.97 42.59
N SER A 489 -16.90 4.84 43.45
CA SER A 489 -16.13 5.86 44.16
C SER A 489 -16.01 5.64 45.66
N GLU A 490 -16.70 4.65 46.23
CA GLU A 490 -16.73 4.38 47.68
C GLU A 490 -15.33 4.16 48.30
N ARG A 491 -14.40 3.62 47.50
CA ARG A 491 -13.04 3.24 47.88
C ARG A 491 -11.97 4.28 47.45
N PHE A 492 -12.38 5.35 46.77
CA PHE A 492 -11.47 6.27 46.08
C PHE A 492 -11.68 7.73 46.50
N ASN A 493 -10.64 8.56 46.40
CA ASN A 493 -10.76 9.99 46.68
C ASN A 493 -11.71 10.68 45.66
N PRO A 494 -12.44 11.75 46.01
CA PRO A 494 -13.44 12.37 45.13
C PRO A 494 -12.96 12.86 43.75
N LEU A 495 -11.64 12.94 43.52
CA LEU A 495 -11.02 13.37 42.26
C LEU A 495 -10.35 12.22 41.48
N TRP A 496 -10.47 10.96 41.93
CA TRP A 496 -9.84 9.78 41.32
C TRP A 496 -10.11 9.70 39.81
N ILE A 497 -11.35 10.01 39.42
CA ILE A 497 -11.82 9.97 38.03
C ILE A 497 -10.99 10.91 37.14
N VAL A 498 -10.50 12.04 37.64
CA VAL A 498 -9.63 12.96 36.90
C VAL A 498 -8.26 12.33 36.61
N GLY A 499 -7.71 11.58 37.59
CA GLY A 499 -6.51 10.78 37.39
C GLY A 499 -6.73 9.67 36.36
N HIS A 500 -7.85 8.97 36.44
CA HIS A 500 -8.22 7.92 35.52
C HIS A 500 -8.40 8.42 34.07
N TYR A 501 -9.08 9.56 33.84
CA TYR A 501 -9.13 10.19 32.50
C TYR A 501 -7.75 10.61 31.99
N LYS A 502 -6.86 11.12 32.85
CA LYS A 502 -5.47 11.43 32.45
C LYS A 502 -4.71 10.17 32.03
N ALA A 503 -4.87 9.07 32.76
CA ALA A 503 -4.26 7.78 32.42
C ALA A 503 -4.75 7.27 31.06
N MET A 504 -6.07 7.22 30.83
CA MET A 504 -6.67 6.82 29.54
C MET A 504 -6.12 7.64 28.35
N PHE A 505 -5.92 8.96 28.51
CA PHE A 505 -5.33 9.80 27.46
C PHE A 505 -3.81 9.66 27.28
N ALA A 506 -3.12 9.02 28.23
CA ALA A 506 -1.67 8.73 28.16
C ALA A 506 -1.38 7.31 27.63
N GLN A 507 -2.35 6.39 27.77
CA GLN A 507 -2.23 4.94 27.51
C GLN A 507 -1.90 4.56 26.07
N TYR A 508 -2.29 5.39 25.09
CA TYR A 508 -2.00 5.21 23.67
C TYR A 508 -1.22 6.41 23.12
N PRO A 509 0.09 6.55 23.40
CA PRO A 509 0.90 7.72 23.05
C PRO A 509 1.34 7.69 21.57
N TYR A 510 0.40 7.46 20.66
CA TYR A 510 0.65 7.28 19.22
C TYR A 510 0.05 8.40 18.38
N THR A 511 0.74 8.80 17.31
CA THR A 511 0.24 9.74 16.30
C THR A 511 -1.05 9.25 15.65
N SER A 512 -1.11 7.95 15.33
CA SER A 512 -2.32 7.23 14.93
C SER A 512 -2.15 5.77 15.32
N LEU A 513 -3.25 5.11 15.71
CA LEU A 513 -3.26 3.70 16.05
C LEU A 513 -4.27 2.98 15.14
N ASN A 514 -3.80 2.65 13.94
CA ASN A 514 -4.56 2.10 12.82
C ASN A 514 -5.73 2.95 12.29
N ALA A 515 -5.95 4.18 12.78
CA ALA A 515 -6.84 5.12 12.09
C ALA A 515 -6.26 5.50 10.73
N PHE A 516 -6.97 5.16 9.66
CA PHE A 516 -6.62 5.55 8.29
C PHE A 516 -7.01 7.02 8.07
N ASN A 517 -6.18 7.90 8.64
CA ASN A 517 -6.34 9.33 8.77
C ASN A 517 -5.13 10.10 8.20
N LEU A 518 -4.98 11.38 8.51
CA LEU A 518 -3.89 12.20 7.96
C LEU A 518 -2.49 11.71 8.39
N TYR A 519 -2.36 11.16 9.60
CA TYR A 519 -1.08 10.67 10.12
C TYR A 519 -0.69 9.34 9.46
N ALA A 520 -1.63 8.40 9.34
CA ALA A 520 -1.42 7.15 8.60
C ALA A 520 -1.06 7.40 7.11
N LEU A 521 -1.67 8.41 6.48
CA LEU A 521 -1.33 8.84 5.11
C LEU A 521 0.13 9.29 4.95
N PHE A 522 0.76 9.82 6.01
CA PHE A 522 2.15 10.28 6.01
C PHE A 522 3.14 9.28 6.65
N GLY A 523 2.75 8.01 6.83
CA GLY A 523 3.64 7.01 7.43
C GLY A 523 3.86 7.20 8.94
N LEU A 524 2.87 7.77 9.63
CA LEU A 524 2.85 7.99 11.08
C LEU A 524 1.77 7.11 11.76
N ASN A 525 1.57 5.88 11.29
CA ASN A 525 0.81 4.86 12.01
C ASN A 525 1.71 4.15 13.04
N GLY A 526 1.24 3.95 14.26
CA GLY A 526 2.00 3.32 15.35
C GLY A 526 3.27 4.07 15.78
N LYS A 527 3.49 5.31 15.32
CA LYS A 527 4.64 6.13 15.71
C LYS A 527 4.36 6.91 17.00
N PRO A 528 5.35 7.15 17.88
CA PRO A 528 5.16 7.93 19.09
C PRO A 528 4.68 9.36 18.81
N ASP A 529 3.73 9.84 19.61
CA ASP A 529 3.20 11.21 19.53
C ASP A 529 4.18 12.30 20.03
N THR A 530 5.33 11.88 20.54
CA THR A 530 6.51 12.69 20.91
C THR A 530 7.36 13.11 19.71
N GLY A 531 7.24 12.44 18.56
CA GLY A 531 7.92 12.84 17.32
C GLY A 531 7.54 14.27 16.90
N THR A 532 8.42 14.98 16.18
CA THR A 532 8.26 16.42 15.95
C THR A 532 7.87 16.80 14.52
N PHE A 533 7.07 17.86 14.40
CA PHE A 533 6.72 18.54 13.16
C PHE A 533 6.80 20.06 13.38
N LEU A 534 7.58 20.75 12.54
CA LEU A 534 7.92 22.18 12.67
C LEU A 534 8.43 22.57 14.08
N GLY A 535 9.25 21.70 14.68
CA GLY A 535 9.86 21.92 16.01
C GLY A 535 8.96 21.63 17.22
N LEU A 536 7.69 21.25 17.02
CA LEU A 536 6.77 20.86 18.09
C LEU A 536 6.41 19.38 18.00
N ALA A 537 6.27 18.70 19.13
CA ALA A 537 5.79 17.31 19.18
C ALA A 537 4.39 17.17 18.55
N TYR A 538 4.08 16.05 17.91
CA TYR A 538 2.77 15.81 17.28
C TYR A 538 1.63 15.99 18.29
N LYS A 539 1.78 15.50 19.52
CA LYS A 539 0.82 15.70 20.62
C LYS A 539 0.57 17.18 20.96
N ALA A 540 1.57 18.05 20.78
CA ALA A 540 1.42 19.49 21.05
C ALA A 540 0.53 20.20 20.01
N TRP A 541 0.39 19.65 18.80
CA TRP A 541 -0.50 20.18 17.77
C TRP A 541 -1.99 19.93 18.05
N ASP A 542 -2.35 18.98 18.93
CA ASP A 542 -3.74 18.66 19.26
C ASP A 542 -4.52 19.87 19.78
N ILE A 543 -3.92 20.70 20.65
CA ILE A 543 -4.60 21.86 21.23
C ILE A 543 -4.92 22.90 20.13
N PRO A 544 -3.94 23.39 19.32
CA PRO A 544 -4.23 24.22 18.15
C PRO A 544 -5.27 23.61 17.19
N VAL A 545 -5.19 22.32 16.90
CA VAL A 545 -6.13 21.63 15.98
C VAL A 545 -7.55 21.61 16.56
N VAL A 546 -7.73 21.23 17.83
CA VAL A 546 -9.05 21.22 18.48
C VAL A 546 -9.63 22.63 18.59
N LEU A 547 -8.81 23.64 18.90
CA LEU A 547 -9.23 25.04 18.90
C LEU A 547 -9.64 25.52 17.49
N ALA A 548 -8.91 25.14 16.44
CA ALA A 548 -9.26 25.45 15.05
C ALA A 548 -10.58 24.77 14.62
N ILE A 549 -10.79 23.51 15.00
CA ILE A 549 -12.04 22.77 14.76
C ILE A 549 -13.20 23.43 15.51
N ALA A 550 -13.00 23.85 16.76
CA ALA A 550 -14.01 24.56 17.55
C ALA A 550 -14.33 25.94 16.96
N ALA A 551 -13.33 26.72 16.57
CA ALA A 551 -13.50 28.04 15.92
C ALA A 551 -14.20 27.91 14.55
N PHE A 552 -13.86 26.90 13.75
CA PHE A 552 -14.55 26.64 12.49
C PHE A 552 -15.99 26.15 12.70
N SER A 553 -16.23 25.33 13.73
CA SER A 553 -17.59 24.90 14.13
C SER A 553 -18.43 26.10 14.61
N ALA A 554 -17.82 27.04 15.36
CA ALA A 554 -18.45 28.30 15.76
C ALA A 554 -18.76 29.19 14.55
N TYR A 555 -17.82 29.33 13.61
CA TYR A 555 -18.05 30.05 12.34
C TYR A 555 -19.26 29.48 11.59
N LEU A 556 -19.32 28.16 11.39
CA LEU A 556 -20.48 27.51 10.77
C LEU A 556 -21.76 27.73 11.59
N TYR A 557 -21.69 27.64 12.92
CA TYR A 557 -22.85 27.81 13.79
C TYR A 557 -23.45 29.23 13.77
N PHE A 558 -22.61 30.26 13.91
CA PHE A 558 -23.04 31.65 14.01
C PHE A 558 -23.25 32.33 12.64
N LYS A 559 -22.63 31.83 11.56
CA LYS A 559 -22.90 32.30 10.19
C LYS A 559 -23.95 31.44 9.45
N SER A 560 -24.45 30.37 10.06
CA SER A 560 -25.51 29.55 9.46
C SER A 560 -26.79 30.38 9.27
N LYS A 561 -27.34 30.35 8.05
CA LYS A 561 -28.66 30.91 7.72
C LYS A 561 -29.79 29.87 7.88
N THR A 562 -29.46 28.68 8.36
CA THR A 562 -30.38 27.54 8.52
C THR A 562 -30.46 27.15 10.00
N SER A 563 -31.69 26.94 10.50
CA SER A 563 -31.95 26.52 11.88
C SER A 563 -31.47 25.09 12.18
N ASN A 564 -31.52 24.20 11.18
CA ASN A 564 -31.08 22.81 11.24
C ASN A 564 -29.53 22.62 11.16
N LYS A 565 -28.78 23.44 11.89
CA LYS A 565 -27.30 23.51 11.80
C LYS A 565 -26.56 22.48 12.66
N LEU A 566 -27.08 22.18 13.85
CA LEU A 566 -26.35 21.46 14.91
C LEU A 566 -25.92 20.03 14.53
N ILE A 567 -26.79 19.24 13.90
CA ILE A 567 -26.47 17.84 13.58
C ILE A 567 -25.35 17.75 12.54
N TYR A 568 -25.38 18.62 11.51
CA TYR A 568 -24.35 18.65 10.48
C TYR A 568 -23.00 19.11 11.03
N ILE A 569 -23.01 20.11 11.91
CA ILE A 569 -21.79 20.55 12.60
C ILE A 569 -21.24 19.40 13.44
N GLY A 570 -22.08 18.66 14.19
CA GLY A 570 -21.62 17.52 14.99
C GLY A 570 -21.00 16.39 14.17
N MET A 571 -21.63 16.03 13.04
CA MET A 571 -21.06 15.12 12.05
C MET A 571 -19.67 15.59 11.61
N LEU A 572 -19.54 16.87 11.26
CA LEU A 572 -18.30 17.44 10.74
C LEU A 572 -17.20 17.54 11.81
N THR A 573 -17.53 17.90 13.05
CA THR A 573 -16.60 17.93 14.18
C THR A 573 -16.03 16.53 14.46
N SER A 574 -16.87 15.49 14.45
CA SER A 574 -16.43 14.09 14.61
C SER A 574 -15.45 13.66 13.51
N LEU A 575 -15.73 14.00 12.24
CA LEU A 575 -14.83 13.70 11.11
C LEU A 575 -13.51 14.47 11.17
N LEU A 576 -13.56 15.76 11.51
CA LEU A 576 -12.36 16.59 11.59
C LEU A 576 -11.43 16.14 12.73
N VAL A 577 -11.96 15.70 13.87
CA VAL A 577 -11.14 15.15 14.95
C VAL A 577 -10.49 13.83 14.52
N PHE A 578 -11.25 12.88 13.95
CA PHE A 578 -10.71 11.63 13.41
C PHE A 578 -9.57 11.86 12.41
N MET A 579 -9.73 12.87 11.54
CA MET A 579 -8.74 13.17 10.51
C MET A 579 -7.49 13.90 11.00
N LEU A 580 -7.60 14.76 12.02
CA LEU A 580 -6.58 15.78 12.32
C LEU A 580 -5.97 15.71 13.74
N LYS A 581 -6.55 14.98 14.69
CA LYS A 581 -6.02 14.83 16.05
C LYS A 581 -5.15 13.56 16.14
N THR A 582 -4.12 13.54 16.98
CA THR A 582 -3.39 12.30 17.31
C THR A 582 -4.21 11.35 18.20
N GLY A 583 -3.73 10.11 18.40
CA GLY A 583 -4.36 9.12 19.29
C GLY A 583 -5.74 8.64 18.81
N MET A 584 -5.92 8.53 17.49
CA MET A 584 -7.17 8.04 16.87
C MET A 584 -7.05 6.56 16.48
N HIS A 585 -8.16 5.82 16.59
CA HIS A 585 -8.32 4.44 16.11
C HIS A 585 -9.24 4.35 14.88
N GLU A 586 -9.15 3.24 14.14
CA GLU A 586 -9.89 2.91 12.91
C GLU A 586 -11.40 3.13 12.97
N ARG A 587 -11.97 3.07 14.17
CA ARG A 587 -13.40 3.18 14.48
C ARG A 587 -13.86 4.58 14.91
N TYR A 588 -12.97 5.54 15.15
CA TYR A 588 -13.34 6.80 15.84
C TYR A 588 -14.20 7.79 15.02
N ALA A 589 -14.38 7.58 13.70
CA ALA A 589 -15.33 8.35 12.89
C ALA A 589 -16.75 7.73 12.84
N TYR A 590 -17.01 6.63 13.57
CA TYR A 590 -18.31 5.95 13.58
C TYR A 590 -19.53 6.86 13.87
N PRO A 591 -19.52 7.78 14.86
CA PRO A 591 -20.67 8.65 15.14
C PRO A 591 -21.07 9.55 13.96
N ALA A 592 -20.13 9.89 13.08
CA ALA A 592 -20.41 10.70 11.90
C ALA A 592 -21.37 10.01 10.92
N MET A 593 -21.41 8.67 10.87
CA MET A 593 -22.33 7.93 10.00
C MET A 593 -23.80 8.17 10.40
N ALA A 594 -24.13 8.02 11.68
CA ALA A 594 -25.47 8.26 12.19
C ALA A 594 -25.88 9.75 12.05
N LEU A 595 -24.95 10.65 12.39
CA LEU A 595 -25.17 12.11 12.27
C LEU A 595 -25.31 12.56 10.81
N ALA A 596 -24.70 11.87 9.83
CA ALA A 596 -24.90 12.15 8.40
C ALA A 596 -26.34 11.85 7.95
N LEU A 597 -26.92 10.71 8.34
CA LEU A 597 -28.30 10.37 7.97
C LEU A 597 -29.33 11.27 8.67
N LEU A 598 -29.09 11.64 9.93
CA LEU A 598 -29.89 12.67 10.62
C LEU A 598 -29.75 14.04 9.97
N SER A 599 -28.55 14.42 9.51
CA SER A 599 -28.32 15.66 8.76
C SER A 599 -29.08 15.68 7.44
N TYR A 600 -29.14 14.55 6.72
CA TYR A 600 -30.01 14.42 5.54
C TYR A 600 -31.50 14.56 5.90
N ALA A 601 -31.96 13.95 6.99
CA ALA A 601 -33.35 14.05 7.43
C ALA A 601 -33.77 15.51 7.74
N GLN A 602 -32.83 16.38 8.09
CA GLN A 602 -33.08 17.81 8.36
C GLN A 602 -32.83 18.74 7.16
N LEU A 603 -31.74 18.54 6.42
CA LEU A 603 -31.30 19.42 5.33
C LEU A 603 -31.80 18.97 3.94
N LYS A 604 -32.24 17.72 3.81
CA LYS A 604 -32.79 17.08 2.59
C LYS A 604 -31.86 17.10 1.36
N ASP A 605 -30.60 17.51 1.50
CA ASP A 605 -29.63 17.48 0.41
C ASP A 605 -29.06 16.08 0.21
N ARG A 606 -29.42 15.47 -0.92
CA ARG A 606 -28.99 14.12 -1.35
C ARG A 606 -27.47 13.95 -1.43
N ARG A 607 -26.67 15.03 -1.41
CA ARG A 607 -25.21 14.97 -1.32
C ARG A 607 -24.71 14.37 0.00
N ILE A 608 -25.47 14.54 1.07
CA ILE A 608 -25.17 13.97 2.39
C ILE A 608 -25.32 12.44 2.37
N LEU A 609 -26.22 11.88 1.55
CA LEU A 609 -26.34 10.42 1.39
C LEU A 609 -25.13 9.80 0.68
N TYR A 610 -24.49 10.51 -0.27
CA TYR A 610 -23.23 10.04 -0.86
C TYR A 610 -22.06 10.17 0.11
N LEU A 611 -22.07 11.18 0.99
CA LEU A 611 -21.08 11.30 2.07
C LEU A 611 -21.23 10.12 3.06
N PHE A 612 -22.44 9.80 3.49
CA PHE A 612 -22.72 8.60 4.30
C PHE A 612 -22.23 7.32 3.63
N ALA A 613 -22.53 7.10 2.35
CA ALA A 613 -22.06 5.91 1.64
C ALA A 613 -20.53 5.84 1.57
N GLY A 614 -19.85 6.96 1.30
CA GLY A 614 -18.39 7.03 1.31
C GLY A 614 -17.81 6.66 2.68
N LEU A 615 -18.32 7.28 3.75
CA LEU A 615 -17.88 7.01 5.13
C LEU A 615 -18.15 5.56 5.55
N SER A 616 -19.33 5.02 5.23
CA SER A 616 -19.71 3.63 5.48
C SER A 616 -18.74 2.64 4.82
N LEU A 617 -18.24 2.95 3.62
CA LEU A 617 -17.27 2.10 2.91
C LEU A 617 -15.85 2.27 3.42
N THR A 618 -15.39 3.50 3.71
CA THR A 618 -14.01 3.73 4.17
C THR A 618 -13.81 3.34 5.63
N GLN A 619 -14.82 3.51 6.49
CA GLN A 619 -14.80 2.99 7.86
C GLN A 619 -14.91 1.46 7.89
N PHE A 620 -15.69 0.86 6.99
CA PHE A 620 -15.68 -0.60 6.81
C PHE A 620 -14.31 -1.08 6.36
N ALA A 621 -13.73 -0.47 5.33
CA ALA A 621 -12.41 -0.83 4.83
C ALA A 621 -11.32 -0.73 5.92
N ASN A 622 -11.34 0.35 6.70
CA ASN A 622 -10.39 0.54 7.80
C ASN A 622 -10.57 -0.52 8.89
N ALA A 623 -11.79 -0.73 9.40
CA ALA A 623 -12.04 -1.71 10.45
C ALA A 623 -11.86 -3.16 9.97
N ALA A 624 -12.31 -3.50 8.76
CA ALA A 624 -12.19 -4.84 8.21
C ALA A 624 -10.74 -5.26 8.01
N TYR A 625 -9.91 -4.36 7.48
CA TYR A 625 -8.49 -4.63 7.25
C TYR A 625 -7.73 -4.79 8.55
N VAL A 626 -7.97 -3.92 9.54
CA VAL A 626 -7.35 -4.00 10.87
C VAL A 626 -7.82 -5.25 11.61
N LEU A 627 -9.12 -5.58 11.63
CA LEU A 627 -9.64 -6.80 12.26
C LEU A 627 -9.03 -8.07 11.64
N ARG A 628 -8.95 -8.14 10.31
CA ARG A 628 -8.29 -9.26 9.62
C ARG A 628 -6.82 -9.39 10.05
N SER A 629 -6.12 -8.26 10.15
CA SER A 629 -4.72 -8.22 10.57
C SER A 629 -4.56 -8.70 12.02
N SER A 630 -5.38 -8.18 12.94
CA SER A 630 -5.40 -8.59 14.35
C SER A 630 -5.78 -10.07 14.57
N LEU A 631 -6.69 -10.62 13.75
CA LEU A 631 -7.01 -12.06 13.76
C LEU A 631 -5.82 -12.93 13.28
N GLY A 632 -4.93 -12.38 12.47
CA GLY A 632 -3.62 -12.94 12.15
C GLY A 632 -2.50 -12.48 13.10
N HIS A 633 -2.85 -11.99 14.31
CA HIS A 633 -1.95 -11.46 15.34
C HIS A 633 -1.07 -10.25 14.92
N ALA A 634 -1.31 -9.67 13.75
CA ALA A 634 -0.65 -8.47 13.26
C ALA A 634 -1.44 -7.21 13.66
N TYR A 635 -1.30 -6.78 14.91
CA TYR A 635 -2.06 -5.67 15.51
C TYR A 635 -1.73 -4.27 14.97
N TYR A 636 -0.71 -4.12 14.12
CA TYR A 636 -0.30 -2.83 13.54
C TYR A 636 -0.18 -2.95 12.01
N ILE A 637 -0.82 -2.04 11.29
CA ILE A 637 -0.62 -1.91 9.85
C ILE A 637 0.68 -1.15 9.59
N SER A 638 1.56 -1.72 8.76
CA SER A 638 2.88 -1.16 8.47
C SER A 638 2.79 0.20 7.77
N ASN A 639 3.73 1.10 8.10
CA ASN A 639 3.82 2.39 7.43
C ASN A 639 4.25 2.18 5.97
N GLY A 640 3.49 2.77 5.05
CA GLY A 640 3.63 2.48 3.62
C GLY A 640 2.75 1.35 3.11
N ASP A 641 1.89 0.73 3.93
CA ASP A 641 0.85 -0.16 3.42
C ASP A 641 -0.04 0.57 2.41
N GLY A 642 -0.16 -0.01 1.21
CA GLY A 642 -0.82 0.64 0.09
C GLY A 642 -2.33 0.82 0.28
N PHE A 643 -2.97 -0.09 1.02
CA PHE A 643 -4.40 -0.04 1.30
C PHE A 643 -4.72 1.04 2.34
N MET A 644 -3.93 1.11 3.41
CA MET A 644 -3.96 2.17 4.42
C MET A 644 -3.80 3.55 3.77
N VAL A 645 -2.80 3.75 2.91
CA VAL A 645 -2.57 5.01 2.18
C VAL A 645 -3.79 5.39 1.34
N LEU A 646 -4.34 4.44 0.56
CA LEU A 646 -5.50 4.66 -0.30
C LEU A 646 -6.76 5.05 0.49
N VAL A 647 -7.08 4.33 1.56
CA VAL A 647 -8.27 4.60 2.38
C VAL A 647 -8.10 5.88 3.21
N SER A 648 -6.89 6.18 3.68
CA SER A 648 -6.57 7.44 4.37
C SER A 648 -6.78 8.66 3.47
N LEU A 649 -6.32 8.57 2.21
CA LEU A 649 -6.57 9.60 1.20
C LEU A 649 -8.06 9.74 0.88
N ALA A 650 -8.81 8.63 0.81
CA ALA A 650 -10.26 8.67 0.62
C ALA A 650 -10.98 9.34 1.79
N ASN A 651 -10.62 9.04 3.04
CA ASN A 651 -11.14 9.70 4.24
C ASN A 651 -10.83 11.22 4.27
N LEU A 652 -9.63 11.62 3.84
CA LEU A 652 -9.24 13.03 3.70
C LEU A 652 -10.11 13.74 2.64
N ILE A 653 -10.32 13.13 1.48
CA ILE A 653 -11.17 13.67 0.40
C ILE A 653 -12.63 13.79 0.85
N LEU A 654 -13.18 12.78 1.54
CA LEU A 654 -14.54 12.80 2.09
C LEU A 654 -14.70 13.91 3.14
N THR A 655 -13.71 14.09 4.01
CA THR A 655 -13.73 15.14 5.04
C THR A 655 -13.62 16.54 4.43
N ALA A 656 -12.72 16.76 3.47
CA ALA A 656 -12.65 18.01 2.71
C ALA A 656 -13.96 18.32 1.96
N TYR A 657 -14.62 17.27 1.43
CA TYR A 657 -15.95 17.41 0.82
C TYR A 657 -17.03 17.74 1.85
N ALA A 658 -17.01 17.15 3.04
CA ALA A 658 -17.93 17.46 4.14
C ALA A 658 -17.77 18.90 4.65
N VAL A 659 -16.53 19.41 4.76
CA VAL A 659 -16.22 20.82 5.06
C VAL A 659 -16.85 21.74 4.01
N LYS A 660 -16.56 21.50 2.72
CA LYS A 660 -17.10 22.28 1.61
C LYS A 660 -18.63 22.28 1.58
N LEU A 661 -19.23 21.10 1.75
CA LEU A 661 -20.68 20.93 1.75
C LEU A 661 -21.34 21.65 2.94
N GLY A 662 -20.68 21.69 4.11
CA GLY A 662 -21.13 22.45 5.27
C GLY A 662 -21.17 23.96 5.01
N ILE A 663 -20.12 24.51 4.38
CA ILE A 663 -20.08 25.93 3.98
C ILE A 663 -21.19 26.23 2.95
N GLU A 664 -21.39 25.36 1.96
CA GLU A 664 -22.44 25.53 0.94
C GLU A 664 -23.86 25.42 1.50
N LEU A 665 -24.12 24.53 2.48
CA LEU A 665 -25.44 24.30 3.05
C LEU A 665 -25.83 25.26 4.16
N LEU A 666 -24.89 25.60 5.06
CA LEU A 666 -25.17 26.40 6.25
C LEU A 666 -24.93 27.89 6.00
N VAL A 667 -23.76 28.26 5.47
CA VAL A 667 -23.32 29.68 5.39
C VAL A 667 -23.71 30.34 4.07
N ARG A 668 -23.56 29.61 2.95
CA ARG A 668 -23.87 30.10 1.59
C ARG A 668 -25.01 29.30 0.92
N PRO A 669 -26.16 29.06 1.58
CA PRO A 669 -27.27 28.38 0.94
C PRO A 669 -27.68 29.16 -0.30
N LYS A 670 -27.71 28.48 -1.45
CA LYS A 670 -28.21 29.07 -2.68
C LYS A 670 -29.66 29.47 -2.45
N LYS A 671 -29.99 30.75 -2.66
CA LYS A 671 -31.37 31.11 -3.00
C LYS A 671 -31.75 30.28 -4.23
N MET A 672 -32.82 29.50 -4.12
CA MET A 672 -33.55 29.09 -5.32
C MET A 672 -34.25 30.34 -5.82
N ASP A 673 -33.56 31.10 -6.68
CA ASP A 673 -34.18 32.27 -7.28
C ASP A 673 -35.42 31.83 -8.06
N ALA A 674 -36.49 32.60 -7.93
CA ALA A 674 -37.74 32.38 -8.65
C ALA A 674 -37.51 32.39 -10.18
N SER A 675 -36.45 33.04 -10.67
CA SER A 675 -36.00 33.00 -12.06
C SER A 675 -35.60 31.59 -12.53
N GLY A 676 -35.12 30.72 -11.65
CA GLY A 676 -34.82 29.31 -11.97
C GLY A 676 -36.09 28.47 -12.11
N ALA A 677 -37.10 28.72 -11.29
CA ALA A 677 -38.41 28.09 -11.41
C ALA A 677 -39.18 28.63 -12.61
N LEU A 678 -39.07 29.93 -12.90
CA LEU A 678 -39.61 30.57 -14.11
C LEU A 678 -38.89 30.12 -15.38
N SER A 679 -37.56 29.93 -15.38
CA SER A 679 -36.85 29.38 -16.55
C SER A 679 -37.14 27.91 -16.78
N LEU A 680 -37.39 27.12 -15.73
CA LEU A 680 -37.87 25.74 -15.86
C LEU A 680 -39.36 25.66 -16.22
N LYS A 681 -40.19 26.63 -15.83
CA LYS A 681 -41.59 26.75 -16.31
C LYS A 681 -41.65 27.28 -17.75
N ARG A 682 -40.82 28.24 -18.15
CA ARG A 682 -40.66 28.67 -19.56
C ARG A 682 -40.13 27.52 -20.41
N ALA A 683 -39.02 26.88 -20.03
CA ALA A 683 -38.50 25.73 -20.77
C ALA A 683 -39.47 24.52 -20.80
N ARG A 684 -40.39 24.37 -19.83
CA ARG A 684 -41.47 23.37 -19.88
C ARG A 684 -42.70 23.83 -20.67
N ALA A 685 -43.01 25.12 -20.70
CA ALA A 685 -44.09 25.68 -21.51
C ALA A 685 -43.68 25.78 -22.99
N GLU A 686 -42.42 26.10 -23.28
CA GLU A 686 -41.80 26.08 -24.60
C GLU A 686 -41.64 24.64 -25.10
N ALA A 687 -41.23 23.70 -24.24
CA ALA A 687 -41.22 22.26 -24.58
C ALA A 687 -42.63 21.61 -24.61
N GLY A 688 -43.64 22.25 -24.02
CA GLY A 688 -45.04 21.79 -24.04
C GLY A 688 -45.78 22.32 -25.27
N ALA A 689 -45.77 23.63 -25.48
CA ALA A 689 -46.37 24.28 -26.66
C ALA A 689 -45.68 23.86 -27.97
N GLY A 690 -44.37 23.56 -27.94
CA GLY A 690 -43.67 22.97 -29.08
C GLY A 690 -44.08 21.53 -29.41
N ALA A 691 -44.78 20.82 -28.52
CA ALA A 691 -45.22 19.43 -28.75
C ALA A 691 -46.56 19.32 -29.48
N GLU A 692 -47.43 20.34 -29.40
CA GLU A 692 -48.76 20.33 -30.04
C GLU A 692 -48.83 21.18 -31.32
N ALA A 693 -47.86 22.08 -31.57
CA ALA A 693 -47.89 23.01 -32.70
C ALA A 693 -46.97 22.66 -33.88
N SER A 694 -46.14 21.61 -33.83
CA SER A 694 -45.20 21.28 -34.93
C SER A 694 -45.25 19.82 -35.39
N GLY A 695 -46.28 19.51 -36.20
CA GLY A 695 -46.37 18.27 -37.01
C GLY A 695 -45.34 18.14 -38.14
N LYS A 696 -44.20 18.85 -38.07
CA LYS A 696 -43.06 18.72 -38.99
C LYS A 696 -41.78 18.62 -38.18
N ALA A 697 -41.15 17.45 -38.25
CA ALA A 697 -39.90 17.17 -37.54
C ALA A 697 -38.77 18.09 -38.03
N GLN A 698 -38.41 19.10 -37.25
CA GLN A 698 -37.11 19.75 -37.41
C GLN A 698 -36.02 18.77 -36.99
N ALA A 699 -35.11 18.48 -37.94
CA ALA A 699 -33.98 17.61 -37.70
C ALA A 699 -33.12 18.15 -36.54
N ALA A 700 -32.60 17.23 -35.72
CA ALA A 700 -31.60 17.58 -34.72
C ALA A 700 -30.42 18.30 -35.40
N PRO A 701 -29.81 19.32 -34.76
CA PRO A 701 -28.64 19.99 -35.33
C PRO A 701 -27.56 18.94 -35.65
N PRO A 702 -26.88 19.05 -36.80
CA PRO A 702 -25.97 18.02 -37.27
C PRO A 702 -24.90 17.73 -36.21
N PRO A 703 -24.64 16.45 -35.88
CA PRO A 703 -23.66 16.12 -34.86
C PRO A 703 -22.28 16.58 -35.33
N ALA A 704 -21.65 17.46 -34.53
CA ALA A 704 -20.40 18.18 -34.86
C ALA A 704 -19.36 17.36 -35.63
N ASP A 705 -18.71 18.00 -36.61
CA ASP A 705 -17.87 17.37 -37.63
C ASP A 705 -16.79 16.43 -37.08
N SER A 706 -16.37 15.47 -37.91
CA SER A 706 -15.22 14.63 -37.58
C SER A 706 -13.97 15.52 -37.54
N VAL A 707 -13.39 15.67 -36.34
CA VAL A 707 -12.22 16.54 -36.14
C VAL A 707 -11.11 16.09 -37.12
N PRO A 708 -10.64 16.97 -38.02
CA PRO A 708 -9.72 16.55 -39.07
C PRO A 708 -8.44 15.95 -38.48
N PRO A 709 -7.86 14.93 -39.14
CA PRO A 709 -6.69 14.22 -38.64
C PRO A 709 -5.49 15.17 -38.59
N VAL A 710 -4.82 15.24 -37.44
CA VAL A 710 -3.58 16.01 -37.34
C VAL A 710 -2.49 15.31 -38.16
N LYS A 711 -1.88 16.06 -39.07
CA LYS A 711 -0.64 15.71 -39.75
C LYS A 711 0.48 16.60 -39.21
N MET A 712 1.66 16.02 -38.96
CA MET A 712 2.86 16.80 -38.65
C MET A 712 3.25 17.64 -39.88
N LYS A 713 3.40 18.95 -39.70
CA LYS A 713 3.90 19.87 -40.73
C LYS A 713 5.43 19.85 -40.73
N ARG A 714 6.08 20.44 -41.75
CA ARG A 714 7.55 20.53 -41.86
C ARG A 714 8.23 20.99 -40.55
N LEU A 715 7.73 22.04 -39.91
CA LEU A 715 8.29 22.51 -38.63
C LEU A 715 8.09 21.53 -37.46
N ASP A 716 6.99 20.77 -37.47
CA ASP A 716 6.72 19.80 -36.40
C ASP A 716 7.69 18.59 -36.54
N TRP A 717 8.06 18.22 -37.77
CA TRP A 717 9.16 17.28 -38.06
C TRP A 717 10.53 17.82 -37.68
N LEU A 718 10.84 19.08 -37.99
CA LEU A 718 12.12 19.71 -37.60
C LEU A 718 12.27 19.80 -36.08
N LEU A 719 11.21 20.15 -35.34
CA LEU A 719 11.25 20.23 -33.88
C LEU A 719 11.36 18.86 -33.20
N ALA A 720 10.59 17.87 -33.67
CA ALA A 720 10.67 16.51 -33.14
C ALA A 720 12.02 15.87 -33.49
N GLY A 721 12.42 15.94 -34.76
CA GLY A 721 13.69 15.38 -35.26
C GLY A 721 14.91 16.05 -34.65
N GLY A 722 14.92 17.38 -34.48
CA GLY A 722 16.02 18.09 -33.82
C GLY A 722 16.18 17.71 -32.35
N LEU A 723 15.08 17.61 -31.60
CA LEU A 723 15.11 17.12 -30.21
C LEU A 723 15.56 15.65 -30.14
N THR A 724 15.07 14.81 -31.05
CA THR A 724 15.45 13.39 -31.14
C THR A 724 16.92 13.22 -31.48
N LEU A 725 17.48 14.06 -32.37
CA LEU A 725 18.90 14.04 -32.72
C LEU A 725 19.79 14.46 -31.55
N VAL A 726 19.43 15.54 -30.84
CA VAL A 726 20.17 15.97 -29.64
C VAL A 726 20.13 14.88 -28.56
N TYR A 727 18.95 14.31 -28.30
CA TYR A 727 18.81 13.20 -27.35
C TYR A 727 19.59 11.96 -27.80
N ALA A 728 19.57 11.61 -29.09
CA ALA A 728 20.33 10.48 -29.63
C ALA A 728 21.84 10.64 -29.44
N VAL A 729 22.40 11.82 -29.72
CA VAL A 729 23.82 12.10 -29.44
C VAL A 729 24.14 11.89 -27.95
N VAL A 730 23.33 12.47 -27.06
CA VAL A 730 23.53 12.37 -25.60
C VAL A 730 23.36 10.93 -25.09
N SER A 731 22.42 10.16 -25.63
CA SER A 731 22.19 8.75 -25.24
C SER A 731 23.22 7.77 -25.78
N LEU A 732 23.83 8.05 -26.95
CA LEU A 732 24.82 7.17 -27.57
C LEU A 732 26.27 7.45 -27.10
N ILE A 733 26.57 8.66 -26.59
CA ILE A 733 27.87 8.96 -25.99
C ILE A 733 28.15 8.00 -24.83
N HIS A 734 29.27 7.28 -24.91
CA HIS A 734 29.73 6.33 -23.90
C HIS A 734 28.68 5.26 -23.56
N LEU A 735 27.93 4.76 -24.55
CA LEU A 735 26.93 3.70 -24.30
C LEU A 735 27.58 2.38 -23.85
N GLY A 736 28.70 2.02 -24.47
CA GLY A 736 29.48 0.82 -24.20
C GLY A 736 30.68 0.71 -25.14
N SER A 737 31.62 -0.18 -24.80
CA SER A 737 32.74 -0.58 -25.64
C SER A 737 32.27 -1.51 -26.76
N PHE A 738 32.87 -1.39 -27.94
CA PHE A 738 32.81 -2.36 -29.03
C PHE A 738 33.81 -3.52 -28.85
N SER A 739 34.70 -3.42 -27.86
CA SER A 739 35.73 -4.41 -27.53
C SER A 739 35.40 -5.08 -26.20
N ALA A 740 35.29 -6.40 -26.24
CA ALA A 740 35.22 -7.36 -25.14
C ALA A 740 35.63 -8.75 -25.70
N PRO A 741 36.07 -9.71 -24.88
CA PRO A 741 36.38 -11.06 -25.35
C PRO A 741 35.19 -11.71 -26.08
N GLN A 742 35.46 -12.35 -27.21
CA GLN A 742 34.54 -13.12 -28.03
C GLN A 742 34.86 -14.63 -27.98
N THR A 743 36.09 -15.03 -27.65
CA THR A 743 36.43 -16.41 -27.30
C THR A 743 36.18 -16.66 -25.82
N PHE A 744 35.84 -17.90 -25.47
CA PHE A 744 35.63 -18.33 -24.09
C PHE A 744 36.18 -19.75 -23.93
N TRP A 745 37.35 -19.87 -23.28
CA TRP A 745 37.95 -21.15 -22.96
C TRP A 745 37.13 -21.87 -21.88
N LYS A 746 36.53 -22.99 -22.28
CA LYS A 746 35.94 -23.97 -21.37
C LYS A 746 36.82 -25.22 -21.40
N ALA A 747 37.40 -25.55 -20.25
CA ALA A 747 38.23 -26.75 -20.10
C ALA A 747 37.43 -28.04 -20.35
N ALA A 748 38.08 -29.03 -20.95
CA ALA A 748 37.51 -30.37 -21.15
C ALA A 748 37.61 -31.21 -19.88
N ALA A 749 38.68 -31.01 -19.09
CA ALA A 749 38.90 -31.67 -17.81
C ALA A 749 39.48 -30.72 -16.75
N ALA A 750 39.35 -31.10 -15.48
CA ALA A 750 40.10 -30.46 -14.40
C ALA A 750 41.61 -30.75 -14.58
N GLY A 751 42.45 -29.72 -14.48
CA GLY A 751 43.88 -29.79 -14.75
C GLY A 751 44.30 -29.32 -16.15
N ASP A 752 43.37 -29.07 -17.07
CA ASP A 752 43.67 -28.40 -18.34
C ASP A 752 44.27 -27.02 -18.04
N SER A 753 45.35 -26.65 -18.71
CA SER A 753 46.07 -25.40 -18.43
C SER A 753 46.54 -24.66 -19.68
N ALA A 754 46.51 -23.33 -19.60
CA ALA A 754 47.04 -22.40 -20.59
C ALA A 754 48.26 -21.67 -20.00
N VAL A 755 49.34 -21.54 -20.76
CA VAL A 755 50.60 -20.93 -20.32
C VAL A 755 50.92 -19.70 -21.17
N ALA A 756 51.47 -18.66 -20.54
CA ALA A 756 52.00 -17.49 -21.25
C ALA A 756 53.29 -16.97 -20.59
N SER A 757 54.06 -16.22 -21.37
CA SER A 757 55.32 -15.59 -20.94
C SER A 757 55.26 -14.07 -21.04
N PHE A 758 55.93 -13.36 -20.13
CA PHE A 758 56.21 -11.93 -20.25
C PHE A 758 57.51 -11.63 -21.03
N GLY A 759 58.20 -12.67 -21.53
CA GLY A 759 59.51 -12.59 -22.20
C GLY A 759 60.67 -12.49 -21.21
N GLU A 760 60.58 -11.57 -20.25
CA GLU A 760 61.49 -11.36 -19.12
C GLU A 760 60.74 -11.34 -17.78
N ALA A 761 61.44 -11.33 -16.65
CA ALA A 761 60.80 -11.26 -15.34
C ALA A 761 60.09 -9.90 -15.15
N ARG A 762 58.84 -9.93 -14.67
CA ARG A 762 57.99 -8.74 -14.44
C ARG A 762 57.39 -8.79 -13.04
N SER A 763 57.26 -7.62 -12.43
CA SER A 763 56.55 -7.43 -11.18
C SER A 763 55.07 -7.13 -11.45
N VAL A 764 54.18 -8.05 -11.11
CA VAL A 764 52.73 -7.94 -11.31
C VAL A 764 52.08 -7.38 -10.04
N GLY A 765 51.25 -6.34 -10.22
CA GLY A 765 50.47 -5.68 -9.16
C GLY A 765 48.96 -5.96 -9.20
N SER A 766 48.42 -6.44 -10.33
CA SER A 766 47.05 -6.96 -10.39
C SER A 766 46.79 -7.84 -11.61
N ILE A 767 45.75 -8.65 -11.51
CA ILE A 767 45.25 -9.57 -12.53
C ILE A 767 43.86 -9.05 -12.97
N LEU A 768 43.68 -8.87 -14.27
CA LEU A 768 42.40 -8.56 -14.90
C LEU A 768 41.89 -9.82 -15.58
N TRP A 769 40.64 -10.20 -15.35
CA TRP A 769 40.07 -11.42 -15.95
C TRP A 769 38.60 -11.23 -16.32
N TYR A 770 38.15 -11.90 -17.38
CA TYR A 770 36.79 -11.77 -17.92
C TYR A 770 35.96 -13.05 -17.71
N GLY A 771 34.85 -12.95 -16.98
CA GLY A 771 33.98 -14.09 -16.70
C GLY A 771 33.09 -14.46 -17.89
N GLY A 772 33.09 -15.73 -18.29
CA GLY A 772 32.13 -16.31 -19.24
C GLY A 772 30.96 -17.00 -18.54
N LEU A 773 30.34 -17.98 -19.20
CA LEU A 773 29.21 -18.76 -18.67
C LEU A 773 29.68 -19.87 -17.71
N GLY A 774 28.81 -20.22 -16.75
CA GLY A 774 29.01 -21.35 -15.82
C GLY A 774 29.59 -20.93 -14.46
N ASN A 775 29.65 -21.91 -13.55
CA ASN A 775 30.20 -21.74 -12.19
C ASN A 775 31.44 -22.64 -12.04
N GLY A 776 32.52 -22.14 -11.44
CA GLY A 776 33.78 -22.86 -11.30
C GLY A 776 34.97 -21.94 -11.05
N SER A 777 36.18 -22.50 -10.97
CA SER A 777 37.38 -21.76 -10.60
C SER A 777 38.61 -22.14 -11.42
N PHE A 778 39.53 -21.19 -11.55
CA PHE A 778 40.81 -21.35 -12.22
C PHE A 778 41.94 -20.96 -11.27
N ALA A 779 42.91 -21.85 -11.06
CA ALA A 779 44.13 -21.57 -10.34
C ALA A 779 45.11 -20.82 -11.26
N LEU A 780 45.67 -19.71 -10.77
CA LEU A 780 46.77 -19.00 -11.41
C LEU A 780 48.07 -19.35 -10.67
N ASP A 781 49.02 -19.92 -11.40
CA ASP A 781 50.39 -20.20 -10.96
C ASP A 781 51.39 -19.28 -11.66
N LYS A 782 52.54 -19.07 -11.03
CA LYS A 782 53.71 -18.40 -11.62
C LYS A 782 54.93 -19.31 -11.71
N SER A 783 55.84 -18.98 -12.61
CA SER A 783 57.15 -19.63 -12.76
C SER A 783 58.19 -18.67 -13.34
N ASP A 784 59.47 -18.90 -13.02
CA ASP A 784 60.61 -18.15 -13.56
C ASP A 784 61.33 -18.92 -14.69
N ASP A 785 61.29 -20.25 -14.64
CA ASP A 785 61.93 -21.17 -15.60
C ASP A 785 60.94 -21.84 -16.57
N GLY A 786 59.63 -21.81 -16.26
CA GLY A 786 58.56 -22.48 -17.02
C GLY A 786 58.31 -23.93 -16.58
N VAL A 787 59.03 -24.42 -15.56
CA VAL A 787 59.00 -25.82 -15.10
C VAL A 787 58.56 -25.92 -13.63
N ALA A 788 59.11 -25.08 -12.76
CA ALA A 788 58.73 -25.00 -11.34
C ALA A 788 57.59 -23.99 -11.17
N TRP A 789 56.41 -24.45 -10.75
CA TRP A 789 55.19 -23.65 -10.63
C TRP A 789 54.83 -23.40 -9.17
N THR A 790 54.43 -22.16 -8.84
CA THR A 790 53.98 -21.76 -7.51
C THR A 790 52.63 -21.04 -7.57
N PRO A 791 51.64 -21.38 -6.73
CA PRO A 791 50.32 -20.74 -6.75
C PRO A 791 50.38 -19.24 -6.41
N VAL A 792 49.49 -18.47 -7.04
CA VAL A 792 49.37 -17.01 -6.87
C VAL A 792 47.97 -16.59 -6.44
N ALA A 793 46.94 -17.05 -7.16
CA ALA A 793 45.56 -16.64 -6.94
C ALA A 793 44.57 -17.67 -7.49
N THR A 794 43.33 -17.66 -6.99
CA THR A 794 42.22 -18.43 -7.57
C THR A 794 41.19 -17.45 -8.15
N LEU A 795 40.80 -17.67 -9.40
CA LEU A 795 39.84 -16.84 -10.14
C LEU A 795 38.50 -17.58 -10.18
N ALA A 796 37.52 -17.10 -9.40
CA ALA A 796 36.22 -17.77 -9.25
C ALA A 796 35.17 -17.16 -10.18
N ILE A 797 34.71 -17.93 -11.17
CA ILE A 797 33.61 -17.55 -12.07
C ILE A 797 32.29 -18.03 -11.45
N SER A 798 31.32 -17.12 -11.40
CA SER A 798 29.95 -17.40 -10.99
C SER A 798 28.93 -16.68 -11.87
N ASP A 799 27.65 -17.04 -11.74
CA ASP A 799 26.52 -16.31 -12.35
C ASP A 799 26.55 -14.79 -12.09
N GLY A 800 27.18 -14.33 -11.00
CA GLY A 800 27.34 -12.92 -10.67
C GLY A 800 28.47 -12.18 -11.39
N THR A 801 29.40 -12.89 -12.05
CA THR A 801 30.59 -12.33 -12.73
C THR A 801 30.56 -12.46 -14.26
N VAL A 802 29.46 -13.00 -14.80
CA VAL A 802 29.29 -13.28 -16.24
C VAL A 802 29.32 -11.99 -17.08
N PHE A 803 30.08 -12.01 -18.17
CA PHE A 803 30.34 -10.90 -19.11
C PHE A 803 30.88 -9.63 -18.42
N GLN A 804 31.77 -9.80 -17.45
CA GLN A 804 32.40 -8.72 -16.70
C GLN A 804 33.89 -8.92 -16.57
N TRP A 805 34.64 -7.82 -16.76
CA TRP A 805 36.00 -7.70 -16.25
C TRP A 805 35.99 -7.57 -14.74
N GLN A 806 36.76 -8.42 -14.08
CA GLN A 806 37.08 -8.38 -12.67
C GLN A 806 38.55 -7.99 -12.49
N LYS A 807 38.89 -7.45 -11.31
CA LYS A 807 40.28 -7.06 -10.96
C LYS A 807 40.66 -7.64 -9.62
N THR A 808 41.60 -8.59 -9.63
CA THR A 808 42.19 -9.20 -8.43
C THR A 808 43.53 -8.52 -8.14
N LEU A 809 43.70 -7.97 -6.93
CA LEU A 809 45.01 -7.48 -6.49
C LEU A 809 45.93 -8.67 -6.20
N ALA A 810 47.16 -8.63 -6.72
CA ALA A 810 48.16 -9.66 -6.54
C ALA A 810 49.55 -9.01 -6.54
N SER A 811 50.50 -9.54 -5.78
CA SER A 811 51.87 -9.00 -5.72
C SER A 811 52.86 -10.14 -5.89
N PHE A 812 53.43 -10.25 -7.09
CA PHE A 812 54.41 -11.30 -7.40
C PHE A 812 55.35 -10.90 -8.54
N GLU A 813 56.56 -11.43 -8.53
CA GLU A 813 57.47 -11.40 -9.67
C GLU A 813 57.45 -12.76 -10.38
N ALA A 814 57.43 -12.75 -11.71
CA ALA A 814 57.43 -13.96 -12.56
C ALA A 814 57.91 -13.67 -13.98
N ARG A 815 58.39 -14.70 -14.68
CA ARG A 815 58.60 -14.67 -16.14
C ARG A 815 57.48 -15.37 -16.92
N TYR A 816 56.85 -16.38 -16.32
CA TYR A 816 55.78 -17.17 -16.88
C TYR A 816 54.59 -17.24 -15.92
N VAL A 817 53.40 -17.37 -16.51
CA VAL A 817 52.14 -17.59 -15.79
C VAL A 817 51.40 -18.77 -16.42
N ARG A 818 50.71 -19.54 -15.57
CA ARG A 818 49.86 -20.65 -15.98
C ARG A 818 48.50 -20.50 -15.34
N VAL A 819 47.46 -20.66 -16.13
CA VAL A 819 46.07 -20.70 -15.66
C VAL A 819 45.59 -22.13 -15.83
N THR A 820 45.16 -22.76 -14.75
CA THR A 820 44.74 -24.16 -14.69
C THR A 820 43.27 -24.21 -14.28
N ALA A 821 42.41 -24.88 -15.07
CA ALA A 821 41.02 -25.06 -14.71
C ALA A 821 40.89 -26.08 -13.57
N GLU A 822 40.31 -25.67 -12.44
CA GLU A 822 40.04 -26.59 -11.32
C GLU A 822 38.79 -27.46 -11.59
N GLN A 823 37.89 -26.99 -12.47
CA GLN A 823 36.65 -27.67 -12.85
C GLN A 823 36.29 -27.37 -14.32
N PRO A 824 35.75 -28.33 -15.09
CA PRO A 824 35.41 -28.15 -16.52
C PRO A 824 34.09 -27.40 -16.79
N ALA A 825 33.45 -26.85 -15.75
CA ALA A 825 32.10 -26.30 -15.86
C ALA A 825 32.06 -24.83 -16.30
N ALA A 826 33.02 -24.02 -15.87
CA ALA A 826 33.10 -22.59 -16.17
C ALA A 826 33.86 -22.29 -17.47
N ALA A 827 33.47 -21.21 -18.14
CA ALA A 827 34.18 -20.66 -19.28
C ALA A 827 34.85 -19.32 -18.90
N LEU A 828 36.14 -19.21 -19.20
CA LEU A 828 36.96 -18.01 -18.98
C LEU A 828 37.11 -17.28 -20.32
N GLY A 829 36.89 -15.96 -20.36
CA GLY A 829 37.08 -15.17 -21.58
C GLY A 829 38.54 -14.89 -21.87
N GLU A 830 39.19 -14.11 -21.00
CA GLU A 830 40.54 -13.57 -21.23
C GLU A 830 41.18 -13.15 -19.90
N ILE A 831 42.51 -13.17 -19.79
CA ILE A 831 43.30 -12.73 -18.64
C ILE A 831 44.43 -11.78 -19.06
N GLY A 832 44.53 -10.62 -18.41
CA GLY A 832 45.66 -9.71 -18.52
C GLY A 832 46.26 -9.33 -17.17
N PHE A 833 47.41 -8.68 -17.20
CA PHE A 833 48.17 -8.30 -16.00
C PHE A 833 48.58 -6.84 -16.04
N GLU A 834 48.61 -6.20 -14.87
CA GLU A 834 49.18 -4.87 -14.67
C GLU A 834 50.45 -4.94 -13.83
N GLU A 835 51.43 -4.10 -14.17
CA GLU A 835 52.70 -3.96 -13.47
C GLU A 835 52.52 -3.29 -12.10
N ALA A 836 53.29 -3.75 -11.12
CA ALA A 836 53.27 -3.21 -9.76
C ALA A 836 53.70 -1.74 -9.72
N GLY A 837 52.98 -0.92 -8.96
CA GLY A 837 53.25 0.51 -8.79
C GLY A 837 52.84 1.39 -9.98
N SER A 838 53.20 1.03 -11.22
CA SER A 838 52.86 1.81 -12.41
C SER A 838 51.40 1.63 -12.85
N GLY A 839 50.81 0.44 -12.63
CA GLY A 839 49.52 0.07 -13.20
C GLY A 839 49.54 -0.04 -14.73
N ALA A 840 50.72 -0.03 -15.35
CA ALA A 840 50.88 -0.20 -16.78
C ALA A 840 50.53 -1.64 -17.16
N ARG A 841 49.85 -1.81 -18.28
CA ARG A 841 49.49 -3.15 -18.77
C ARG A 841 50.74 -3.88 -19.26
N LEU A 842 50.95 -5.11 -18.77
CA LEU A 842 52.04 -5.97 -19.20
C LEU A 842 51.71 -6.69 -20.53
N PRO A 843 52.67 -6.80 -21.46
CA PRO A 843 52.51 -7.61 -22.67
C PRO A 843 52.64 -9.10 -22.34
N VAL A 844 51.74 -9.91 -22.88
CA VAL A 844 51.65 -11.36 -22.65
C VAL A 844 51.87 -12.09 -23.97
N GLN A 845 52.72 -13.13 -23.97
CA GLN A 845 53.02 -13.97 -25.13
C GLN A 845 52.53 -15.41 -24.86
N PRO A 846 51.38 -15.81 -25.45
CA PRO A 846 50.85 -17.18 -25.36
C PRO A 846 51.89 -18.25 -25.73
N GLN A 847 51.89 -19.38 -25.01
CA GLN A 847 52.72 -20.54 -25.32
C GLN A 847 51.84 -21.67 -25.86
N GLY A 848 51.99 -22.00 -27.15
CA GLY A 848 51.13 -22.98 -27.82
C GLY A 848 49.67 -22.51 -27.95
N GLU A 849 48.72 -23.44 -27.88
CA GLU A 849 47.30 -23.13 -27.79
C GLU A 849 46.94 -22.69 -26.36
N ALA A 850 46.98 -21.39 -26.12
CA ALA A 850 46.70 -20.77 -24.83
C ALA A 850 45.44 -19.87 -24.89
N PRO A 851 44.23 -20.45 -24.96
CA PRO A 851 42.95 -19.72 -25.17
C PRO A 851 42.45 -18.93 -23.96
N ALA A 852 43.30 -18.72 -22.95
CA ALA A 852 43.07 -17.79 -21.85
C ALA A 852 43.82 -16.46 -22.05
N PHE A 853 44.52 -16.31 -23.19
CA PHE A 853 45.50 -15.28 -23.50
C PHE A 853 45.51 -14.87 -25.00
N ASP A 854 44.53 -15.27 -25.80
CA ASP A 854 44.51 -15.15 -27.27
C ASP A 854 43.93 -13.82 -27.79
N GLU A 855 43.06 -13.15 -27.03
CA GLU A 855 42.37 -11.92 -27.39
C GLU A 855 42.91 -10.69 -26.65
N GLN A 856 44.22 -10.67 -26.37
CA GLN A 856 44.85 -9.66 -25.50
C GLN A 856 44.44 -8.22 -25.86
N GLY A 857 44.21 -7.87 -27.13
CA GLY A 857 43.70 -6.54 -27.52
C GLY A 857 42.43 -6.05 -26.80
N THR A 858 41.67 -6.95 -26.16
CA THR A 858 40.41 -6.64 -25.45
C THR A 858 40.59 -6.21 -23.97
N VAL A 859 41.71 -6.55 -23.32
CA VAL A 859 41.91 -6.26 -21.88
C VAL A 859 41.92 -4.73 -21.63
N PRO A 860 41.00 -4.19 -20.81
CA PRO A 860 40.88 -2.75 -20.58
C PRO A 860 41.88 -2.24 -19.54
N HIS A 861 42.21 -0.93 -19.59
CA HIS A 861 43.01 -0.27 -18.54
C HIS A 861 42.37 -0.29 -17.13
N LYS A 862 41.06 -0.54 -17.04
CA LYS A 862 40.32 -0.79 -15.80
C LYS A 862 38.93 -1.34 -16.10
N PRO A 863 38.36 -2.21 -15.24
CA PRO A 863 36.95 -2.57 -15.30
C PRO A 863 36.05 -1.34 -15.14
N SER A 864 34.96 -1.30 -15.90
CA SER A 864 33.94 -0.24 -15.79
C SER A 864 32.65 -0.63 -16.51
N TYR A 865 31.58 0.14 -16.30
CA TYR A 865 30.33 0.00 -17.04
C TYR A 865 30.52 0.02 -18.57
N LEU A 866 31.62 0.56 -19.10
CA LEU A 866 31.90 0.56 -20.54
C LEU A 866 32.35 -0.80 -21.08
N ASN A 867 33.01 -1.63 -20.27
CA ASN A 867 33.61 -2.90 -20.71
C ASN A 867 33.04 -4.14 -19.99
N SER A 868 32.20 -3.93 -18.96
CA SER A 868 31.52 -4.98 -18.20
C SER A 868 30.00 -4.80 -18.24
N ALA A 869 29.27 -5.92 -18.13
CA ALA A 869 27.88 -5.93 -17.68
C ALA A 869 27.75 -5.36 -16.26
N TYR A 870 26.56 -4.89 -15.88
CA TYR A 870 26.23 -4.49 -14.52
C TYR A 870 24.72 -4.59 -14.30
N PHE A 871 24.28 -4.67 -13.04
CA PHE A 871 22.85 -4.81 -12.71
C PHE A 871 22.22 -5.99 -13.52
N ASP A 872 20.95 -5.90 -13.93
CA ASP A 872 20.23 -6.94 -14.65
C ASP A 872 20.78 -7.25 -16.07
N GLU A 873 21.86 -6.62 -16.53
CA GLU A 873 22.52 -7.02 -17.79
C GLU A 873 23.13 -8.42 -17.70
N ILE A 874 23.60 -8.84 -16.52
CA ILE A 874 24.15 -10.18 -16.26
C ILE A 874 23.13 -11.30 -16.51
N TYR A 875 21.83 -10.94 -16.51
CA TYR A 875 20.71 -11.83 -16.79
C TYR A 875 20.24 -11.67 -18.24
N HIS A 876 19.88 -10.44 -18.65
CA HIS A 876 19.22 -10.22 -19.94
C HIS A 876 20.18 -10.26 -21.13
N ALA A 877 21.37 -9.67 -21.03
CA ALA A 877 22.36 -9.73 -22.10
C ALA A 877 22.95 -11.14 -22.22
N ARG A 878 23.14 -11.81 -21.08
CA ARG A 878 23.47 -13.24 -21.03
C ARG A 878 22.45 -14.09 -21.78
N THR A 879 21.16 -13.94 -21.49
CA THR A 879 20.13 -14.71 -22.19
C THR A 879 19.98 -14.30 -23.66
N ALA A 880 20.33 -13.08 -24.04
CA ALA A 880 20.45 -12.72 -25.46
C ALA A 880 21.56 -13.53 -26.16
N TYR A 881 22.72 -13.71 -25.53
CA TYR A 881 23.79 -14.58 -26.01
C TYR A 881 23.38 -16.06 -26.07
N GLU A 882 22.74 -16.57 -25.01
CA GLU A 882 22.29 -17.98 -24.93
C GLU A 882 21.31 -18.32 -26.08
N ASN A 883 20.34 -17.45 -26.34
CA ASN A 883 19.38 -17.62 -27.45
C ASN A 883 20.04 -17.62 -28.85
N LEU A 884 21.16 -16.90 -29.05
CA LEU A 884 21.88 -16.91 -30.33
C LEU A 884 22.64 -18.20 -30.57
N HIS A 885 23.12 -18.84 -29.50
CA HIS A 885 24.00 -20.02 -29.55
C HIS A 885 23.25 -21.35 -29.36
N GLY A 886 21.91 -21.32 -29.23
CA GLY A 886 21.12 -22.53 -28.96
C GLY A 886 21.38 -23.12 -27.57
N ILE A 887 21.67 -22.25 -26.60
CA ILE A 887 21.88 -22.60 -25.19
C ILE A 887 20.57 -22.33 -24.43
N GLU A 888 20.26 -23.16 -23.44
CA GLU A 888 19.10 -22.93 -22.57
C GLU A 888 19.21 -21.59 -21.84
N ALA A 889 18.09 -20.85 -21.81
CA ALA A 889 18.05 -19.50 -21.27
C ALA A 889 18.13 -19.50 -19.73
N TYR A 890 19.08 -18.75 -19.17
CA TYR A 890 19.19 -18.56 -17.73
C TYR A 890 18.04 -17.72 -17.16
N GLU A 891 17.79 -16.54 -17.74
CA GLU A 891 16.73 -15.64 -17.28
C GLU A 891 15.41 -15.94 -17.98
N THR A 892 14.52 -16.63 -17.27
CA THR A 892 13.24 -17.15 -17.76
C THR A 892 12.02 -16.52 -17.10
N THR A 893 12.20 -15.60 -16.15
CA THR A 893 11.11 -14.91 -15.42
C THR A 893 10.33 -13.92 -16.29
N HIS A 894 10.87 -13.55 -17.45
CA HIS A 894 10.24 -12.65 -18.41
C HIS A 894 10.07 -13.25 -19.82
N PRO A 895 8.99 -12.90 -20.55
CA PRO A 895 8.80 -13.27 -21.94
C PRO A 895 10.02 -12.94 -22.85
N PRO A 896 10.33 -13.80 -23.84
CA PRO A 896 11.63 -13.76 -24.52
C PRO A 896 11.85 -12.57 -25.47
N LEU A 897 10.81 -11.94 -26.03
CA LEU A 897 10.98 -11.04 -27.18
C LEU A 897 11.87 -9.82 -26.89
N GLY A 898 11.87 -9.29 -25.66
CA GLY A 898 12.77 -8.21 -25.26
C GLY A 898 14.25 -8.62 -25.30
N LYS A 899 14.55 -9.87 -24.91
CA LYS A 899 15.89 -10.47 -24.97
C LYS A 899 16.28 -10.81 -26.43
N LEU A 900 15.32 -11.16 -27.28
CA LEU A 900 15.58 -11.36 -28.72
C LEU A 900 15.88 -10.06 -29.47
N PHE A 901 15.32 -8.92 -29.05
CA PHE A 901 15.77 -7.62 -29.58
C PHE A 901 17.21 -7.27 -29.15
N MET A 902 17.63 -7.62 -27.93
CA MET A 902 19.03 -7.50 -27.51
C MET A 902 19.93 -8.44 -28.34
N ALA A 903 19.47 -9.67 -28.59
CA ALA A 903 20.19 -10.66 -29.40
C ALA A 903 20.46 -10.16 -30.82
N ALA A 904 19.53 -9.41 -31.43
CA ALA A 904 19.77 -8.76 -32.71
C ALA A 904 20.90 -7.70 -32.67
N GLY A 905 21.12 -7.04 -31.52
CA GLY A 905 22.25 -6.14 -31.32
C GLY A 905 23.58 -6.90 -31.14
N VAL A 906 23.58 -7.94 -30.30
CA VAL A 906 24.73 -8.83 -30.08
C VAL A 906 25.16 -9.50 -31.39
N ALA A 907 24.22 -9.98 -32.21
CA ALA A 907 24.52 -10.62 -33.50
C ALA A 907 25.14 -9.68 -34.55
N VAL A 908 24.95 -8.36 -34.43
CA VAL A 908 25.49 -7.37 -35.38
C VAL A 908 26.81 -6.77 -34.90
N PHE A 909 26.97 -6.58 -33.59
CA PHE A 909 28.12 -5.86 -33.01
C PHE A 909 29.07 -6.74 -32.20
N GLY A 910 28.75 -8.01 -31.96
CA GLY A 910 29.46 -8.91 -31.06
C GLY A 910 28.90 -8.89 -29.62
N MET A 911 29.37 -9.83 -28.80
CA MET A 911 29.01 -9.91 -27.38
C MET A 911 29.83 -8.90 -26.57
N ASN A 912 29.44 -7.63 -26.66
CA ASN A 912 30.07 -6.51 -25.96
C ASN A 912 29.03 -5.48 -25.46
N PRO A 913 29.41 -4.60 -24.51
CA PRO A 913 28.50 -3.63 -23.91
C PRO A 913 27.79 -2.69 -24.88
N PHE A 914 28.38 -2.36 -26.03
CA PHE A 914 27.66 -1.61 -27.07
C PHE A 914 26.55 -2.48 -27.70
N GLY A 915 26.90 -3.69 -28.12
CA GLY A 915 26.01 -4.62 -28.82
C GLY A 915 24.73 -4.98 -28.06
N TRP A 916 24.81 -5.25 -26.74
CA TRP A 916 23.61 -5.58 -25.97
C TRP A 916 22.75 -4.36 -25.57
N ARG A 917 23.30 -3.14 -25.55
CA ARG A 917 22.59 -1.91 -25.16
C ARG A 917 21.95 -1.15 -26.33
N ILE A 918 22.52 -1.23 -27.53
CA ILE A 918 22.18 -0.34 -28.65
C ILE A 918 20.71 -0.42 -29.08
N VAL A 919 20.12 -1.61 -29.19
CA VAL A 919 18.74 -1.76 -29.68
C VAL A 919 17.73 -1.15 -28.72
N GLY A 920 17.92 -1.35 -27.41
CA GLY A 920 17.12 -0.69 -26.37
C GLY A 920 17.25 0.83 -26.42
N THR A 921 18.48 1.34 -26.56
CA THR A 921 18.75 2.78 -26.65
C THR A 921 18.08 3.42 -27.87
N LEU A 922 18.11 2.74 -29.03
CA LEU A 922 17.43 3.20 -30.25
C LEU A 922 15.90 3.26 -30.09
N LEU A 923 15.29 2.29 -29.40
CA LEU A 923 13.86 2.36 -29.09
C LEU A 923 13.53 3.49 -28.09
N GLY A 924 14.38 3.71 -27.08
CA GLY A 924 14.29 4.87 -26.17
C GLY A 924 14.31 6.19 -26.92
N ILE A 925 15.29 6.40 -27.80
CA ILE A 925 15.36 7.55 -28.71
C ILE A 925 14.06 7.64 -29.55
N GLY A 926 13.55 6.51 -30.03
CA GLY A 926 12.29 6.40 -30.77
C GLY A 926 11.03 6.80 -29.97
N MET A 927 11.06 6.78 -28.64
CA MET A 927 9.93 7.23 -27.81
C MET A 927 9.72 8.75 -27.89
N ILE A 928 10.77 9.55 -28.08
CA ILE A 928 10.71 11.01 -28.18
C ILE A 928 9.75 11.50 -29.30
N PRO A 929 9.91 11.09 -30.58
CA PRO A 929 8.99 11.49 -31.63
C PRO A 929 7.61 10.86 -31.49
N LEU A 930 7.47 9.69 -30.85
CA LEU A 930 6.17 9.07 -30.57
C LEU A 930 5.37 9.89 -29.54
N LEU A 931 6.00 10.31 -28.44
CA LEU A 931 5.36 11.16 -27.43
C LEU A 931 5.05 12.55 -28.00
N TYR A 932 5.90 13.09 -28.87
CA TYR A 932 5.59 14.30 -29.64
C TYR A 932 4.33 14.11 -30.48
N ALA A 933 4.23 13.02 -31.26
CA ALA A 933 3.10 12.75 -32.14
C ALA A 933 1.80 12.54 -31.36
N LEU A 934 1.85 11.83 -30.22
CA LEU A 934 0.73 11.64 -29.31
C LEU A 934 0.30 12.98 -28.68
N GLY A 935 1.23 13.75 -28.14
CA GLY A 935 0.99 15.08 -27.59
C GLY A 935 0.42 16.05 -28.63
N LEU A 936 0.85 15.98 -29.89
CA LEU A 936 0.30 16.80 -30.98
C LEU A 936 -1.15 16.43 -31.32
N ARG A 937 -1.52 15.15 -31.25
CA ARG A 937 -2.91 14.69 -31.43
C ARG A 937 -3.82 15.11 -30.27
N ILE A 938 -3.34 14.97 -29.04
CA ILE A 938 -4.08 15.32 -27.81
C ILE A 938 -4.26 16.84 -27.68
N PHE A 939 -3.16 17.61 -27.75
CA PHE A 939 -3.18 19.04 -27.47
C PHE A 939 -3.44 19.93 -28.69
N ARG A 940 -3.40 19.35 -29.91
CA ARG A 940 -3.62 20.05 -31.19
C ARG A 940 -2.72 21.29 -31.41
N ARG A 941 -1.58 21.37 -30.70
CA ARG A 941 -0.69 22.55 -30.70
C ARG A 941 0.77 22.17 -30.42
N ARG A 942 1.67 22.58 -31.32
CA ARG A 942 3.11 22.23 -31.29
C ARG A 942 3.83 22.55 -29.98
N LEU A 943 3.48 23.65 -29.30
CA LEU A 943 4.13 24.05 -28.04
C LEU A 943 3.98 22.95 -26.99
N PHE A 944 2.78 22.42 -26.83
CA PHE A 944 2.47 21.38 -25.85
C PHE A 944 3.00 20.00 -26.28
N ALA A 945 2.96 19.68 -27.58
CA ALA A 945 3.62 18.48 -28.13
C ALA A 945 5.13 18.48 -27.87
N PHE A 946 5.80 19.61 -28.13
CA PHE A 946 7.22 19.79 -27.85
C PHE A 946 7.51 19.74 -26.34
N SER A 947 6.70 20.40 -25.50
CA SER A 947 6.85 20.30 -24.04
C SER A 947 6.78 18.84 -23.55
N ALA A 948 5.88 18.02 -24.10
CA ALA A 948 5.78 16.61 -23.69
C ALA A 948 7.04 15.81 -24.07
N ALA A 949 7.48 15.93 -25.33
CA ALA A 949 8.70 15.26 -25.79
C ALA A 949 9.96 15.76 -25.07
N PHE A 950 10.07 17.07 -24.83
CA PHE A 950 11.22 17.67 -24.14
C PHE A 950 11.30 17.23 -22.67
N LEU A 951 10.19 17.25 -21.93
CA LEU A 951 10.18 16.79 -20.53
C LEU A 951 10.54 15.31 -20.40
N PHE A 952 10.27 14.50 -21.43
CA PHE A 952 10.65 13.09 -21.44
C PHE A 952 12.10 12.88 -21.88
N ALA A 953 12.61 13.68 -22.82
CA ALA A 953 14.05 13.72 -23.14
C ALA A 953 14.91 14.19 -21.96
N ALA A 954 14.37 15.07 -21.10
CA ALA A 954 15.02 15.54 -19.88
C ALA A 954 14.67 14.71 -18.62
N ASP A 955 13.92 13.61 -18.73
CA ASP A 955 13.65 12.75 -17.59
C ASP A 955 14.82 11.80 -17.32
N PHE A 956 15.22 11.72 -16.06
CA PHE A 956 16.41 10.97 -15.64
C PHE A 956 16.22 9.46 -15.83
N LEU A 957 15.03 8.94 -15.51
CA LEU A 957 14.75 7.50 -15.62
C LEU A 957 14.66 7.10 -17.08
N HIS A 958 14.03 7.92 -17.93
CA HIS A 958 14.04 7.66 -19.37
C HIS A 958 15.46 7.57 -19.94
N PHE A 959 16.38 8.45 -19.55
CA PHE A 959 17.77 8.37 -19.97
C PHE A 959 18.50 7.13 -19.42
N THR A 960 18.44 6.88 -18.11
CA THR A 960 19.16 5.73 -17.50
C THR A 960 18.59 4.39 -17.96
N GLN A 961 17.26 4.22 -17.96
CA GLN A 961 16.61 2.93 -18.28
C GLN A 961 16.77 2.53 -19.75
N THR A 962 16.88 3.51 -20.66
CA THR A 962 17.03 3.22 -22.09
C THR A 962 18.46 2.87 -22.48
N ARG A 963 19.45 3.19 -21.64
CA ARG A 963 20.87 2.92 -21.87
C ARG A 963 21.38 1.61 -21.27
N VAL A 964 20.60 0.95 -20.41
CA VAL A 964 20.94 -0.36 -19.81
C VAL A 964 20.19 -1.49 -20.52
N ALA A 965 20.81 -2.65 -20.71
CA ALA A 965 20.18 -3.80 -21.36
C ALA A 965 19.17 -4.52 -20.44
N THR A 966 17.99 -3.90 -20.29
CA THR A 966 16.83 -4.47 -19.59
C THR A 966 15.62 -4.55 -20.51
N VAL A 967 14.69 -5.47 -20.23
CA VAL A 967 13.50 -5.68 -21.08
C VAL A 967 12.46 -4.54 -21.02
N ASP A 968 12.56 -3.63 -20.05
CA ASP A 968 11.58 -2.56 -19.81
C ASP A 968 11.44 -1.58 -20.99
N VAL A 969 12.54 -1.22 -21.64
CA VAL A 969 12.55 -0.26 -22.76
C VAL A 969 11.72 -0.72 -23.95
N TYR A 970 11.79 -2.00 -24.29
CA TYR A 970 11.00 -2.62 -25.35
C TYR A 970 9.51 -2.57 -25.01
N GLY A 971 9.14 -2.99 -23.79
CA GLY A 971 7.76 -2.93 -23.30
C GLY A 971 7.17 -1.53 -23.38
N VAL A 972 7.85 -0.51 -22.83
CA VAL A 972 7.36 0.88 -22.81
C VAL A 972 7.25 1.49 -24.22
N PHE A 973 8.16 1.14 -25.14
CA PHE A 973 8.10 1.61 -26.53
C PHE A 973 6.83 1.11 -27.24
N PHE A 974 6.51 -0.18 -27.10
CA PHE A 974 5.32 -0.76 -27.69
C PHE A 974 4.02 -0.35 -26.97
N ILE A 975 4.08 -0.05 -25.67
CA ILE A 975 3.00 0.62 -24.91
C ILE A 975 2.67 1.99 -25.52
N LEU A 976 3.68 2.83 -25.79
CA LEU A 976 3.45 4.12 -26.45
C LEU A 976 2.85 3.99 -27.86
N LEU A 977 3.30 2.99 -28.64
CA LEU A 977 2.72 2.70 -29.95
C LEU A 977 1.27 2.25 -29.87
N MET A 978 0.95 1.25 -29.03
CA MET A 978 -0.42 0.73 -28.93
C MET A 978 -1.40 1.83 -28.49
N TYR A 979 -1.03 2.66 -27.51
CA TYR A 979 -1.85 3.81 -27.12
C TYR A 979 -1.93 4.90 -28.21
N LEU A 980 -0.85 5.19 -28.95
CA LEU A 980 -0.91 6.13 -30.07
C LEU A 980 -1.90 5.67 -31.16
N PHE A 981 -1.91 4.38 -31.50
CA PHE A 981 -2.83 3.83 -32.48
C PHE A 981 -4.27 3.69 -31.95
N MET A 982 -4.46 3.32 -30.67
CA MET A 982 -5.78 3.36 -30.04
C MET A 982 -6.34 4.78 -29.99
N TYR A 983 -5.53 5.80 -29.67
CA TYR A 983 -5.96 7.20 -29.72
C TYR A 983 -6.43 7.57 -31.14
N ARG A 984 -5.66 7.19 -32.18
CA ARG A 984 -6.07 7.36 -33.59
C ARG A 984 -7.39 6.66 -33.93
N TYR A 985 -7.68 5.50 -33.34
CA TYR A 985 -8.97 4.85 -33.47
C TYR A 985 -10.09 5.66 -32.79
N THR A 986 -9.87 6.20 -31.59
CA THR A 986 -10.87 7.05 -30.90
C THR A 986 -11.18 8.36 -31.64
N GLU A 987 -10.25 8.88 -32.44
CA GLU A 987 -10.45 10.04 -33.32
C GLU A 987 -11.38 9.73 -34.51
N MET A 988 -11.65 8.45 -34.80
CA MET A 988 -12.50 8.01 -35.92
C MET A 988 -13.92 7.63 -35.48
N ASN A 989 -14.83 7.61 -36.46
CA ASN A 989 -16.22 7.22 -36.25
C ASN A 989 -16.72 6.38 -37.43
N PHE A 990 -17.06 5.11 -37.19
CA PHE A 990 -17.50 4.17 -38.23
C PHE A 990 -18.86 4.48 -38.87
N TYR A 991 -19.58 5.51 -38.42
CA TYR A 991 -20.73 6.07 -39.12
C TYR A 991 -20.37 7.13 -40.16
N ARG A 992 -19.13 7.65 -40.10
CA ARG A 992 -18.65 8.76 -40.95
C ARG A 992 -17.54 8.35 -41.90
N VAL A 993 -16.76 7.34 -41.54
CA VAL A 993 -15.73 6.74 -42.39
C VAL A 993 -15.95 5.23 -42.53
N PRO A 994 -15.53 4.60 -43.65
CA PRO A 994 -15.63 3.16 -43.84
C PRO A 994 -15.00 2.38 -42.69
N LEU A 995 -15.66 1.31 -42.24
CA LEU A 995 -15.20 0.48 -41.13
C LEU A 995 -13.78 -0.07 -41.37
N SER A 996 -13.45 -0.46 -42.60
CA SER A 996 -12.10 -0.90 -42.98
C SER A 996 -11.02 0.13 -42.60
N ARG A 997 -11.30 1.44 -42.73
CA ARG A 997 -10.36 2.50 -42.34
C ARG A 997 -10.24 2.66 -40.82
N THR A 998 -11.29 2.35 -40.04
CA THR A 998 -11.21 2.36 -38.57
C THR A 998 -10.51 1.11 -38.03
N LEU A 999 -10.57 -0.01 -38.75
CA LEU A 999 -9.88 -1.25 -38.37
C LEU A 999 -8.36 -1.14 -38.48
N VAL A 1000 -7.80 -0.33 -39.39
CA VAL A 1000 -6.33 -0.16 -39.53
C VAL A 1000 -5.65 0.32 -38.22
N PRO A 1001 -6.00 1.47 -37.61
CA PRO A 1001 -5.39 1.87 -36.33
C PRO A 1001 -5.74 0.92 -35.18
N LEU A 1002 -6.89 0.25 -35.23
CA LEU A 1002 -7.27 -0.74 -34.21
C LEU A 1002 -6.39 -2.01 -34.29
N GLY A 1003 -6.11 -2.50 -35.50
CA GLY A 1003 -5.23 -3.63 -35.76
C GLY A 1003 -3.77 -3.33 -35.47
N LEU A 1004 -3.30 -2.11 -35.79
CA LEU A 1004 -1.96 -1.66 -35.36
C LEU A 1004 -1.86 -1.56 -33.82
N SER A 1005 -2.91 -1.11 -33.14
CA SER A 1005 -2.95 -1.15 -31.67
C SER A 1005 -2.89 -2.57 -31.11
N GLY A 1006 -3.52 -3.54 -31.77
CA GLY A 1006 -3.46 -4.96 -31.39
C GLY A 1006 -2.11 -5.62 -31.67
N LEU A 1007 -1.49 -5.30 -32.81
CA LEU A 1007 -0.13 -5.72 -33.18
C LEU A 1007 0.89 -5.28 -32.12
N PHE A 1008 0.93 -4.00 -31.79
CA PHE A 1008 1.87 -3.49 -30.79
C PHE A 1008 1.53 -3.93 -29.36
N PHE A 1009 0.26 -4.22 -29.06
CA PHE A 1009 -0.12 -4.91 -27.83
C PHE A 1009 0.52 -6.30 -27.74
N GLY A 1010 0.45 -7.11 -28.80
CA GLY A 1010 1.09 -8.42 -28.86
C GLY A 1010 2.61 -8.37 -28.68
N ILE A 1011 3.28 -7.47 -29.40
CA ILE A 1011 4.74 -7.27 -29.30
C ILE A 1011 5.13 -6.80 -27.88
N GLY A 1012 4.39 -5.85 -27.30
CA GLY A 1012 4.66 -5.35 -25.94
C GLY A 1012 4.47 -6.42 -24.86
N ALA A 1013 3.38 -7.19 -24.93
CA ALA A 1013 3.11 -8.30 -24.00
C ALA A 1013 4.16 -9.42 -24.10
N ALA A 1014 4.65 -9.71 -25.30
CA ALA A 1014 5.73 -10.67 -25.54
C ALA A 1014 7.13 -10.16 -25.10
N CYS A 1015 7.27 -8.88 -24.75
CA CYS A 1015 8.49 -8.34 -24.12
C CYS A 1015 8.43 -8.38 -22.59
N LYS A 1016 7.31 -7.94 -21.99
CA LYS A 1016 7.10 -7.93 -20.53
C LYS A 1016 5.61 -7.85 -20.19
N TRP A 1017 5.17 -8.53 -19.13
CA TRP A 1017 3.74 -8.61 -18.74
C TRP A 1017 3.07 -7.28 -18.38
N ILE A 1018 3.81 -6.18 -18.20
CA ILE A 1018 3.23 -4.83 -18.13
C ILE A 1018 2.41 -4.49 -19.39
N GLY A 1019 2.72 -5.09 -20.55
CA GLY A 1019 1.89 -4.99 -21.76
C GLY A 1019 0.45 -5.49 -21.57
N PHE A 1020 0.21 -6.46 -20.68
CA PHE A 1020 -1.16 -6.88 -20.33
C PHE A 1020 -1.91 -5.85 -19.49
N TYR A 1021 -1.21 -5.11 -18.62
CA TYR A 1021 -1.80 -3.99 -17.89
C TYR A 1021 -2.24 -2.89 -18.87
N ALA A 1022 -1.38 -2.53 -19.83
CA ALA A 1022 -1.73 -1.64 -20.93
C ALA A 1022 -2.94 -2.15 -21.73
N GLY A 1023 -2.99 -3.46 -22.03
CA GLY A 1023 -4.11 -4.13 -22.71
C GLY A 1023 -5.46 -3.94 -22.00
N ALA A 1024 -5.51 -3.98 -20.67
CA ALA A 1024 -6.71 -3.69 -19.90
C ALA A 1024 -7.17 -2.22 -20.08
N GLY A 1025 -6.22 -1.28 -20.13
CA GLY A 1025 -6.46 0.13 -20.46
C GLY A 1025 -7.07 0.29 -21.87
N LEU A 1026 -6.49 -0.40 -22.87
CA LEU A 1026 -7.00 -0.42 -24.25
C LEU A 1026 -8.43 -0.95 -24.33
N ALA A 1027 -8.74 -2.05 -23.64
CA ALA A 1027 -10.08 -2.64 -23.60
C ALA A 1027 -11.13 -1.66 -23.02
N LEU A 1028 -10.78 -0.94 -21.95
CA LEU A 1028 -11.65 0.09 -21.37
C LEU A 1028 -11.87 1.27 -22.33
N ILE A 1029 -10.81 1.73 -23.02
CA ILE A 1029 -10.90 2.81 -24.02
C ILE A 1029 -11.78 2.39 -25.20
N LEU A 1030 -11.64 1.16 -25.69
CA LEU A 1030 -12.49 0.58 -26.73
C LEU A 1030 -13.96 0.53 -26.29
N ALA A 1031 -14.24 0.00 -25.10
CA ALA A 1031 -15.59 -0.10 -24.55
C ALA A 1031 -16.26 1.28 -24.39
N LEU A 1032 -15.52 2.29 -23.90
CA LEU A 1032 -16.00 3.66 -23.81
C LEU A 1032 -16.27 4.27 -25.20
N THR A 1033 -15.42 3.99 -26.18
CA THR A 1033 -15.58 4.46 -27.57
C THR A 1033 -16.82 3.85 -28.23
N LEU A 1034 -17.04 2.54 -28.08
CA LEU A 1034 -18.24 1.84 -28.57
C LEU A 1034 -19.51 2.33 -27.86
N TRP A 1035 -19.43 2.63 -26.57
CA TRP A 1035 -20.53 3.24 -25.81
C TRP A 1035 -20.89 4.65 -26.33
N GLU A 1036 -19.92 5.42 -26.82
CA GLU A 1036 -20.22 6.70 -27.49
C GLU A 1036 -20.92 6.49 -28.84
N ARG A 1037 -20.47 5.52 -29.66
CA ARG A 1037 -21.16 5.13 -30.90
C ARG A 1037 -22.58 4.62 -30.65
N TYR A 1038 -22.83 3.91 -29.55
CA TYR A 1038 -24.17 3.49 -29.13
C TYR A 1038 -25.08 4.69 -28.79
N LYS A 1039 -24.53 5.71 -28.11
CA LYS A 1039 -25.28 6.92 -27.77
C LYS A 1039 -25.60 7.78 -29.01
N GLU A 1040 -24.71 7.81 -29.99
CA GLU A 1040 -24.96 8.43 -31.30
C GLU A 1040 -26.08 7.69 -32.05
N PHE A 1041 -26.04 6.34 -32.09
CA PHE A 1041 -27.14 5.52 -32.62
C PHE A 1041 -28.48 5.82 -31.95
N LYS A 1042 -28.52 5.83 -30.61
CA LYS A 1042 -29.74 6.12 -29.87
C LYS A 1042 -30.25 7.56 -30.09
N ALA A 1043 -29.36 8.51 -30.33
CA ALA A 1043 -29.73 9.90 -30.64
C ALA A 1043 -30.26 10.06 -32.08
N ALA A 1044 -29.90 9.18 -33.02
CA ALA A 1044 -30.32 9.25 -34.41
C ALA A 1044 -31.76 8.77 -34.69
N GLY A 1045 -32.44 8.19 -33.68
CA GLY A 1045 -33.88 7.87 -33.75
C GLY A 1045 -34.25 6.91 -34.89
N LYS A 1046 -35.10 7.36 -35.82
CA LYS A 1046 -35.55 6.57 -36.99
C LYS A 1046 -34.47 6.38 -38.08
N THR A 1047 -33.33 7.06 -37.98
CA THR A 1047 -32.25 6.97 -38.98
C THR A 1047 -31.55 5.61 -38.87
N LYS A 1048 -31.43 4.86 -39.97
CA LYS A 1048 -30.81 3.51 -40.01
C LYS A 1048 -29.27 3.56 -39.84
N LEU A 1049 -28.77 3.99 -38.68
CA LEU A 1049 -27.36 3.84 -38.33
C LEU A 1049 -27.08 2.37 -37.97
N PRO A 1050 -26.17 1.66 -38.66
CA PRO A 1050 -26.00 0.20 -38.53
C PRO A 1050 -25.15 -0.20 -37.32
N PHE A 1051 -25.50 0.26 -36.11
CA PHE A 1051 -24.72 0.02 -34.89
C PHE A 1051 -24.43 -1.45 -34.63
N ALA A 1052 -25.45 -2.31 -34.61
CA ALA A 1052 -25.28 -3.73 -34.29
C ALA A 1052 -24.31 -4.42 -35.26
N SER A 1053 -24.45 -4.18 -36.57
CA SER A 1053 -23.55 -4.73 -37.59
C SER A 1053 -22.13 -4.17 -37.48
N LYS A 1054 -21.95 -2.85 -37.40
CA LYS A 1054 -20.61 -2.24 -37.35
C LYS A 1054 -19.86 -2.58 -36.05
N THR A 1055 -20.57 -2.62 -34.92
CA THR A 1055 -20.00 -3.04 -33.64
C THR A 1055 -19.70 -4.54 -33.63
N GLY A 1056 -20.59 -5.39 -34.16
CA GLY A 1056 -20.35 -6.83 -34.28
C GLY A 1056 -19.10 -7.14 -35.11
N TRP A 1057 -18.96 -6.52 -36.29
CA TRP A 1057 -17.74 -6.60 -37.08
C TRP A 1057 -16.50 -6.04 -36.36
N THR A 1058 -16.64 -4.93 -35.62
CA THR A 1058 -15.52 -4.39 -34.83
C THR A 1058 -15.06 -5.38 -33.76
N LEU A 1059 -15.99 -6.01 -33.03
CA LEU A 1059 -15.68 -6.98 -31.98
C LEU A 1059 -15.11 -8.29 -32.56
N LEU A 1060 -15.62 -8.77 -33.69
CA LEU A 1060 -15.03 -9.90 -34.42
C LEU A 1060 -13.55 -9.64 -34.75
N TRP A 1061 -13.25 -8.48 -35.33
CA TRP A 1061 -11.87 -8.07 -35.62
C TRP A 1061 -11.05 -7.80 -34.37
N CYS A 1062 -11.66 -7.43 -33.23
CA CYS A 1062 -10.93 -7.38 -31.96
C CYS A 1062 -10.48 -8.76 -31.48
N GLY A 1063 -11.26 -9.82 -31.75
CA GLY A 1063 -10.80 -11.20 -31.52
C GLY A 1063 -9.54 -11.53 -32.31
N ALA A 1064 -9.47 -11.15 -33.58
CA ALA A 1064 -8.25 -11.28 -34.37
C ALA A 1064 -7.09 -10.41 -33.84
N PHE A 1065 -7.34 -9.11 -33.62
CA PHE A 1065 -6.29 -8.13 -33.32
C PHE A 1065 -5.77 -8.17 -31.88
N PHE A 1066 -6.60 -8.56 -30.90
CA PHE A 1066 -6.25 -8.52 -29.47
C PHE A 1066 -6.20 -9.90 -28.80
N LEU A 1067 -6.53 -11.00 -29.52
CA LEU A 1067 -6.32 -12.36 -29.04
C LEU A 1067 -5.42 -13.15 -30.00
N LEU A 1068 -5.85 -13.37 -31.25
CA LEU A 1068 -5.13 -14.26 -32.18
C LEU A 1068 -3.74 -13.73 -32.57
N VAL A 1069 -3.65 -12.46 -32.99
CA VAL A 1069 -2.37 -11.85 -33.37
C VAL A 1069 -1.41 -11.76 -32.18
N PRO A 1070 -1.81 -11.28 -30.98
CA PRO A 1070 -0.98 -11.34 -29.78
C PRO A 1070 -0.52 -12.74 -29.40
N ALA A 1071 -1.41 -13.74 -29.41
CA ALA A 1071 -1.04 -15.12 -29.10
C ALA A 1071 -0.02 -15.68 -30.10
N GLY A 1072 -0.20 -15.41 -31.40
CA GLY A 1072 0.76 -15.80 -32.43
C GLY A 1072 2.14 -15.16 -32.26
N ILE A 1073 2.19 -13.86 -31.94
CA ILE A 1073 3.44 -13.14 -31.67
C ILE A 1073 4.12 -13.66 -30.39
N TYR A 1074 3.34 -13.89 -29.34
CA TYR A 1074 3.82 -14.38 -28.05
C TYR A 1074 4.41 -15.79 -28.19
N LEU A 1075 3.72 -16.71 -28.89
CA LEU A 1075 4.23 -18.05 -29.19
C LEU A 1075 5.46 -18.01 -30.12
N ALA A 1076 5.46 -17.16 -31.15
CA ALA A 1076 6.60 -17.01 -32.06
C ALA A 1076 7.87 -16.51 -31.35
N ALA A 1077 7.73 -15.75 -30.26
CA ALA A 1077 8.86 -15.34 -29.45
C ALA A 1077 9.57 -16.51 -28.73
N TYR A 1078 8.92 -17.67 -28.58
CA TYR A 1078 9.51 -18.90 -28.03
C TYR A 1078 10.17 -19.80 -29.08
N ILE A 1079 10.25 -19.41 -30.36
CA ILE A 1079 10.92 -20.23 -31.40
C ILE A 1079 12.36 -20.64 -31.00
N PRO A 1080 13.22 -19.78 -30.43
CA PRO A 1080 14.54 -20.19 -29.98
C PRO A 1080 14.51 -21.29 -28.91
N PHE A 1081 13.60 -21.19 -27.93
CA PHE A 1081 13.37 -22.22 -26.92
C PHE A 1081 12.89 -23.55 -27.53
N LEU A 1082 11.95 -23.49 -28.48
CA LEU A 1082 11.42 -24.67 -29.18
C LEU A 1082 12.45 -25.36 -30.11
N ASN A 1083 13.55 -24.68 -30.44
CA ASN A 1083 14.64 -25.22 -31.24
C ASN A 1083 15.76 -25.85 -30.38
N LEU A 1084 15.68 -25.77 -29.05
CA LEU A 1084 16.67 -26.37 -28.15
C LEU A 1084 16.59 -27.92 -28.18
N PRO A 1085 17.72 -28.63 -28.24
CA PRO A 1085 17.72 -30.09 -28.18
C PRO A 1085 17.34 -30.59 -26.78
N GLY A 1086 16.66 -31.73 -26.70
CA GLY A 1086 16.29 -32.39 -25.44
C GLY A 1086 14.79 -32.40 -25.12
N PRO A 1087 14.36 -33.15 -24.10
CA PRO A 1087 12.96 -33.27 -23.71
C PRO A 1087 12.46 -31.99 -23.00
N GLY A 1088 11.21 -31.62 -23.23
CA GLY A 1088 10.57 -30.45 -22.59
C GLY A 1088 10.58 -29.16 -23.41
N HIS A 1089 11.30 -29.11 -24.53
CA HIS A 1089 11.36 -27.97 -25.45
C HIS A 1089 10.21 -27.95 -26.47
N ASP A 1090 8.98 -28.18 -26.01
CA ASP A 1090 7.78 -28.24 -26.85
C ASP A 1090 6.71 -27.21 -26.44
N LEU A 1091 5.51 -27.28 -27.05
CA LEU A 1091 4.41 -26.39 -26.71
C LEU A 1091 3.88 -26.57 -25.27
N ALA A 1092 4.03 -27.76 -24.67
CA ALA A 1092 3.73 -27.97 -23.26
C ALA A 1092 4.82 -27.34 -22.37
N GLY A 1093 6.08 -27.39 -22.80
CA GLY A 1093 7.19 -26.60 -22.26
C GLY A 1093 6.90 -25.11 -22.20
N VAL A 1094 6.39 -24.52 -23.29
CA VAL A 1094 6.01 -23.09 -23.32
C VAL A 1094 4.89 -22.78 -22.31
N LEU A 1095 3.94 -23.68 -22.08
CA LEU A 1095 2.91 -23.53 -21.05
C LEU A 1095 3.49 -23.66 -19.63
N ASN A 1096 4.40 -24.62 -19.41
CA ASN A 1096 5.13 -24.77 -18.16
C ASN A 1096 5.98 -23.54 -17.84
N TYR A 1097 6.58 -22.89 -18.84
CA TYR A 1097 7.23 -21.58 -18.70
C TYR A 1097 6.28 -20.49 -18.22
N GLN A 1098 5.01 -20.47 -18.68
CA GLN A 1098 4.03 -19.50 -18.17
C GLN A 1098 3.68 -19.76 -16.72
N LYS A 1099 3.53 -21.04 -16.34
CA LYS A 1099 3.29 -21.47 -14.97
C LYS A 1099 4.47 -21.07 -14.07
N PHE A 1100 5.70 -21.39 -14.46
CA PHE A 1100 6.92 -20.99 -13.76
C PHE A 1100 7.03 -19.47 -13.57
N MET A 1101 6.83 -18.67 -14.63
CA MET A 1101 6.87 -17.19 -14.51
C MET A 1101 5.81 -16.67 -13.52
N TYR A 1102 4.60 -17.26 -13.53
CA TYR A 1102 3.56 -16.90 -12.57
C TYR A 1102 3.93 -17.31 -11.14
N GLU A 1103 4.37 -18.54 -10.93
CA GLU A 1103 4.79 -19.09 -9.64
C GLU A 1103 5.95 -18.26 -9.06
N TYR A 1104 6.99 -18.01 -9.85
CA TYR A 1104 8.10 -17.12 -9.50
C TYR A 1104 7.61 -15.72 -9.07
N HIS A 1105 6.83 -15.03 -9.89
CA HIS A 1105 6.37 -13.67 -9.53
C HIS A 1105 5.35 -13.63 -8.39
N SER A 1106 4.59 -14.71 -8.15
CA SER A 1106 3.63 -14.80 -7.05
C SER A 1106 4.27 -15.21 -5.72
N GLY A 1107 5.33 -16.03 -5.77
CA GLY A 1107 6.03 -16.60 -4.62
C GLY A 1107 7.36 -15.93 -4.26
N LEU A 1108 7.85 -14.94 -5.03
CA LEU A 1108 9.13 -14.28 -4.77
C LEU A 1108 9.15 -13.53 -3.42
N VAL A 1109 9.72 -14.17 -2.41
CA VAL A 1109 10.10 -13.59 -1.12
C VAL A 1109 11.61 -13.37 -1.12
N ALA A 1110 12.02 -12.11 -1.20
CA ALA A 1110 13.43 -11.70 -1.17
C ALA A 1110 13.54 -10.31 -0.54
N THR A 1111 14.71 -9.97 0.00
CA THR A 1111 15.03 -8.64 0.52
C THR A 1111 16.10 -7.98 -0.34
N ASN A 1112 16.03 -6.65 -0.50
CA ASN A 1112 17.07 -5.87 -1.17
C ASN A 1112 17.12 -4.46 -0.58
N PRO A 1113 18.30 -3.92 -0.20
CA PRO A 1113 18.41 -2.60 0.41
C PRO A 1113 17.84 -1.44 -0.42
N PHE A 1114 17.75 -1.57 -1.74
CA PHE A 1114 17.23 -0.55 -2.67
C PHE A 1114 15.79 -0.80 -3.15
N SER A 1115 15.09 -1.81 -2.61
CA SER A 1115 13.67 -2.04 -2.91
C SER A 1115 12.80 -0.87 -2.49
N SER A 1116 11.76 -0.60 -3.29
CA SER A 1116 10.82 0.50 -3.05
C SER A 1116 9.42 0.19 -3.55
N SER A 1117 8.43 0.54 -2.74
CA SER A 1117 7.00 0.32 -2.98
C SER A 1117 6.40 1.35 -3.95
N TRP A 1118 5.30 0.99 -4.59
CA TRP A 1118 4.64 1.78 -5.64
C TRP A 1118 4.41 3.27 -5.31
N TRP A 1119 4.12 3.60 -4.05
CA TRP A 1119 3.85 4.97 -3.58
C TRP A 1119 5.12 5.79 -3.32
N GLU A 1120 6.27 5.14 -3.14
CA GLU A 1120 7.57 5.80 -2.93
C GLU A 1120 8.15 6.36 -4.23
N TRP A 1121 7.77 5.78 -5.37
CA TRP A 1121 8.34 6.13 -6.67
C TRP A 1121 8.07 7.60 -7.05
N PRO A 1122 6.82 8.13 -7.07
CA PRO A 1122 6.58 9.51 -7.46
C PRO A 1122 7.24 10.54 -6.52
N LEU A 1123 7.46 10.15 -5.26
CA LEU A 1123 8.13 10.97 -4.25
C LEU A 1123 9.65 11.04 -4.45
N LEU A 1124 10.23 10.13 -5.24
CA LEU A 1124 11.68 9.87 -5.31
C LEU A 1124 12.25 9.55 -3.91
N HIS A 1125 11.52 8.79 -3.08
CA HIS A 1125 12.00 8.53 -1.71
C HIS A 1125 13.31 7.74 -1.72
N LYS A 1126 13.41 6.76 -2.63
CA LYS A 1126 14.48 5.76 -2.66
C LYS A 1126 14.84 5.38 -4.12
N PRO A 1127 15.74 6.14 -4.77
CA PRO A 1127 16.39 5.75 -6.01
C PRO A 1127 17.03 4.36 -5.96
N TYR A 1128 17.19 3.74 -7.12
CA TYR A 1128 17.90 2.47 -7.25
C TYR A 1128 19.29 2.69 -7.87
N TRP A 1129 20.33 2.10 -7.28
CA TRP A 1129 21.72 2.27 -7.72
C TRP A 1129 22.12 1.09 -8.63
N TYR A 1130 22.40 1.36 -9.91
CA TYR A 1130 22.71 0.32 -10.90
C TYR A 1130 24.20 -0.02 -10.98
N TYR A 1131 25.07 0.96 -10.78
CA TYR A 1131 26.51 0.76 -10.95
C TYR A 1131 27.32 1.65 -10.02
N ALA A 1132 28.32 1.04 -9.39
CA ALA A 1132 29.34 1.65 -8.55
C ALA A 1132 30.71 1.39 -9.18
N GLY A 1133 31.41 2.44 -9.63
CA GLY A 1133 32.73 2.29 -10.22
C GLY A 1133 33.80 1.90 -9.20
N GLN A 1134 34.54 0.82 -9.49
CA GLN A 1134 35.64 0.33 -8.67
C GLN A 1134 37.00 0.88 -9.13
N SER A 1135 38.04 0.71 -8.31
CA SER A 1135 39.44 1.05 -8.62
C SER A 1135 39.63 2.48 -9.16
N LEU A 1136 38.93 3.45 -8.57
CA LEU A 1136 39.03 4.87 -8.90
C LEU A 1136 40.07 5.58 -8.02
N PRO A 1137 40.67 6.69 -8.49
CA PRO A 1137 41.53 7.54 -7.65
C PRO A 1137 40.82 8.01 -6.39
N ALA A 1138 41.57 8.18 -5.29
CA ALA A 1138 41.02 8.64 -4.02
C ALA A 1138 40.18 9.92 -4.17
N GLY A 1139 39.00 9.93 -3.56
CA GLY A 1139 38.04 11.05 -3.64
C GLY A 1139 37.21 11.12 -4.92
N LYS A 1140 37.46 10.28 -5.94
CA LYS A 1140 36.63 10.17 -7.15
C LYS A 1140 35.60 9.04 -7.03
N ILE A 1141 34.45 9.21 -7.69
CA ILE A 1141 33.39 8.21 -7.83
C ILE A 1141 32.92 8.13 -9.29
N SER A 1142 32.28 7.03 -9.66
CA SER A 1142 31.54 6.86 -10.92
C SER A 1142 30.28 6.07 -10.61
N SER A 1143 29.13 6.54 -11.12
CA SER A 1143 27.81 6.11 -10.62
C SER A 1143 26.76 6.14 -11.72
N ILE A 1144 25.87 5.15 -11.72
CA ILE A 1144 24.65 5.15 -12.55
C ILE A 1144 23.46 4.87 -11.62
N VAL A 1145 22.54 5.84 -11.53
CA VAL A 1145 21.34 5.75 -10.67
C VAL A 1145 20.07 5.83 -11.50
N ALA A 1146 19.12 4.94 -11.21
CA ALA A 1146 17.74 4.98 -11.68
C ALA A 1146 16.89 5.80 -10.72
N MET A 1147 16.53 7.01 -11.16
CA MET A 1147 15.61 7.93 -10.49
C MET A 1147 14.93 8.81 -11.53
N GLY A 1148 13.84 9.46 -11.16
CA GLY A 1148 13.19 10.48 -11.99
C GLY A 1148 13.81 11.87 -11.90
N ASN A 1149 13.53 12.72 -12.89
CA ASN A 1149 13.84 14.15 -12.77
C ASN A 1149 12.90 14.79 -11.72
N PRO A 1150 13.41 15.39 -10.61
CA PRO A 1150 12.55 15.96 -9.57
C PRO A 1150 11.58 17.03 -10.09
N ALA A 1151 12.00 17.85 -11.06
CA ALA A 1151 11.12 18.85 -11.67
C ALA A 1151 9.98 18.22 -12.47
N VAL A 1152 10.15 17.00 -12.99
CA VAL A 1152 9.10 16.25 -13.69
C VAL A 1152 8.22 15.49 -12.71
N TRP A 1153 8.82 14.71 -11.80
CA TRP A 1153 8.07 13.76 -10.97
C TRP A 1153 7.28 14.45 -9.85
N TRP A 1154 7.87 15.41 -9.14
CA TRP A 1154 7.14 16.18 -8.12
C TRP A 1154 6.07 17.10 -8.73
N ALA A 1155 6.30 17.63 -9.94
CA ALA A 1155 5.24 18.29 -10.70
C ALA A 1155 4.12 17.32 -11.10
N GLY A 1156 4.45 16.08 -11.41
CA GLY A 1156 3.52 14.97 -11.67
C GLY A 1156 2.53 14.72 -10.53
N ILE A 1157 3.01 14.69 -9.28
CA ILE A 1157 2.18 14.52 -8.06
C ILE A 1157 1.04 15.54 -8.03
N ALA A 1158 1.30 16.81 -8.34
CA ALA A 1158 0.26 17.84 -8.40
C ALA A 1158 -0.53 17.79 -9.72
N ALA A 1159 0.13 17.48 -10.83
CA ALA A 1159 -0.46 17.54 -12.16
C ALA A 1159 -1.50 16.45 -12.43
N VAL A 1160 -1.35 15.25 -11.88
CA VAL A 1160 -2.31 14.15 -12.07
C VAL A 1160 -3.67 14.47 -11.42
N PRO A 1161 -3.77 14.83 -10.13
CA PRO A 1161 -5.04 15.27 -9.52
C PRO A 1161 -5.65 16.51 -10.19
N LEU A 1162 -4.81 17.48 -10.58
CA LEU A 1162 -5.27 18.67 -11.32
C LEU A 1162 -5.81 18.29 -12.71
N THR A 1163 -5.20 17.31 -13.39
CA THR A 1163 -5.69 16.78 -14.66
C THR A 1163 -7.02 16.08 -14.48
N CYS A 1164 -7.17 15.21 -13.47
CA CYS A 1164 -8.47 14.63 -13.10
C CYS A 1164 -9.55 15.71 -12.89
N TYR A 1165 -9.24 16.76 -12.12
CA TYR A 1165 -10.15 17.88 -11.88
C TYR A 1165 -10.53 18.63 -13.17
N TYR A 1166 -9.54 19.05 -13.97
CA TYR A 1166 -9.77 19.86 -15.17
C TYR A 1166 -10.40 19.05 -16.30
N ALA A 1167 -9.96 17.82 -16.54
CA ALA A 1167 -10.56 16.91 -17.52
C ALA A 1167 -12.04 16.66 -17.20
N TRP A 1168 -12.38 16.35 -15.95
CA TRP A 1168 -13.77 16.19 -15.52
C TRP A 1168 -14.58 17.49 -15.64
N LYS A 1169 -14.02 18.63 -15.22
CA LYS A 1169 -14.69 19.94 -15.28
C LYS A 1169 -14.99 20.38 -16.72
N ARG A 1170 -14.03 20.17 -17.63
CA ARG A 1170 -14.12 20.54 -19.07
C ARG A 1170 -14.78 19.47 -19.93
N ARG A 1171 -14.98 18.25 -19.39
CA ARG A 1171 -15.35 17.02 -20.12
C ARG A 1171 -14.35 16.70 -21.25
N ASP A 1172 -13.07 16.93 -20.98
CA ASP A 1172 -11.99 16.67 -21.92
C ASP A 1172 -11.76 15.15 -22.05
N LYS A 1173 -12.24 14.57 -23.15
CA LYS A 1173 -12.11 13.13 -23.43
C LYS A 1173 -10.67 12.73 -23.72
N ALA A 1174 -9.87 13.62 -24.30
CA ALA A 1174 -8.47 13.32 -24.64
C ALA A 1174 -7.64 13.12 -23.37
N MET A 1175 -7.90 13.94 -22.33
CA MET A 1175 -7.30 13.70 -21.01
C MET A 1175 -7.95 12.53 -20.26
N GLY A 1176 -9.21 12.21 -20.53
CA GLY A 1176 -9.82 10.95 -20.06
C GLY A 1176 -9.07 9.71 -20.56
N PHE A 1177 -8.65 9.70 -21.83
CA PHE A 1177 -7.79 8.67 -22.41
C PHE A 1177 -6.43 8.61 -21.68
N VAL A 1178 -5.75 9.74 -21.51
CA VAL A 1178 -4.43 9.79 -20.83
C VAL A 1178 -4.51 9.26 -19.39
N LEU A 1179 -5.58 9.60 -18.66
CA LEU A 1179 -5.79 9.13 -17.29
C LEU A 1179 -6.09 7.63 -17.22
N ILE A 1180 -6.73 7.04 -18.23
CA ILE A 1180 -6.91 5.58 -18.31
C ILE A 1180 -5.57 4.89 -18.56
N ALA A 1181 -4.77 5.40 -19.51
CA ALA A 1181 -3.43 4.86 -19.77
C ALA A 1181 -2.52 4.95 -18.53
N LEU A 1182 -2.47 6.11 -17.88
CA LEU A 1182 -1.73 6.31 -16.63
C LEU A 1182 -2.19 5.34 -15.53
N ALA A 1183 -3.51 5.17 -15.36
CA ALA A 1183 -4.05 4.26 -14.37
C ALA A 1183 -3.73 2.79 -14.69
N ALA A 1184 -3.75 2.40 -15.96
CA ALA A 1184 -3.41 1.05 -16.39
C ALA A 1184 -1.95 0.69 -16.03
N GLU A 1185 -0.99 1.60 -16.23
CA GLU A 1185 0.41 1.32 -15.91
C GLU A 1185 0.76 1.41 -14.41
N TYR A 1186 -0.02 2.17 -13.62
CA TYR A 1186 0.32 2.47 -12.22
C TYR A 1186 -0.52 1.71 -11.18
N VAL A 1187 -1.83 1.57 -11.39
CA VAL A 1187 -2.76 0.99 -10.40
C VAL A 1187 -2.51 -0.50 -10.09
N PRO A 1188 -2.11 -1.37 -11.05
CA PRO A 1188 -1.82 -2.78 -10.75
C PRO A 1188 -0.76 -2.99 -9.66
N TRP A 1189 0.25 -2.10 -9.59
CA TRP A 1189 1.33 -2.18 -8.60
C TRP A 1189 0.86 -2.02 -7.15
N ILE A 1190 -0.36 -1.51 -6.92
CA ILE A 1190 -0.96 -1.42 -5.58
C ILE A 1190 -1.21 -2.82 -4.98
N GLY A 1191 -1.49 -3.81 -5.82
CA GLY A 1191 -1.74 -5.20 -5.41
C GLY A 1191 -0.52 -6.11 -5.46
N VAL A 1192 0.66 -5.60 -5.84
CA VAL A 1192 1.89 -6.40 -5.97
C VAL A 1192 2.66 -6.37 -4.65
N SER A 1193 2.66 -7.49 -3.91
CA SER A 1193 3.32 -7.63 -2.60
C SER A 1193 4.78 -8.08 -2.66
N ARG A 1194 5.25 -8.59 -3.81
CA ARG A 1194 6.65 -9.01 -3.99
C ARG A 1194 7.62 -7.82 -3.97
N LEU A 1195 8.91 -8.14 -3.90
CA LEU A 1195 10.01 -7.19 -4.06
C LEU A 1195 9.85 -6.37 -5.36
N THR A 1196 9.84 -5.04 -5.24
CA THR A 1196 9.69 -4.09 -6.37
C THR A 1196 10.65 -2.89 -6.22
N PHE A 1197 10.79 -2.13 -7.31
CA PHE A 1197 11.85 -1.11 -7.48
C PHE A 1197 11.34 0.07 -8.32
N ILE A 1198 11.93 1.25 -8.13
CA ILE A 1198 11.52 2.53 -8.76
C ILE A 1198 11.43 2.51 -10.29
N TYR A 1199 12.23 1.68 -10.97
CA TYR A 1199 12.20 1.59 -12.44
C TYR A 1199 10.89 1.02 -12.99
N HIS A 1200 10.09 0.30 -12.19
CA HIS A 1200 8.76 -0.16 -12.58
C HIS A 1200 7.78 1.01 -12.88
N PHE A 1201 8.07 2.22 -12.37
CA PHE A 1201 7.30 3.41 -12.69
C PHE A 1201 7.52 3.92 -14.12
N PHE A 1202 8.54 3.44 -14.85
CA PHE A 1202 8.94 3.96 -16.16
C PHE A 1202 7.78 4.01 -17.18
N ALA A 1203 6.94 2.97 -17.24
CA ALA A 1203 5.76 2.94 -18.11
C ALA A 1203 4.73 4.04 -17.82
N THR A 1204 4.68 4.54 -16.58
CA THR A 1204 3.77 5.61 -16.13
C THR A 1204 4.26 7.01 -16.53
N VAL A 1205 5.58 7.20 -16.64
CA VAL A 1205 6.22 8.53 -16.84
C VAL A 1205 5.68 9.30 -18.06
N PRO A 1206 5.52 8.71 -19.27
CA PRO A 1206 5.02 9.44 -20.42
C PRO A 1206 3.60 10.01 -20.23
N PHE A 1207 2.71 9.24 -19.59
CA PHE A 1207 1.33 9.66 -19.34
C PHE A 1207 1.24 10.69 -18.21
N MET A 1208 2.13 10.59 -17.20
CA MET A 1208 2.32 11.62 -16.17
C MET A 1208 2.78 12.95 -16.80
N ILE A 1209 3.71 12.92 -17.76
CA ILE A 1209 4.16 14.10 -18.49
C ILE A 1209 3.03 14.74 -19.31
N LEU A 1210 2.17 13.94 -19.95
CA LEU A 1210 0.98 14.46 -20.63
C LEU A 1210 0.02 15.16 -19.64
N CYS A 1211 -0.08 14.70 -18.38
CA CYS A 1211 -0.83 15.40 -17.34
C CYS A 1211 -0.19 16.76 -16.96
N ILE A 1212 1.14 16.82 -16.81
CA ILE A 1212 1.88 18.07 -16.55
C ILE A 1212 1.62 19.07 -17.68
N VAL A 1213 1.79 18.65 -18.93
CA VAL A 1213 1.60 19.50 -20.11
C VAL A 1213 0.16 19.99 -20.24
N TYR A 1214 -0.83 19.18 -19.85
CA TYR A 1214 -2.23 19.63 -19.80
C TYR A 1214 -2.44 20.74 -18.75
N VAL A 1215 -1.83 20.64 -17.57
CA VAL A 1215 -1.88 21.70 -16.56
C VAL A 1215 -1.18 22.98 -17.05
N LEU A 1216 -0.02 22.85 -17.71
CA LEU A 1216 0.67 23.97 -18.37
C LEU A 1216 -0.20 24.62 -19.46
N ARG A 1217 -0.96 23.82 -20.23
CA ARG A 1217 -1.96 24.32 -21.19
C ARG A 1217 -3.06 25.11 -20.50
N VAL A 1218 -3.64 24.57 -19.43
CA VAL A 1218 -4.69 25.26 -18.65
C VAL A 1218 -4.17 26.57 -18.03
N TRP A 1219 -2.90 26.62 -17.65
CA TRP A 1219 -2.23 27.84 -17.16
C TRP A 1219 -2.03 28.86 -18.29
N PHE A 1220 -1.50 28.41 -19.44
CA PHE A 1220 -1.31 29.23 -20.63
C PHE A 1220 -2.63 29.90 -21.07
N GLU A 1221 -3.71 29.13 -21.14
CA GLU A 1221 -5.05 29.61 -21.53
C GLU A 1221 -5.59 30.72 -20.60
N LYS A 1222 -5.15 30.78 -19.34
CA LYS A 1222 -5.53 31.84 -18.38
C LYS A 1222 -4.61 33.07 -18.41
N ARG A 1223 -3.33 32.90 -18.77
CA ARG A 1223 -2.28 33.92 -18.64
C ARG A 1223 -1.81 34.52 -19.98
N GLY A 1224 -2.31 34.01 -21.11
CA GLY A 1224 -1.99 34.53 -22.43
C GLY A 1224 -0.49 34.45 -22.76
N ALA A 1225 0.06 35.52 -23.34
CA ALA A 1225 1.47 35.58 -23.76
C ALA A 1225 2.46 35.37 -22.59
N ALA A 1226 2.18 35.95 -21.41
CA ALA A 1226 2.99 35.75 -20.21
C ALA A 1226 3.06 34.28 -19.77
N GLY A 1227 2.01 33.49 -20.04
CA GLY A 1227 2.00 32.04 -19.81
C GLY A 1227 3.01 31.26 -20.65
N ARG A 1228 3.56 31.84 -21.74
CA ARG A 1228 4.59 31.20 -22.56
C ARG A 1228 5.96 31.21 -21.87
N GLY A 1229 6.33 32.33 -21.27
CA GLY A 1229 7.61 32.48 -20.55
C GLY A 1229 7.74 31.47 -19.41
N TRP A 1230 6.66 31.26 -18.64
CA TRP A 1230 6.61 30.24 -17.58
C TRP A 1230 6.79 28.81 -18.09
N ILE A 1231 6.28 28.47 -19.28
CA ILE A 1231 6.53 27.15 -19.89
C ILE A 1231 8.00 27.02 -20.25
N TYR A 1232 8.60 28.02 -20.90
CA TYR A 1232 10.02 27.96 -21.27
C TYR A 1232 10.95 27.92 -20.04
N LEU A 1233 10.64 28.67 -18.98
CA LEU A 1233 11.36 28.60 -17.72
C LEU A 1233 11.27 27.19 -17.09
N TYR A 1234 10.08 26.59 -17.08
CA TYR A 1234 9.91 25.24 -16.53
C TYR A 1234 10.64 24.16 -17.35
N LEU A 1235 10.62 24.24 -18.69
CA LEU A 1235 11.44 23.38 -19.54
C LEU A 1235 12.93 23.62 -19.30
N GLY A 1236 13.36 24.87 -19.16
CA GLY A 1236 14.73 25.25 -18.83
C GLY A 1236 15.20 24.67 -17.50
N ILE A 1237 14.37 24.70 -16.46
CA ILE A 1237 14.67 24.06 -15.15
C ILE A 1237 14.81 22.55 -15.32
N ALA A 1238 13.87 21.88 -16.01
CA ALA A 1238 13.96 20.43 -16.21
C ALA A 1238 15.24 20.03 -16.97
N GLY A 1239 15.62 20.78 -18.01
CA GLY A 1239 16.86 20.56 -18.77
C GLY A 1239 18.12 20.90 -17.98
N ALA A 1240 18.12 21.96 -17.18
CA ALA A 1240 19.24 22.32 -16.31
C ALA A 1240 19.49 21.25 -15.24
N LEU A 1241 18.42 20.69 -14.65
CA LEU A 1241 18.53 19.56 -13.73
C LEU A 1241 19.04 18.30 -14.43
N PHE A 1242 18.65 18.04 -15.68
CA PHE A 1242 19.21 16.94 -16.46
C PHE A 1242 20.73 17.09 -16.64
N ILE A 1243 21.21 18.29 -17.01
CA ILE A 1243 22.64 18.57 -17.14
C ILE A 1243 23.37 18.43 -15.79
N LEU A 1244 22.76 18.91 -14.69
CA LEU A 1244 23.31 18.83 -13.33
C LEU A 1244 23.49 17.37 -12.85
N PHE A 1245 22.51 16.51 -13.10
CA PHE A 1245 22.55 15.11 -12.66
C PHE A 1245 23.20 14.18 -13.70
N TYR A 1246 23.40 14.62 -14.95
CA TYR A 1246 23.98 13.82 -16.04
C TYR A 1246 25.20 12.97 -15.62
N PRO A 1247 26.17 13.46 -14.82
CA PRO A 1247 27.32 12.65 -14.43
C PRO A 1247 26.98 11.37 -13.67
N VAL A 1248 25.99 11.40 -12.76
CA VAL A 1248 25.53 10.23 -11.96
C VAL A 1248 24.42 9.41 -12.65
N LEU A 1249 23.98 9.84 -13.83
CA LEU A 1249 23.06 9.09 -14.70
C LEU A 1249 23.82 8.37 -15.82
N SER A 1250 25.02 8.84 -16.17
CA SER A 1250 25.82 8.36 -17.31
C SER A 1250 27.09 7.61 -16.92
N GLY A 1251 27.45 7.51 -15.63
CA GLY A 1251 28.67 6.85 -15.18
C GLY A 1251 29.94 7.68 -15.33
N MET A 1252 29.85 9.00 -15.51
CA MET A 1252 31.04 9.87 -15.52
C MET A 1252 31.82 9.78 -14.20
N VAL A 1253 33.14 9.90 -14.29
CA VAL A 1253 34.01 10.02 -13.11
C VAL A 1253 33.96 11.47 -12.61
N ILE A 1254 33.58 11.65 -11.35
CA ILE A 1254 33.43 12.95 -10.68
C ILE A 1254 34.03 12.91 -9.27
N ASP A 1255 34.24 14.08 -8.66
CA ASP A 1255 34.57 14.18 -7.24
C ASP A 1255 33.39 13.78 -6.35
N ARG A 1256 33.69 13.07 -5.24
CA ARG A 1256 32.69 12.63 -4.27
C ARG A 1256 31.90 13.80 -3.68
N SER A 1257 32.54 14.95 -3.46
CA SER A 1257 31.91 16.20 -2.99
C SER A 1257 30.81 16.69 -3.92
N TYR A 1258 30.96 16.56 -5.25
CA TYR A 1258 29.91 16.94 -6.20
C TYR A 1258 28.61 16.16 -5.94
N ALA A 1259 28.71 14.83 -5.74
CA ALA A 1259 27.54 14.03 -5.42
C ALA A 1259 27.04 14.24 -3.98
N ALA A 1260 27.94 14.37 -3.01
CA ALA A 1260 27.63 14.52 -1.59
C ALA A 1260 26.94 15.85 -1.26
N ASP A 1261 27.50 16.95 -1.77
CA ASP A 1261 27.16 18.31 -1.34
C ASP A 1261 26.13 18.99 -2.25
N LEU A 1262 26.09 18.63 -3.54
CA LEU A 1262 25.23 19.28 -4.54
C LEU A 1262 24.06 18.42 -5.02
N LEU A 1263 24.26 17.10 -5.20
CA LEU A 1263 23.23 16.20 -5.74
C LEU A 1263 22.36 15.50 -4.67
N ARG A 1264 22.88 15.29 -3.45
CA ARG A 1264 22.20 14.52 -2.40
C ARG A 1264 21.15 15.33 -1.63
N TRP A 1265 20.01 15.58 -2.28
CA TRP A 1265 18.91 16.36 -1.69
C TRP A 1265 18.08 15.60 -0.65
N SER A 1266 18.23 14.28 -0.55
CA SER A 1266 17.54 13.41 0.41
C SER A 1266 18.51 12.38 0.99
N LYS A 1267 18.33 12.00 2.26
CA LYS A 1267 19.15 10.97 2.92
C LYS A 1267 19.10 9.62 2.18
N GLY A 1268 17.95 9.28 1.61
CA GLY A 1268 17.72 8.05 0.83
C GLY A 1268 18.26 8.07 -0.61
N TRP A 1269 18.91 9.16 -1.04
CA TRP A 1269 19.58 9.21 -2.34
C TRP A 1269 21.04 8.78 -2.16
N TYR A 1270 21.38 7.65 -2.79
CA TYR A 1270 22.71 7.05 -2.75
C TYR A 1270 23.34 7.14 -4.13
N PHE A 1271 24.56 7.67 -4.20
CA PHE A 1271 25.36 7.78 -5.42
C PHE A 1271 26.74 7.11 -5.28
N TYR A 1272 27.12 6.75 -4.06
CA TYR A 1272 28.39 6.16 -3.65
C TYR A 1272 28.19 5.44 -2.31
N SER A 1273 29.13 4.56 -1.96
CA SER A 1273 29.25 3.89 -0.65
C SER A 1273 29.83 4.81 0.43
#